data_AF-A0A7Y5VYY6-F1
#
_entry.id   AF-A0A7Y5VYY6-F1
#
_cell.length_a   1.000
_cell.length_b   1.000
_cell.length_c   1.000
_cell.angle_alpha   90.00
_cell.angle_beta   90.00
_cell.angle_gamma   90.00
#
_symmetry.space_group_name_H-M   'P 1'
#
loop_
_entity.id
_entity.type
_entity.pdbx_description
1 polymer ?
#
loop_
_entity_poly.entity_id
_entity_poly.type
_entity_poly.pdbx_seq_one_letter_code
_entity_poly.pdbx_strand_id
1 'polypeptide(L)'
;MSSHAMFEGLESRQLLAGFTVTNTRDAGAGSLRQAVLDANAAAGADVIEFSSGLAGTIALSSGELNVSDSLSINGPGANALAVNAGSASRVFNFTSGTSFLRRLSITRGSATAGAGVANAGTLTIEACDISSNSAVAGGAIANTGTLTALGSTFAYNSASGSGGGLFNDSGAGMSLLNCTISLNSTSGQYGGGIDTLGTLTVSNSTIAYNFASAGRAISIRGAGSATAISTIIASSQSNVVYGVFEAGSINNLLQYSGGGLTNGVNGNIVGVDPFMSSLSWAGGPTKVHALRDGSPAINKGVNPNSLTTDQRGGIYARQVGAAVDVGAFEFGGDDYANSGDWAGAHAITLNAADHGIGAGVLEQTFDTDLFKIVPATSGLITITLDVPDGFDGWLEVYNSSHTRLVRASEWASGRDEIAPFTATAGQTYFIVVGGFRQPDGAYSVLIADDHADAGEWTYASVITLNSTGDGTRTGVIDVSGDTDLFKFTPVFSGTNTILLDVDSGLDGWIELYDFGHNLLASRNAGATNGDETLAWSLTAGQAYFVLVGGWRNPSGSYSIRIDDDHADYGAWSRATVISLNAELGGVRTGVVERVDDTDLFTFAASISKTITITLDVAAGFDGWFELYDANHGYLTRQNLRGAGGDEVRTLAVTAGHAYYMLVGGWRVPNGGYTIRINDDHPDADAWDSASLITLNSTGDGASSGNIDLPSDTDLFKFTQDISATTTIWLDVASDLDGWFELYAPDHSLIVRQNGGATNGDEFFSFTPVPGQTYFILVGGWRNPGGGYSIKIDDDHPDYRTFTDTLAPWPRASAISLNSAIDGSRSGVIGVTGRYTFDKAGDTDLFRFRRPESGTVTITLDVAAGFDGWFQLYRHAPAYLFLEMNNKAAGGDESVKINVVGGEDYYILVGGWRVPSGDYTIRISDDHADAGDWSNASAMSINASLDSLGEGKVEATGDTDLFTFTSSVSGALTITLDAASGFDGWFEVYSADHTLLRRQNLWAAGGDETYQLPVTNTQTFFILVGGWRVPTGDYRLLISDDHADAGIWPLATDIALSSTVDGSETGVIESAGDTDLFRFAAVATANATFTLDASDGFDGWFEVYDASQMLLLRKNLWGSGTDESGSVALTAGLVYYVLVGGWRVPDGHYTLVISDDHADALAWSSATALTPNEDGHAGAPGLIESADDTDLFLYTPAATGAVTITLDAVRGFDGWFEIYNADYTLIRRVNTTGAGGDEVWGFHLTQGQSYFVLVGGTLAPNGRYTLNLND
;
A
#
# COMPACT_ATOMS: atom_id res chain seq x y z
N MET A 1 -61.92 32.46 62.77
CA MET A 1 -61.96 31.22 63.57
C MET A 1 -60.70 30.42 63.28
N SER A 2 -60.24 29.60 64.22
CA SER A 2 -58.97 28.90 64.13
C SER A 2 -59.08 27.57 63.37
N SER A 3 -58.05 27.20 62.61
CA SER A 3 -57.15 26.07 62.97
C SER A 3 -56.75 25.15 61.81
N HIS A 4 -55.50 24.68 61.89
CA HIS A 4 -54.90 23.53 61.20
C HIS A 4 -54.80 23.54 59.66
N ALA A 5 -53.73 24.17 59.17
CA ALA A 5 -53.02 23.62 58.01
C ALA A 5 -52.19 22.41 58.48
N MET A 6 -52.42 21.24 57.89
CA MET A 6 -51.48 20.12 58.02
C MET A 6 -50.35 20.33 57.02
N PHE A 7 -49.11 20.37 57.51
CA PHE A 7 -47.95 20.24 56.64
C PHE A 7 -47.73 18.76 56.36
N GLU A 8 -47.86 18.35 55.10
CA GLU A 8 -47.21 17.13 54.63
C GLU A 8 -45.69 17.33 54.69
N GLY A 9 -44.98 16.32 55.16
CA GLY A 9 -43.52 16.32 55.14
C GLY A 9 -43.04 16.22 53.70
N LEU A 10 -42.24 17.19 53.25
CA LEU A 10 -41.52 17.08 51.99
C LEU A 10 -40.61 15.85 52.04
N GLU A 11 -40.67 15.01 51.01
CA GLU A 11 -39.77 13.88 50.85
C GLU A 11 -38.30 14.33 50.86
N SER A 12 -37.43 13.49 51.42
CA SER A 12 -36.01 13.81 51.59
C SER A 12 -35.30 13.92 50.25
N ARG A 13 -35.05 15.15 49.80
CA ARG A 13 -34.12 15.46 48.72
C ARG A 13 -32.68 15.21 49.17
N GLN A 14 -32.26 13.94 49.19
CA GLN A 14 -30.85 13.60 49.24
C GLN A 14 -30.21 13.85 47.87
N LEU A 15 -29.10 14.57 47.88
CA LEU A 15 -28.20 14.69 46.73
C LEU A 15 -27.39 13.38 46.68
N LEU A 16 -27.38 12.69 45.54
CA LEU A 16 -26.51 11.51 45.32
C LEU A 16 -25.05 11.92 45.56
N ALA A 17 -24.26 11.16 46.34
CA ALA A 17 -22.83 11.45 46.42
C ALA A 17 -22.12 10.88 45.18
N GLY A 18 -21.25 11.69 44.59
CA GLY A 18 -20.46 11.34 43.42
C GLY A 18 -19.00 11.11 43.80
N PHE A 19 -18.46 9.95 43.44
CA PHE A 19 -17.07 9.57 43.64
C PHE A 19 -16.39 9.31 42.29
N THR A 20 -15.10 9.63 42.19
CA THR A 20 -14.37 9.51 40.92
C THR A 20 -13.14 8.63 41.06
N VAL A 21 -13.06 7.59 40.23
CA VAL A 21 -11.87 6.76 40.06
C VAL A 21 -10.94 7.43 39.05
N THR A 22 -9.68 7.64 39.43
CA THR A 22 -8.68 8.39 38.63
C THR A 22 -7.43 7.58 38.31
N ASN A 23 -7.31 6.36 38.83
CA ASN A 23 -6.18 5.48 38.56
C ASN A 23 -6.55 4.00 38.73
N THR A 24 -5.74 3.11 38.14
CA THR A 24 -5.96 1.67 38.10
C THR A 24 -5.47 0.91 39.35
N ARG A 25 -5.07 1.61 40.42
CA ARG A 25 -4.53 0.95 41.63
C ARG A 25 -5.65 0.25 42.40
N ASP A 26 -5.29 -0.84 43.08
CA ASP A 26 -6.18 -1.60 43.95
C ASP A 26 -6.73 -0.80 45.13
N ALA A 27 -5.94 0.11 45.70
CA ALA A 27 -6.27 0.81 46.94
C ALA A 27 -5.63 2.21 47.03
N GLY A 28 -6.14 3.03 47.95
CA GLY A 28 -5.71 4.41 48.18
C GLY A 28 -6.47 5.44 47.34
N ALA A 29 -6.11 6.71 47.50
CA ALA A 29 -6.84 7.82 46.89
C ALA A 29 -6.98 7.67 45.35
N GLY A 30 -8.22 7.84 44.85
CA GLY A 30 -8.56 7.71 43.43
C GLY A 30 -8.67 6.28 42.89
N SER A 31 -8.52 5.24 43.74
CA SER A 31 -8.81 3.85 43.36
C SER A 31 -10.31 3.53 43.40
N LEU A 32 -10.74 2.53 42.63
CA LEU A 32 -12.11 2.01 42.67
C LEU A 32 -12.49 1.50 44.07
N ARG A 33 -11.56 0.81 44.76
CA ARG A 33 -11.80 0.33 46.13
C ARG A 33 -12.05 1.46 47.11
N GLN A 34 -11.29 2.56 47.02
CA GLN A 34 -11.53 3.72 47.88
C GLN A 34 -12.88 4.37 47.57
N ALA A 35 -13.24 4.52 46.29
CA ALA A 35 -14.55 5.04 45.91
C ALA A 35 -15.72 4.17 46.43
N VAL A 36 -15.59 2.84 46.39
CA VAL A 36 -16.58 1.91 46.97
C VAL A 36 -16.64 2.02 48.50
N LEU A 37 -15.50 2.18 49.19
CA LEU A 37 -15.47 2.38 50.65
C LEU A 37 -16.10 3.73 51.05
N ASP A 38 -15.83 4.78 50.29
CA ASP A 38 -16.37 6.11 50.55
C ASP A 38 -17.89 6.17 50.28
N ALA A 39 -18.38 5.49 49.24
CA ALA A 39 -19.81 5.32 48.97
C ALA A 39 -20.52 4.51 50.07
N ASN A 40 -19.97 3.35 50.48
CA ASN A 40 -20.51 2.57 51.60
C ASN A 40 -20.54 3.34 52.95
N ALA A 41 -19.78 4.44 53.08
CA ALA A 41 -19.77 5.31 54.24
C ALA A 41 -20.69 6.54 54.11
N ALA A 42 -21.11 6.88 52.89
CA ALA A 42 -22.22 7.78 52.62
C ALA A 42 -23.56 7.05 52.87
N ALA A 43 -24.67 7.78 52.77
CA ALA A 43 -25.99 7.27 53.15
C ALA A 43 -27.00 7.51 52.04
N GLY A 44 -27.54 6.42 51.48
CA GLY A 44 -28.47 6.46 50.35
C GLY A 44 -27.83 5.95 49.07
N ALA A 45 -28.39 6.35 47.93
CA ALA A 45 -27.87 5.94 46.63
C ALA A 45 -26.72 6.83 46.16
N ASP A 46 -25.63 6.23 45.69
CA ASP A 46 -24.42 6.92 45.26
C ASP A 46 -23.99 6.52 43.84
N VAL A 47 -23.07 7.32 43.26
CA VAL A 47 -22.54 7.13 41.91
C VAL A 47 -21.01 7.12 41.92
N ILE A 48 -20.42 6.11 41.28
CA ILE A 48 -18.99 6.01 40.98
C ILE A 48 -18.82 6.20 39.47
N GLU A 49 -18.10 7.25 39.10
CA GLU A 49 -17.66 7.55 37.73
C GLU A 49 -16.15 7.32 37.60
N PHE A 50 -15.67 7.12 36.37
CA PHE A 50 -14.25 6.99 36.05
C PHE A 50 -13.78 8.24 35.29
N SER A 51 -12.54 8.69 35.53
CA SER A 51 -11.97 9.81 34.79
C SER A 51 -11.87 9.50 33.29
N SER A 52 -12.18 10.48 32.43
CA SER A 52 -12.09 10.34 30.98
C SER A 52 -10.73 9.77 30.53
N GLY A 53 -10.76 8.79 29.64
CA GLY A 53 -9.56 8.10 29.14
C GLY A 53 -8.92 7.08 30.09
N LEU A 54 -9.49 6.80 31.27
CA LEU A 54 -8.98 5.77 32.17
C LEU A 54 -9.26 4.37 31.60
N ALA A 55 -8.20 3.67 31.21
CA ALA A 55 -8.23 2.35 30.58
C ALA A 55 -7.23 1.37 31.24
N GLY A 56 -7.27 0.11 30.83
CA GLY A 56 -6.35 -0.95 31.29
C GLY A 56 -6.98 -1.90 32.30
N THR A 57 -6.23 -2.30 33.33
CA THR A 57 -6.68 -3.28 34.34
C THR A 57 -6.51 -2.78 35.76
N ILE A 58 -7.58 -2.83 36.55
CA ILE A 58 -7.57 -2.71 38.01
C ILE A 58 -7.33 -4.09 38.60
N ALA A 59 -6.08 -4.39 38.96
CA ALA A 59 -5.71 -5.65 39.59
C ALA A 59 -6.02 -5.61 41.10
N LEU A 60 -6.95 -6.43 41.58
CA LEU A 60 -7.31 -6.53 42.99
C LEU A 60 -6.34 -7.47 43.73
N SER A 61 -5.57 -6.92 44.66
CA SER A 61 -4.64 -7.65 45.53
C SER A 61 -5.10 -7.72 46.99
N SER A 62 -6.06 -6.87 47.37
CA SER A 62 -6.58 -6.69 48.74
C SER A 62 -7.93 -7.39 48.97
N GLY A 63 -8.34 -8.31 48.08
CA GLY A 63 -9.60 -9.06 48.17
C GLY A 63 -10.77 -8.44 47.41
N GLU A 64 -12.00 -8.90 47.68
CA GLU A 64 -13.20 -8.49 46.94
C GLU A 64 -13.60 -7.00 47.15
N LEU A 65 -14.37 -6.45 46.21
CA LEU A 65 -15.05 -5.16 46.33
C LEU A 65 -16.46 -5.40 46.91
N ASN A 66 -16.61 -5.14 48.21
CA ASN A 66 -17.88 -5.29 48.91
C ASN A 66 -18.74 -4.03 48.79
N VAL A 67 -19.97 -4.18 48.30
CA VAL A 67 -20.97 -3.12 48.13
C VAL A 67 -22.14 -3.41 49.09
N SER A 68 -22.40 -2.50 50.02
CA SER A 68 -23.36 -2.70 51.11
C SER A 68 -24.60 -1.81 51.06
N ASP A 69 -24.57 -0.70 50.31
CA ASP A 69 -25.75 0.13 49.98
C ASP A 69 -25.93 0.24 48.45
N SER A 70 -26.91 1.02 48.02
CA SER A 70 -27.35 1.21 46.65
C SER A 70 -26.34 2.02 45.84
N LEU A 71 -25.74 1.42 44.81
CA LEU A 71 -24.57 1.99 44.15
C LEU A 71 -24.64 1.87 42.63
N SER A 72 -24.46 2.98 41.91
CA SER A 72 -24.27 2.98 40.45
C SER A 72 -22.79 3.09 40.11
N ILE A 73 -22.22 2.08 39.47
CA ILE A 73 -20.83 2.07 38.99
C ILE A 73 -20.86 2.14 37.46
N ASN A 74 -20.41 3.26 36.90
CA ASN A 74 -20.50 3.57 35.47
C ASN A 74 -19.11 3.51 34.82
N GLY A 75 -18.74 2.36 34.26
CA GLY A 75 -17.42 2.15 33.67
C GLY A 75 -17.18 2.88 32.33
N PRO A 76 -15.90 3.08 31.96
CA PRO A 76 -15.52 3.77 30.73
C PRO A 76 -15.75 2.92 29.46
N GLY A 77 -15.99 1.61 29.58
CA GLY A 77 -16.20 0.68 28.47
C GLY A 77 -15.69 -0.73 28.85
N ALA A 78 -16.43 -1.79 28.53
CA ALA A 78 -16.00 -3.15 28.89
C ALA A 78 -14.76 -3.61 28.12
N ASN A 79 -14.56 -3.12 26.89
CA ASN A 79 -13.32 -3.25 26.12
C ASN A 79 -12.19 -2.31 26.61
N ALA A 80 -12.50 -1.31 27.44
CA ALA A 80 -11.54 -0.28 27.85
C ALA A 80 -10.95 -0.50 29.26
N LEU A 81 -11.74 -1.00 30.22
CA LEU A 81 -11.31 -1.16 31.60
C LEU A 81 -11.80 -2.48 32.23
N ALA A 82 -10.84 -3.30 32.66
CA ALA A 82 -11.09 -4.54 33.40
C ALA A 82 -10.88 -4.37 34.91
N VAL A 83 -11.73 -5.01 35.72
CA VAL A 83 -11.52 -5.24 37.15
C VAL A 83 -11.20 -6.72 37.33
N ASN A 84 -9.98 -7.01 37.74
CA ASN A 84 -9.36 -8.34 37.65
C ASN A 84 -8.90 -8.80 39.04
N ALA A 85 -9.43 -9.92 39.54
CA ALA A 85 -9.12 -10.41 40.89
C ALA A 85 -7.95 -11.42 40.94
N GLY A 86 -7.19 -11.59 39.85
CA GLY A 86 -5.93 -12.35 39.84
C GLY A 86 -6.04 -13.82 40.27
N SER A 87 -7.23 -14.42 40.19
CA SER A 87 -7.60 -15.73 40.74
C SER A 87 -7.45 -15.85 42.27
N ALA A 88 -7.31 -14.72 42.98
CA ALA A 88 -7.05 -14.66 44.42
C ALA A 88 -8.29 -14.39 45.28
N SER A 89 -9.36 -13.83 44.71
CA SER A 89 -10.61 -13.52 45.42
C SER A 89 -11.79 -13.34 44.45
N ARG A 90 -13.00 -13.14 44.98
CA ARG A 90 -14.14 -12.63 44.19
C ARG A 90 -13.88 -11.21 43.71
N VAL A 91 -14.42 -10.79 42.56
CA VAL A 91 -14.33 -9.39 42.11
C VAL A 91 -15.30 -8.48 42.89
N PHE A 92 -16.62 -8.70 42.81
CA PHE A 92 -17.64 -7.87 43.47
C PHE A 92 -18.61 -8.67 44.36
N ASN A 93 -19.00 -8.12 45.50
CA ASN A 93 -20.00 -8.70 46.40
C ASN A 93 -21.07 -7.66 46.76
N PHE A 94 -22.27 -7.79 46.18
CA PHE A 94 -23.42 -6.93 46.44
C PHE A 94 -24.29 -7.55 47.53
N THR A 95 -24.20 -7.01 48.74
CA THR A 95 -24.82 -7.61 49.94
C THR A 95 -26.24 -7.09 50.24
N SER A 96 -26.60 -5.90 49.76
CA SER A 96 -27.93 -5.31 49.88
C SER A 96 -28.16 -4.20 48.83
N GLY A 97 -29.25 -3.44 48.94
CA GLY A 97 -29.49 -2.24 48.13
C GLY A 97 -30.00 -2.50 46.72
N THR A 98 -30.14 -1.41 45.96
CA THR A 98 -30.40 -1.42 44.50
C THR A 98 -29.20 -0.83 43.77
N SER A 99 -28.50 -1.64 42.99
CA SER A 99 -27.21 -1.28 42.40
C SER A 99 -27.18 -1.52 40.90
N PHE A 100 -26.35 -0.73 40.22
CA PHE A 100 -26.13 -0.79 38.78
C PHE A 100 -24.64 -0.94 38.50
N LEU A 101 -24.27 -1.87 37.64
CA LEU A 101 -22.89 -2.14 37.26
C LEU A 101 -22.79 -2.12 35.74
N ARG A 102 -22.11 -1.10 35.20
CA ARG A 102 -22.09 -0.83 33.76
C ARG A 102 -20.70 -0.81 33.17
N ARG A 103 -20.57 -1.22 31.90
CA ARG A 103 -19.42 -0.88 31.03
C ARG A 103 -18.05 -1.21 31.63
N LEU A 104 -17.94 -2.37 32.27
CA LEU A 104 -16.69 -2.91 32.81
C LEU A 104 -16.48 -4.35 32.35
N SER A 105 -15.23 -4.74 32.16
CA SER A 105 -14.86 -6.16 32.14
C SER A 105 -14.58 -6.64 33.58
N ILE A 106 -15.05 -7.84 33.94
CA ILE A 106 -15.00 -8.40 35.30
C ILE A 106 -14.39 -9.79 35.21
N THR A 107 -13.12 -9.92 35.61
CA THR A 107 -12.31 -11.08 35.22
C THR A 107 -11.51 -11.73 36.33
N ARG A 108 -11.19 -13.02 36.12
CA ARG A 108 -10.29 -13.83 36.96
C ARG A 108 -10.67 -13.82 38.44
N GLY A 109 -11.97 -13.76 38.74
CA GLY A 109 -12.51 -14.07 40.05
C GLY A 109 -12.25 -15.51 40.45
N SER A 110 -12.03 -15.76 41.74
CA SER A 110 -11.98 -17.08 42.36
C SER A 110 -12.72 -17.07 43.70
N ALA A 111 -13.81 -17.83 43.83
CA ALA A 111 -14.64 -17.87 45.03
C ALA A 111 -15.47 -19.16 45.14
N THR A 112 -16.04 -19.45 46.31
CA THR A 112 -16.96 -20.60 46.44
C THR A 112 -18.22 -20.42 45.58
N ALA A 113 -18.79 -19.22 45.51
CA ALA A 113 -19.94 -18.94 44.66
C ALA A 113 -19.88 -17.51 44.12
N GLY A 114 -20.22 -17.32 42.84
CA GLY A 114 -20.25 -16.01 42.18
C GLY A 114 -18.88 -15.36 42.19
N ALA A 115 -17.94 -15.89 41.41
CA ALA A 115 -16.54 -15.47 41.51
C ALA A 115 -16.26 -14.14 40.80
N GLY A 116 -16.94 -13.85 39.70
CA GLY A 116 -17.07 -12.49 39.19
C GLY A 116 -17.89 -11.64 40.17
N VAL A 117 -19.17 -12.00 40.33
CA VAL A 117 -20.13 -11.25 41.16
C VAL A 117 -20.95 -12.19 42.05
N ALA A 118 -21.10 -11.84 43.33
CA ALA A 118 -22.18 -12.36 44.17
C ALA A 118 -23.24 -11.29 44.38
N ASN A 119 -24.52 -11.65 44.24
CA ASN A 119 -25.64 -10.73 44.44
C ASN A 119 -26.69 -11.29 45.42
N ALA A 120 -26.88 -10.58 46.53
CA ALA A 120 -27.99 -10.77 47.47
C ALA A 120 -28.98 -9.58 47.48
N GLY A 121 -28.70 -8.52 46.73
CA GLY A 121 -29.55 -7.33 46.58
C GLY A 121 -30.38 -7.33 45.30
N THR A 122 -30.71 -6.13 44.81
CA THR A 122 -31.24 -5.93 43.45
C THR A 122 -30.12 -5.35 42.58
N LEU A 123 -29.65 -6.13 41.61
CA LEU A 123 -28.53 -5.75 40.73
C LEU A 123 -28.98 -5.68 39.27
N THR A 124 -28.65 -4.57 38.61
CA THR A 124 -28.71 -4.45 37.15
C THR A 124 -27.31 -4.41 36.57
N ILE A 125 -27.02 -5.27 35.60
CA ILE A 125 -25.76 -5.33 34.86
C ILE A 125 -26.02 -4.90 33.43
N GLU A 126 -25.25 -3.94 32.91
CA GLU A 126 -25.52 -3.31 31.63
C GLU A 126 -24.24 -3.10 30.81
N ALA A 127 -24.18 -3.68 29.61
CA ALA A 127 -23.01 -3.60 28.73
C ALA A 127 -21.68 -4.00 29.42
N CYS A 128 -21.68 -5.06 30.23
CA CYS A 128 -20.48 -5.62 30.87
C CYS A 128 -20.01 -6.90 30.18
N ASP A 129 -18.71 -7.18 30.25
CA ASP A 129 -18.13 -8.49 29.91
C ASP A 129 -17.67 -9.18 31.20
N ILE A 130 -18.29 -10.31 31.56
CA ILE A 130 -17.96 -11.03 32.79
C ILE A 130 -17.35 -12.36 32.39
N SER A 131 -16.02 -12.43 32.42
CA SER A 131 -15.28 -13.49 31.74
C SER A 131 -14.11 -14.09 32.52
N SER A 132 -13.81 -15.36 32.24
CA SER A 132 -12.68 -16.08 32.85
C SER A 132 -12.70 -16.14 34.39
N ASN A 133 -13.87 -16.15 35.02
CA ASN A 133 -14.05 -16.31 36.47
C ASN A 133 -14.31 -17.77 36.84
N SER A 134 -13.84 -18.24 38.01
CA SER A 134 -13.95 -19.65 38.43
C SER A 134 -14.56 -19.83 39.82
N ALA A 135 -15.57 -20.69 39.95
CA ALA A 135 -16.29 -20.91 41.22
C ALA A 135 -16.58 -22.39 41.54
N VAL A 136 -17.28 -22.65 42.65
CA VAL A 136 -18.02 -23.92 42.83
C VAL A 136 -19.43 -23.81 42.25
N ALA A 137 -20.11 -22.67 42.44
CA ALA A 137 -21.40 -22.39 41.80
C ALA A 137 -21.44 -20.97 41.21
N GLY A 138 -21.82 -20.83 39.93
CA GLY A 138 -21.87 -19.53 39.25
C GLY A 138 -20.48 -18.95 39.06
N GLY A 139 -19.74 -19.42 38.04
CA GLY A 139 -18.38 -18.91 37.76
C GLY A 139 -18.37 -17.40 37.57
N ALA A 140 -19.23 -16.89 36.67
CA ALA A 140 -19.49 -15.47 36.53
C ALA A 140 -20.27 -14.94 37.74
N ILE A 141 -21.50 -15.42 37.96
CA ILE A 141 -22.42 -14.87 38.96
C ILE A 141 -23.16 -15.95 39.75
N ALA A 142 -23.24 -15.74 41.07
CA ALA A 142 -24.22 -16.40 41.93
C ALA A 142 -25.23 -15.37 42.46
N ASN A 143 -26.51 -15.59 42.14
CA ASN A 143 -27.62 -14.75 42.52
C ASN A 143 -28.51 -15.42 43.58
N THR A 144 -28.67 -14.75 44.73
CA THR A 144 -29.66 -15.09 45.77
C THR A 144 -30.73 -14.00 45.93
N GLY A 145 -30.59 -12.87 45.22
CA GLY A 145 -31.53 -11.76 45.19
C GLY A 145 -32.24 -11.62 43.83
N THR A 146 -32.28 -10.38 43.32
CA THR A 146 -32.83 -10.07 41.99
C THR A 146 -31.72 -9.59 41.06
N LEU A 147 -31.59 -10.22 39.89
CA LEU A 147 -30.62 -9.87 38.85
C LEU A 147 -31.33 -9.54 37.54
N THR A 148 -31.01 -8.39 36.95
CA THR A 148 -31.31 -8.05 35.56
C THR A 148 -30.00 -7.87 34.80
N ALA A 149 -29.79 -8.57 33.69
CA ALA A 149 -28.68 -8.33 32.78
C ALA A 149 -29.19 -7.84 31.43
N LEU A 150 -28.57 -6.78 30.91
CA LEU A 150 -28.89 -6.15 29.63
C LEU A 150 -27.62 -5.97 28.80
N GLY A 151 -27.64 -6.34 27.52
CA GLY A 151 -26.55 -6.03 26.58
C GLY A 151 -25.18 -6.63 26.97
N SER A 152 -25.17 -7.67 27.81
CA SER A 152 -23.97 -8.14 28.53
C SER A 152 -23.50 -9.52 28.11
N THR A 153 -22.19 -9.73 28.17
CA THR A 153 -21.53 -11.00 27.86
C THR A 153 -21.11 -11.74 29.13
N PHE A 154 -21.34 -13.05 29.14
CA PHE A 154 -20.87 -13.96 30.18
C PHE A 154 -20.11 -15.09 29.48
N ALA A 155 -18.77 -15.05 29.49
CA ALA A 155 -17.98 -15.99 28.70
C ALA A 155 -16.73 -16.58 29.35
N TYR A 156 -16.35 -17.81 28.98
CA TYR A 156 -15.17 -18.51 29.50
C TYR A 156 -15.15 -18.71 31.03
N ASN A 157 -16.29 -18.59 31.71
CA ASN A 157 -16.36 -18.81 33.15
C ASN A 157 -16.50 -20.31 33.47
N SER A 158 -15.94 -20.74 34.59
CA SER A 158 -15.95 -22.14 35.02
C SER A 158 -16.58 -22.32 36.40
N ALA A 159 -17.25 -23.46 36.61
CA ALA A 159 -17.71 -23.88 37.93
C ALA A 159 -17.43 -25.36 38.19
N SER A 160 -16.97 -25.72 39.39
CA SER A 160 -16.75 -27.14 39.75
C SER A 160 -18.03 -27.90 40.16
N GLY A 161 -19.16 -27.21 40.37
CA GLY A 161 -20.42 -27.80 40.85
C GLY A 161 -21.64 -27.56 39.94
N SER A 162 -21.99 -26.30 39.67
CA SER A 162 -23.20 -25.96 38.89
C SER A 162 -23.20 -24.53 38.36
N GLY A 163 -23.76 -24.30 37.18
CA GLY A 163 -23.83 -22.97 36.57
C GLY A 163 -22.44 -22.44 36.23
N GLY A 164 -21.80 -22.98 35.19
CA GLY A 164 -20.45 -22.56 34.78
C GLY A 164 -20.33 -21.05 34.58
N GLY A 165 -21.33 -20.45 33.93
CA GLY A 165 -21.56 -19.00 33.94
C GLY A 165 -22.37 -18.54 35.15
N LEU A 166 -23.67 -18.84 35.14
CA LEU A 166 -24.67 -18.24 36.02
C LEU A 166 -25.33 -19.29 36.93
N PHE A 167 -25.41 -18.99 38.22
CA PHE A 167 -26.18 -19.74 39.20
C PHE A 167 -27.25 -18.85 39.85
N ASN A 168 -28.51 -19.26 39.80
CA ASN A 168 -29.65 -18.54 40.37
C ASN A 168 -30.38 -19.41 41.40
N ASP A 169 -30.26 -19.05 42.68
CA ASP A 169 -30.67 -19.87 43.83
C ASP A 169 -32.21 -19.93 44.02
N SER A 170 -32.65 -20.80 44.92
CA SER A 170 -34.07 -20.97 45.25
C SER A 170 -34.70 -19.68 45.79
N GLY A 171 -35.81 -19.26 45.19
CA GLY A 171 -36.50 -18.01 45.51
C GLY A 171 -35.88 -16.74 44.89
N ALA A 172 -34.74 -16.83 44.20
CA ALA A 172 -34.10 -15.72 43.51
C ALA A 172 -34.68 -15.50 42.10
N GLY A 173 -34.61 -14.27 41.59
CA GLY A 173 -35.11 -13.88 40.28
C GLY A 173 -33.98 -13.43 39.35
N MET A 174 -33.94 -13.95 38.12
CA MET A 174 -32.94 -13.62 37.11
C MET A 174 -33.59 -13.33 35.76
N SER A 175 -33.31 -12.16 35.19
CA SER A 175 -33.78 -11.72 33.87
C SER A 175 -32.59 -11.39 32.97
N LEU A 176 -32.51 -12.02 31.80
CA LEU A 176 -31.45 -11.84 30.81
C LEU A 176 -32.06 -11.28 29.51
N LEU A 177 -31.58 -10.13 29.05
CA LEU A 177 -32.08 -9.40 27.89
C LEU A 177 -30.91 -8.99 26.98
N ASN A 178 -30.95 -9.28 25.67
CA ASN A 178 -29.84 -8.90 24.76
C ASN A 178 -28.47 -9.41 25.27
N CYS A 179 -28.42 -10.61 25.83
CA CYS A 179 -27.20 -11.15 26.44
C CYS A 179 -26.61 -12.31 25.64
N THR A 180 -25.28 -12.40 25.65
CA THR A 180 -24.55 -13.56 25.13
C THR A 180 -23.93 -14.33 26.29
N ILE A 181 -24.34 -15.59 26.46
CA ILE A 181 -23.82 -16.51 27.47
C ILE A 181 -23.10 -17.62 26.71
N SER A 182 -21.77 -17.58 26.63
CA SER A 182 -21.02 -18.46 25.74
C SER A 182 -19.75 -19.06 26.33
N LEU A 183 -19.36 -20.27 25.90
CA LEU A 183 -18.08 -20.88 26.29
C LEU A 183 -17.87 -21.05 27.80
N ASN A 184 -18.95 -21.09 28.60
CA ASN A 184 -18.86 -21.33 30.04
C ASN A 184 -18.94 -22.84 30.34
N SER A 185 -18.19 -23.31 31.33
CA SER A 185 -17.99 -24.74 31.58
C SER A 185 -18.27 -25.16 33.03
N THR A 186 -18.73 -26.40 33.22
CA THR A 186 -18.73 -27.04 34.54
C THR A 186 -18.37 -28.52 34.47
N SER A 187 -17.56 -28.99 35.42
CA SER A 187 -17.35 -30.44 35.62
C SER A 187 -18.58 -31.11 36.26
N GLY A 188 -19.49 -30.33 36.84
CA GLY A 188 -20.78 -30.80 37.35
C GLY A 188 -21.81 -31.11 36.25
N GLN A 189 -22.95 -31.65 36.67
CA GLN A 189 -24.03 -32.12 35.76
C GLN A 189 -25.10 -31.07 35.46
N TYR A 190 -24.95 -29.86 36.01
CA TYR A 190 -26.01 -28.85 36.11
C TYR A 190 -25.58 -27.54 35.45
N GLY A 191 -25.89 -27.40 34.15
CA GLY A 191 -25.82 -26.15 33.40
C GLY A 191 -24.42 -25.58 33.21
N GLY A 192 -23.82 -25.80 32.04
CA GLY A 192 -22.57 -25.14 31.65
C GLY A 192 -22.70 -23.63 31.58
N GLY A 193 -23.80 -23.14 31.00
CA GLY A 193 -24.12 -21.72 30.95
C GLY A 193 -24.86 -21.30 32.20
N ILE A 194 -26.00 -21.94 32.48
CA ILE A 194 -26.96 -21.50 33.50
C ILE A 194 -27.50 -22.68 34.30
N ASP A 195 -27.46 -22.60 35.64
CA ASP A 195 -28.25 -23.44 36.53
C ASP A 195 -29.19 -22.58 37.38
N THR A 196 -30.46 -22.98 37.47
CA THR A 196 -31.47 -22.24 38.22
C THR A 196 -32.38 -23.11 39.07
N LEU A 197 -32.56 -22.68 40.32
CA LEU A 197 -33.48 -23.18 41.33
C LEU A 197 -34.61 -22.16 41.62
N GLY A 198 -34.50 -20.95 41.06
CA GLY A 198 -35.43 -19.83 41.19
C GLY A 198 -36.17 -19.52 39.88
N THR A 199 -36.55 -18.26 39.66
CA THR A 199 -37.21 -17.82 38.42
C THR A 199 -36.19 -17.29 37.43
N LEU A 200 -36.25 -17.77 36.19
CA LEU A 200 -35.43 -17.34 35.05
C LEU A 200 -36.30 -16.82 33.90
N THR A 201 -36.01 -15.63 33.42
CA THR A 201 -36.52 -15.11 32.14
C THR A 201 -35.34 -14.84 31.22
N VAL A 202 -35.36 -15.37 30.00
CA VAL A 202 -34.37 -15.10 28.96
C VAL A 202 -35.10 -14.55 27.74
N SER A 203 -34.63 -13.43 27.20
CA SER A 203 -35.24 -12.80 26.04
C SER A 203 -34.20 -12.21 25.10
N ASN A 204 -34.41 -12.34 23.79
CA ASN A 204 -33.53 -11.77 22.76
C ASN A 204 -32.05 -12.07 23.05
N SER A 205 -31.69 -13.32 23.38
CA SER A 205 -30.37 -13.67 23.92
C SER A 205 -29.78 -14.90 23.24
N THR A 206 -28.46 -15.06 23.27
CA THR A 206 -27.75 -16.19 22.66
C THR A 206 -27.02 -16.98 23.74
N ILE A 207 -27.36 -18.26 23.88
CA ILE A 207 -26.76 -19.20 24.84
C ILE A 207 -26.05 -20.30 24.03
N ALA A 208 -24.73 -20.15 23.82
CA ALA A 208 -24.00 -20.96 22.86
C ALA A 208 -22.74 -21.63 23.45
N TYR A 209 -22.27 -22.76 22.92
CA TYR A 209 -20.95 -23.35 23.27
C TYR A 209 -20.70 -23.61 24.77
N ASN A 210 -21.75 -23.74 25.59
CA ASN A 210 -21.60 -23.94 27.03
C ASN A 210 -21.51 -25.43 27.37
N PHE A 211 -20.62 -25.81 28.28
CA PHE A 211 -20.27 -27.21 28.55
C PHE A 211 -20.63 -27.65 29.98
N ALA A 212 -21.21 -28.84 30.12
CA ALA A 212 -21.33 -29.54 31.39
C ALA A 212 -21.00 -31.02 31.17
N SER A 213 -20.57 -31.76 32.19
CA SER A 213 -20.28 -33.21 32.04
C SER A 213 -21.50 -34.07 31.66
N ALA A 214 -22.71 -33.50 31.70
CA ALA A 214 -23.95 -34.10 31.22
C ALA A 214 -24.54 -33.39 29.97
N GLY A 215 -23.73 -32.62 29.23
CA GLY A 215 -24.04 -32.01 27.93
C GLY A 215 -24.96 -30.78 27.92
N ARG A 216 -25.34 -30.26 29.09
CA ARG A 216 -26.41 -29.25 29.22
C ARG A 216 -25.89 -27.82 29.26
N ALA A 217 -26.42 -26.95 28.39
CA ALA A 217 -26.23 -25.50 28.49
C ALA A 217 -27.00 -24.93 29.69
N ILE A 218 -28.26 -25.35 29.86
CA ILE A 218 -29.19 -24.83 30.89
C ILE A 218 -29.71 -25.98 31.76
N SER A 219 -29.86 -25.72 33.05
CA SER A 219 -30.40 -26.65 34.04
C SER A 219 -31.46 -25.94 34.89
N ILE A 220 -32.71 -26.41 34.83
CA ILE A 220 -33.87 -25.90 35.57
C ILE A 220 -34.24 -26.96 36.61
N ARG A 221 -34.20 -26.62 37.90
CA ARG A 221 -34.25 -27.61 38.99
C ARG A 221 -35.15 -27.20 40.15
N GLY A 222 -35.57 -28.19 40.93
CA GLY A 222 -36.34 -27.97 42.17
C GLY A 222 -37.72 -27.35 41.89
N ALA A 223 -37.97 -26.19 42.50
CA ALA A 223 -39.17 -25.38 42.28
C ALA A 223 -38.93 -24.22 41.30
N GLY A 224 -37.79 -24.23 40.59
CA GLY A 224 -37.45 -23.20 39.62
C GLY A 224 -38.32 -23.27 38.37
N SER A 225 -38.53 -22.11 37.74
CA SER A 225 -39.28 -21.94 36.50
C SER A 225 -38.46 -21.11 35.52
N ALA A 226 -38.59 -21.40 34.23
CA ALA A 226 -37.85 -20.70 33.19
C ALA A 226 -38.72 -20.36 31.99
N THR A 227 -38.65 -19.13 31.50
CA THR A 227 -39.27 -18.70 30.24
C THR A 227 -38.20 -18.22 29.28
N ALA A 228 -38.20 -18.70 28.04
CA ALA A 228 -37.30 -18.26 26.98
C ALA A 228 -38.11 -17.65 25.83
N ILE A 229 -37.75 -16.45 25.37
CA ILE A 229 -38.42 -15.77 24.25
C ILE A 229 -37.38 -15.30 23.25
N SER A 230 -37.55 -15.57 21.96
CA SER A 230 -36.65 -15.08 20.91
C SER A 230 -35.16 -15.34 21.21
N THR A 231 -34.87 -16.52 21.76
CA THR A 231 -33.54 -16.88 22.29
C THR A 231 -32.93 -18.03 21.50
N ILE A 232 -31.63 -17.93 21.17
CA ILE A 232 -30.85 -19.04 20.58
C ILE A 232 -30.24 -19.88 21.70
N ILE A 233 -30.34 -21.22 21.59
CA ILE A 233 -29.64 -22.18 22.44
C ILE A 233 -28.95 -23.22 21.54
N ALA A 234 -27.62 -23.15 21.42
CA ALA A 234 -26.88 -23.89 20.39
C ALA A 234 -25.46 -24.30 20.81
N SER A 235 -24.84 -25.16 20.02
CA SER A 235 -23.44 -25.61 20.10
C SER A 235 -22.97 -26.15 21.47
N SER A 236 -23.92 -26.50 22.33
CA SER A 236 -23.71 -27.39 23.46
C SER A 236 -24.03 -28.82 23.03
N GLN A 237 -23.47 -29.82 23.73
CA GLN A 237 -23.66 -31.23 23.40
C GLN A 237 -25.14 -31.65 23.37
N SER A 238 -25.42 -32.84 22.83
CA SER A 238 -26.78 -33.38 22.77
C SER A 238 -27.42 -33.40 24.17
N ASN A 239 -28.65 -32.84 24.27
CA ASN A 239 -29.36 -32.47 25.51
C ASN A 239 -29.04 -31.07 26.10
N VAL A 240 -29.15 -30.03 25.26
CA VAL A 240 -28.94 -28.60 25.56
C VAL A 240 -29.63 -28.07 26.83
N VAL A 241 -30.78 -28.60 27.24
CA VAL A 241 -31.57 -28.07 28.39
C VAL A 241 -32.15 -29.20 29.23
N TYR A 242 -31.76 -29.23 30.51
CA TYR A 242 -32.37 -30.08 31.53
C TYR A 242 -33.51 -29.36 32.26
N GLY A 243 -34.64 -30.03 32.41
CA GLY A 243 -35.90 -29.43 32.88
C GLY A 243 -36.81 -29.07 31.72
N VAL A 244 -37.83 -28.23 31.99
CA VAL A 244 -38.86 -27.84 31.01
C VAL A 244 -39.08 -26.34 31.11
N PHE A 245 -39.13 -25.67 29.96
CA PHE A 245 -39.51 -24.26 29.85
C PHE A 245 -41.03 -24.09 29.99
N GLU A 246 -41.45 -22.99 30.59
CA GLU A 246 -42.84 -22.61 30.76
C GLU A 246 -43.54 -22.37 29.42
N ALA A 247 -44.86 -22.56 29.39
CA ALA A 247 -45.68 -22.44 28.17
C ALA A 247 -45.66 -21.04 27.51
N GLY A 248 -45.18 -20.02 28.21
CA GLY A 248 -44.92 -18.68 27.66
C GLY A 248 -43.67 -18.59 26.78
N SER A 249 -42.95 -19.70 26.56
CA SER A 249 -41.71 -19.71 25.79
C SER A 249 -41.96 -19.85 24.29
N ILE A 250 -41.62 -18.81 23.53
CA ILE A 250 -42.01 -18.62 22.13
C ILE A 250 -40.84 -18.14 21.25
N ASN A 251 -40.89 -18.47 19.96
CA ASN A 251 -39.95 -17.99 18.94
C ASN A 251 -38.46 -18.26 19.23
N ASN A 252 -38.12 -19.33 19.96
CA ASN A 252 -36.73 -19.70 20.26
C ASN A 252 -36.14 -20.59 19.16
N LEU A 253 -34.82 -20.61 19.04
CA LEU A 253 -34.09 -21.53 18.14
C LEU A 253 -33.17 -22.43 18.96
N LEU A 254 -33.39 -23.74 18.89
CA LEU A 254 -32.60 -24.75 19.58
C LEU A 254 -31.90 -25.67 18.56
N GLN A 255 -30.57 -25.75 18.59
CA GLN A 255 -29.82 -26.64 17.67
C GLN A 255 -30.16 -28.12 17.92
N TYR A 256 -30.42 -28.50 19.16
CA TYR A 256 -30.83 -29.85 19.56
C TYR A 256 -32.15 -29.83 20.35
N SER A 257 -32.89 -30.93 20.33
CA SER A 257 -34.11 -31.07 21.14
C SER A 257 -33.81 -30.98 22.64
N GLY A 258 -34.57 -30.14 23.36
CA GLY A 258 -34.44 -29.97 24.82
C GLY A 258 -35.52 -29.05 25.39
N GLY A 259 -35.58 -28.97 26.72
CA GLY A 259 -36.41 -27.98 27.44
C GLY A 259 -37.94 -28.09 27.23
N GLY A 260 -38.44 -29.18 26.64
CA GLY A 260 -39.87 -29.36 26.34
C GLY A 260 -40.39 -28.56 25.14
N LEU A 261 -39.52 -27.86 24.40
CA LEU A 261 -39.91 -27.12 23.19
C LEU A 261 -39.98 -28.06 21.98
N THR A 262 -40.88 -27.75 21.04
CA THR A 262 -41.16 -28.58 19.86
C THR A 262 -41.06 -27.73 18.59
N ASN A 263 -40.43 -28.26 17.55
CA ASN A 263 -40.27 -27.57 16.27
C ASN A 263 -41.63 -27.18 15.66
N GLY A 264 -41.76 -25.93 15.20
CA GLY A 264 -42.98 -25.36 14.62
C GLY A 264 -44.09 -25.00 15.62
N VAL A 265 -43.92 -25.26 16.93
CA VAL A 265 -44.91 -24.92 17.97
C VAL A 265 -44.54 -23.59 18.61
N ASN A 266 -45.51 -22.66 18.71
CA ASN A 266 -45.31 -21.30 19.24
C ASN A 266 -44.12 -20.55 18.60
N GLY A 267 -43.90 -20.73 17.30
CA GLY A 267 -42.78 -20.12 16.56
C GLY A 267 -41.40 -20.71 16.87
N ASN A 268 -41.28 -21.72 17.75
CA ASN A 268 -39.99 -22.30 18.08
C ASN A 268 -39.43 -23.15 16.91
N ILE A 269 -38.13 -23.01 16.67
CA ILE A 269 -37.34 -23.78 15.69
C ILE A 269 -36.46 -24.74 16.49
N VAL A 270 -36.54 -26.05 16.24
CA VAL A 270 -35.83 -27.05 17.06
C VAL A 270 -35.21 -28.13 16.17
N GLY A 271 -33.93 -28.43 16.40
CA GLY A 271 -33.16 -29.40 15.62
C GLY A 271 -32.47 -28.80 14.40
N VAL A 272 -32.10 -27.51 14.43
CA VAL A 272 -31.55 -26.76 13.29
C VAL A 272 -30.40 -25.87 13.76
N ASP A 273 -29.29 -25.87 13.01
CA ASP A 273 -28.15 -24.99 13.27
C ASP A 273 -28.52 -23.50 13.10
N PRO A 274 -28.18 -22.61 14.05
CA PRO A 274 -28.43 -21.17 13.90
C PRO A 274 -27.51 -20.47 12.90
N PHE A 275 -26.47 -21.11 12.36
CA PHE A 275 -25.45 -20.53 11.49
C PHE A 275 -24.89 -19.19 12.01
N MET A 276 -24.05 -19.29 13.06
CA MET A 276 -23.45 -18.13 13.73
C MET A 276 -21.93 -18.03 13.50
N SER A 277 -21.38 -16.84 13.74
CA SER A 277 -19.93 -16.61 13.83
C SER A 277 -19.33 -17.14 15.15
N SER A 278 -18.00 -17.06 15.26
CA SER A 278 -17.29 -17.07 16.54
C SER A 278 -17.71 -15.89 17.42
N LEU A 279 -17.37 -15.94 18.70
CA LEU A 279 -17.64 -14.88 19.68
C LEU A 279 -16.65 -13.72 19.48
N SER A 280 -17.12 -12.56 19.01
CA SER A 280 -16.25 -11.42 18.70
C SER A 280 -16.84 -10.08 19.17
N TRP A 281 -16.01 -9.03 19.14
CA TRP A 281 -16.44 -7.63 19.30
C TRP A 281 -16.99 -7.09 17.97
N ALA A 282 -18.19 -7.52 17.57
CA ALA A 282 -18.82 -7.09 16.32
C ALA A 282 -19.39 -5.66 16.43
N GLY A 283 -18.55 -4.64 16.63
CA GLY A 283 -18.93 -3.23 16.75
C GLY A 283 -19.63 -2.80 18.05
N GLY A 284 -20.02 -3.75 18.92
CA GLY A 284 -20.74 -3.50 20.17
C GLY A 284 -19.87 -3.27 21.42
N PRO A 285 -20.45 -2.77 22.54
CA PRO A 285 -19.75 -2.57 23.81
C PRO A 285 -19.49 -3.88 24.58
N THR A 286 -19.92 -5.03 24.06
CA THR A 286 -19.72 -6.38 24.59
C THR A 286 -19.65 -7.40 23.44
N LYS A 287 -19.10 -8.60 23.67
CA LYS A 287 -18.92 -9.63 22.62
C LYS A 287 -20.21 -10.38 22.30
N VAL A 288 -20.46 -10.66 21.02
CA VAL A 288 -21.67 -11.33 20.52
C VAL A 288 -21.32 -12.43 19.49
N HIS A 289 -22.24 -13.37 19.29
CA HIS A 289 -22.22 -14.26 18.11
C HIS A 289 -23.09 -13.64 17.03
N ALA A 290 -22.48 -13.15 15.95
CA ALA A 290 -23.21 -12.63 14.80
C ALA A 290 -23.91 -13.75 14.03
N LEU A 291 -25.05 -13.44 13.40
CA LEU A 291 -25.72 -14.34 12.48
C LEU A 291 -25.04 -14.28 11.11
N ARG A 292 -24.92 -15.43 10.44
CA ARG A 292 -24.43 -15.52 9.06
C ARG A 292 -25.60 -15.46 8.08
N ASP A 293 -25.31 -15.09 6.83
CA ASP A 293 -26.32 -15.13 5.76
C ASP A 293 -26.94 -16.53 5.63
N GLY A 294 -28.24 -16.56 5.31
CA GLY A 294 -29.04 -17.79 5.30
C GLY A 294 -29.38 -18.37 6.70
N SER A 295 -29.03 -17.69 7.80
CA SER A 295 -29.35 -18.17 9.15
C SER A 295 -30.88 -18.35 9.37
N PRO A 296 -31.32 -19.51 9.90
CA PRO A 296 -32.73 -19.74 10.22
C PRO A 296 -33.23 -18.92 11.43
N ALA A 297 -32.38 -18.17 12.12
CA ALA A 297 -32.80 -17.19 13.13
C ALA A 297 -33.36 -15.90 12.51
N ILE A 298 -33.02 -15.59 11.25
CA ILE A 298 -33.29 -14.29 10.62
C ILE A 298 -34.79 -14.09 10.41
N ASN A 299 -35.32 -13.00 10.97
CA ASN A 299 -36.69 -12.54 10.91
C ASN A 299 -37.68 -13.62 11.42
N LYS A 300 -37.35 -14.28 12.53
CA LYS A 300 -38.19 -15.32 13.19
C LYS A 300 -38.49 -15.03 14.67
N GLY A 301 -37.87 -14.00 15.25
CA GLY A 301 -38.00 -13.62 16.64
C GLY A 301 -39.22 -12.77 16.97
N VAL A 302 -39.31 -12.35 18.23
CA VAL A 302 -40.27 -11.36 18.74
C VAL A 302 -39.62 -10.49 19.81
N ASN A 303 -39.98 -9.21 19.88
CA ASN A 303 -39.38 -8.24 20.82
C ASN A 303 -40.36 -7.85 21.95
N PRO A 304 -40.57 -8.71 22.97
CA PRO A 304 -41.58 -8.49 24.01
C PRO A 304 -41.24 -7.33 24.95
N ASN A 305 -39.98 -6.91 24.99
CA ASN A 305 -39.47 -5.87 25.89
C ASN A 305 -39.29 -4.51 25.18
N SER A 306 -39.70 -4.39 23.92
CA SER A 306 -39.55 -3.17 23.10
C SER A 306 -38.12 -2.61 23.10
N LEU A 307 -37.11 -3.48 23.08
CA LEU A 307 -35.71 -3.07 22.97
C LEU A 307 -35.50 -2.34 21.64
N THR A 308 -34.80 -1.20 21.65
CA THR A 308 -34.56 -0.39 20.45
C THR A 308 -33.37 -0.88 19.63
N THR A 309 -32.38 -1.49 20.29
CA THR A 309 -31.14 -2.01 19.68
C THR A 309 -30.95 -3.51 19.94
N ASP A 310 -30.11 -4.17 19.17
CA ASP A 310 -29.54 -5.48 19.54
C ASP A 310 -28.47 -5.34 20.66
N GLN A 311 -27.78 -6.43 21.02
CA GLN A 311 -26.77 -6.41 22.09
C GLN A 311 -25.67 -5.36 21.86
N ARG A 312 -25.38 -5.03 20.61
CA ARG A 312 -24.33 -4.08 20.22
C ARG A 312 -24.70 -2.62 20.54
N GLY A 313 -25.97 -2.33 20.84
CA GLY A 313 -26.39 -1.00 21.23
C GLY A 313 -26.25 0.03 20.11
N GLY A 314 -26.19 1.32 20.47
CA GLY A 314 -25.90 2.40 19.52
C GLY A 314 -26.81 2.40 18.29
N ILE A 315 -26.19 2.29 17.11
CA ILE A 315 -26.83 2.31 15.79
C ILE A 315 -27.53 0.99 15.42
N TYR A 316 -27.18 -0.12 16.08
CA TYR A 316 -27.60 -1.46 15.68
C TYR A 316 -29.03 -1.74 16.13
N ALA A 317 -29.99 -1.40 15.27
CA ALA A 317 -31.43 -1.50 15.54
C ALA A 317 -31.85 -2.94 15.90
N ARG A 318 -32.80 -3.10 16.83
CA ARG A 318 -33.30 -4.43 17.25
C ARG A 318 -34.22 -5.10 16.23
N GLN A 319 -34.65 -4.38 15.20
CA GLN A 319 -35.54 -4.90 14.18
C GLN A 319 -35.11 -4.39 12.81
N VAL A 320 -34.63 -5.30 11.96
CA VAL A 320 -34.36 -5.03 10.54
C VAL A 320 -35.19 -5.97 9.67
N GLY A 321 -35.98 -5.37 8.78
CA GLY A 321 -36.92 -6.10 7.92
C GLY A 321 -38.27 -6.38 8.57
N ALA A 322 -38.81 -7.58 8.34
CA ALA A 322 -40.18 -7.96 8.62
C ALA A 322 -40.46 -8.30 10.09
N ALA A 323 -39.46 -8.78 10.82
CA ALA A 323 -39.53 -9.12 12.25
C ALA A 323 -38.12 -9.15 12.84
N VAL A 324 -38.01 -9.06 14.16
CA VAL A 324 -36.69 -9.22 14.82
C VAL A 324 -36.12 -10.61 14.60
N ASP A 325 -34.81 -10.73 14.71
CA ASP A 325 -34.12 -12.00 14.71
C ASP A 325 -34.25 -12.73 16.06
N VAL A 326 -34.06 -14.05 16.03
CA VAL A 326 -33.90 -14.85 17.25
C VAL A 326 -32.46 -14.68 17.74
N GLY A 327 -32.27 -14.40 19.03
CA GLY A 327 -30.94 -14.26 19.63
C GLY A 327 -30.57 -12.83 20.02
N ALA A 328 -29.31 -12.63 20.42
CA ALA A 328 -28.77 -11.35 20.90
C ALA A 328 -28.38 -10.34 19.80
N PHE A 329 -28.32 -10.80 18.56
CA PHE A 329 -27.87 -10.06 17.38
C PHE A 329 -29.04 -9.85 16.41
N GLU A 330 -28.99 -8.77 15.62
CA GLU A 330 -29.91 -8.48 14.52
C GLU A 330 -29.14 -8.37 13.20
N PHE A 331 -29.43 -9.27 12.26
CA PHE A 331 -28.79 -9.33 10.95
C PHE A 331 -29.26 -8.17 10.05
N GLY A 332 -28.30 -7.49 9.43
CA GLY A 332 -28.56 -6.25 8.68
C GLY A 332 -28.76 -5.01 9.58
N GLY A 333 -28.52 -5.12 10.89
CA GLY A 333 -28.51 -3.99 11.84
C GLY A 333 -27.45 -2.91 11.55
N ASP A 334 -26.57 -3.17 10.60
CA ASP A 334 -25.35 -2.43 10.27
C ASP A 334 -25.57 -1.42 9.12
N ASP A 335 -26.78 -1.40 8.53
CA ASP A 335 -27.19 -0.52 7.43
C ASP A 335 -27.76 0.81 7.98
N TYR A 336 -26.95 1.87 7.95
CA TYR A 336 -27.33 3.21 8.44
C TYR A 336 -28.59 3.77 7.76
N ALA A 337 -28.89 3.36 6.52
CA ALA A 337 -30.10 3.79 5.83
C ALA A 337 -31.39 3.26 6.50
N ASN A 338 -31.30 2.10 7.15
CA ASN A 338 -32.43 1.42 7.80
C ASN A 338 -32.50 1.66 9.32
N SER A 339 -31.40 2.04 9.98
CA SER A 339 -31.38 2.37 11.42
C SER A 339 -32.12 3.68 11.75
N GLY A 340 -32.13 4.63 10.80
CA GLY A 340 -32.78 5.94 10.95
C GLY A 340 -31.96 6.99 11.70
N ASP A 341 -30.70 6.70 12.08
CA ASP A 341 -29.81 7.67 12.73
C ASP A 341 -29.07 8.58 11.72
N TRP A 342 -29.86 9.34 10.97
CA TRP A 342 -29.35 10.36 10.04
C TRP A 342 -28.66 11.54 10.76
N ALA A 343 -28.75 11.62 12.10
CA ALA A 343 -28.12 12.67 12.89
C ALA A 343 -26.63 12.41 13.13
N GLY A 344 -26.25 11.13 13.26
CA GLY A 344 -24.86 10.68 13.45
C GLY A 344 -23.93 10.90 12.25
N ALA A 345 -24.48 11.15 11.05
CA ALA A 345 -23.74 11.26 9.80
C ALA A 345 -22.47 12.15 9.87
N HIS A 346 -21.32 11.65 9.41
CA HIS A 346 -20.06 12.40 9.40
C HIS A 346 -20.16 13.54 8.37
N ALA A 347 -19.87 14.78 8.76
CA ALA A 347 -19.90 15.89 7.82
C ALA A 347 -18.65 15.88 6.92
N ILE A 348 -18.83 15.62 5.63
CA ILE A 348 -17.81 15.98 4.64
C ILE A 348 -17.98 17.48 4.40
N THR A 349 -16.93 18.24 4.70
CA THR A 349 -16.94 19.69 4.47
C THR A 349 -16.60 19.94 3.01
N LEU A 350 -17.55 20.52 2.29
CA LEU A 350 -17.33 20.95 0.91
C LEU A 350 -16.64 22.32 0.88
N ASN A 351 -15.88 22.61 -0.18
CA ASN A 351 -15.33 23.93 -0.48
C ASN A 351 -16.37 24.81 -1.23
N ALA A 352 -15.94 25.78 -2.03
CA ALA A 352 -16.87 26.68 -2.71
C ALA A 352 -17.46 26.06 -3.98
N ALA A 353 -16.67 25.24 -4.71
CA ALA A 353 -17.10 24.41 -5.85
C ALA A 353 -17.78 23.10 -5.45
N ASP A 354 -18.27 22.98 -4.22
CA ASP A 354 -18.86 21.75 -3.70
C ASP A 354 -18.00 20.47 -3.76
N HIS A 355 -16.68 20.64 -3.79
CA HIS A 355 -15.72 19.54 -3.71
C HIS A 355 -15.41 19.17 -2.27
N GLY A 356 -15.36 17.87 -2.00
CA GLY A 356 -15.02 17.34 -0.69
C GLY A 356 -14.47 15.93 -0.76
N ILE A 357 -13.69 15.56 0.25
CA ILE A 357 -13.17 14.20 0.42
C ILE A 357 -13.62 13.70 1.79
N GLY A 358 -14.40 12.61 1.78
CA GLY A 358 -14.58 11.73 2.92
C GLY A 358 -13.58 10.59 2.87
N ALA A 359 -13.29 10.03 4.03
CA ALA A 359 -12.60 8.75 4.15
C ALA A 359 -13.28 7.94 5.24
N GLY A 360 -13.33 6.63 5.04
CA GLY A 360 -13.81 5.68 6.03
C GLY A 360 -12.96 4.41 5.98
N VAL A 361 -13.27 3.52 6.91
CA VAL A 361 -12.72 2.17 6.93
C VAL A 361 -13.93 1.28 7.10
N LEU A 362 -14.15 0.34 6.18
CA LEU A 362 -15.10 -0.72 6.48
C LEU A 362 -14.38 -1.74 7.35
N GLU A 363 -15.02 -2.09 8.46
CA GLU A 363 -14.38 -2.78 9.59
C GLU A 363 -14.89 -4.23 9.72
N GLN A 364 -15.97 -4.57 9.00
CA GLN A 364 -16.53 -5.92 8.91
C GLN A 364 -17.46 -6.09 7.70
N THR A 365 -17.85 -7.33 7.40
CA THR A 365 -18.82 -7.60 6.32
C THR A 365 -20.20 -7.02 6.65
N PHE A 366 -20.80 -6.29 5.69
CA PHE A 366 -22.01 -5.47 5.84
C PHE A 366 -21.89 -4.23 6.73
N ASP A 367 -20.67 -3.83 7.08
CA ASP A 367 -20.45 -2.49 7.63
C ASP A 367 -20.90 -1.42 6.62
N THR A 368 -21.45 -0.33 7.13
CA THR A 368 -21.80 0.85 6.34
C THR A 368 -21.40 2.13 7.05
N ASP A 369 -20.97 3.11 6.27
CA ASP A 369 -20.61 4.43 6.73
C ASP A 369 -21.62 5.45 6.22
N LEU A 370 -21.95 6.43 7.06
CA LEU A 370 -22.92 7.48 6.75
C LEU A 370 -22.25 8.86 6.78
N PHE A 371 -22.19 9.50 5.61
CA PHE A 371 -21.74 10.88 5.46
C PHE A 371 -22.92 11.82 5.20
N LYS A 372 -22.72 13.11 5.50
CA LYS A 372 -23.62 14.21 5.11
C LYS A 372 -22.84 15.33 4.43
N ILE A 373 -23.48 15.94 3.45
CA ILE A 373 -23.00 17.13 2.74
C ILE A 373 -24.07 18.22 2.67
N VAL A 374 -23.62 19.46 2.50
CA VAL A 374 -24.48 20.62 2.23
C VAL A 374 -23.85 21.42 1.10
N PRO A 375 -24.32 21.22 -0.15
CA PRO A 375 -23.89 21.99 -1.31
C PRO A 375 -24.09 23.50 -1.14
N ALA A 376 -23.13 24.29 -1.59
CA ALA A 376 -23.14 25.74 -1.72
C ALA A 376 -23.79 26.20 -3.03
N THR A 377 -23.62 25.45 -4.13
CA THR A 377 -24.17 25.69 -5.47
C THR A 377 -25.39 24.79 -5.72
N SER A 378 -26.00 24.89 -6.90
CA SER A 378 -27.07 23.99 -7.36
C SER A 378 -26.70 23.48 -8.75
N GLY A 379 -26.16 22.26 -8.81
CA GLY A 379 -25.69 21.63 -10.05
C GLY A 379 -25.78 20.11 -9.99
N LEU A 380 -25.05 19.43 -10.87
CA LEU A 380 -24.96 17.97 -10.93
C LEU A 380 -23.74 17.47 -10.16
N ILE A 381 -23.96 17.08 -8.90
CA ILE A 381 -22.88 16.54 -8.07
C ILE A 381 -22.66 15.06 -8.39
N THR A 382 -21.39 14.71 -8.61
CA THR A 382 -20.90 13.33 -8.74
C THR A 382 -20.24 12.89 -7.46
N ILE A 383 -20.59 11.69 -7.00
CA ILE A 383 -19.94 11.02 -5.87
C ILE A 383 -19.20 9.79 -6.39
N THR A 384 -17.92 9.70 -6.12
CA THR A 384 -17.05 8.58 -6.47
C THR A 384 -16.57 7.88 -5.20
N LEU A 385 -16.80 6.58 -5.11
CA LEU A 385 -16.25 5.71 -4.08
C LEU A 385 -14.98 5.04 -4.64
N ASP A 386 -13.83 5.48 -4.18
CA ASP A 386 -12.49 5.00 -4.53
C ASP A 386 -12.06 3.92 -3.52
N VAL A 387 -11.70 2.74 -4.05
CA VAL A 387 -11.53 1.50 -3.28
C VAL A 387 -10.31 0.69 -3.74
N PRO A 388 -9.56 0.03 -2.83
CA PRO A 388 -8.39 -0.77 -3.20
C PRO A 388 -8.70 -1.96 -4.12
N ASP A 389 -7.69 -2.40 -4.88
CA ASP A 389 -7.74 -3.59 -5.72
C ASP A 389 -8.24 -4.83 -4.93
N GLY A 390 -9.38 -5.39 -5.35
CA GLY A 390 -10.00 -6.57 -4.73
C GLY A 390 -11.23 -6.29 -3.87
N PHE A 391 -11.58 -5.02 -3.62
CA PHE A 391 -12.76 -4.62 -2.84
C PHE A 391 -14.08 -4.79 -3.63
N ASP A 392 -15.18 -5.11 -2.94
CA ASP A 392 -16.56 -5.25 -3.48
C ASP A 392 -17.50 -4.35 -2.66
N GLY A 393 -17.63 -3.10 -3.10
CA GLY A 393 -18.33 -2.01 -2.40
C GLY A 393 -19.61 -1.54 -3.10
N TRP A 394 -20.40 -0.72 -2.41
CA TRP A 394 -21.59 -0.07 -2.96
C TRP A 394 -21.82 1.30 -2.33
N LEU A 395 -22.55 2.17 -3.04
CA LEU A 395 -22.82 3.54 -2.62
C LEU A 395 -24.27 3.95 -2.93
N GLU A 396 -24.93 4.64 -2.01
CA GLU A 396 -26.28 5.20 -2.15
C GLU A 396 -26.36 6.66 -1.69
N VAL A 397 -27.19 7.47 -2.36
CA VAL A 397 -27.40 8.88 -2.02
C VAL A 397 -28.86 9.13 -1.67
N TYR A 398 -29.09 9.92 -0.61
CA TYR A 398 -30.40 10.22 -0.04
C TYR A 398 -30.59 11.74 0.12
N ASN A 399 -31.82 12.21 -0.06
CA ASN A 399 -32.17 13.62 0.17
C ASN A 399 -32.46 13.93 1.66
N SER A 400 -32.69 15.21 1.98
CA SER A 400 -33.06 15.69 3.33
C SER A 400 -34.36 15.12 3.92
N SER A 401 -35.14 14.37 3.15
CA SER A 401 -36.32 13.60 3.60
C SER A 401 -36.06 12.10 3.69
N HIS A 402 -34.79 11.68 3.59
CA HIS A 402 -34.32 10.29 3.61
C HIS A 402 -34.93 9.42 2.50
N THR A 403 -35.28 10.02 1.37
CA THR A 403 -35.64 9.30 0.15
C THR A 403 -34.39 9.08 -0.70
N ARG A 404 -34.09 7.81 -1.03
CA ARG A 404 -32.97 7.47 -1.91
C ARG A 404 -33.15 8.09 -3.30
N LEU A 405 -32.14 8.81 -3.75
CA LEU A 405 -32.04 9.45 -5.07
C LEU A 405 -31.39 8.52 -6.09
N VAL A 406 -30.25 7.91 -5.73
CA VAL A 406 -29.47 7.05 -6.63
C VAL A 406 -28.77 5.91 -5.85
N ARG A 407 -28.32 4.88 -6.56
CA ARG A 407 -27.52 3.75 -6.08
C ARG A 407 -26.52 3.34 -7.15
N ALA A 408 -25.27 3.09 -6.76
CA ALA A 408 -24.21 2.47 -7.56
C ALA A 408 -23.78 1.14 -6.91
N SER A 409 -23.55 0.12 -7.75
CA SER A 409 -23.05 -1.21 -7.35
C SER A 409 -22.80 -2.10 -8.58
N GLU A 410 -21.55 -2.51 -8.82
CA GLU A 410 -21.14 -3.55 -9.77
C GLU A 410 -20.42 -4.71 -9.06
N TRP A 411 -20.74 -5.96 -9.41
CA TRP A 411 -20.04 -7.15 -8.90
C TRP A 411 -18.68 -7.37 -9.57
N ALA A 412 -17.87 -6.33 -9.71
CA ALA A 412 -16.58 -6.32 -10.40
C ALA A 412 -15.49 -5.69 -9.53
N SER A 413 -14.66 -6.53 -8.92
CA SER A 413 -13.57 -6.13 -8.01
C SER A 413 -12.62 -5.09 -8.64
N GLY A 414 -12.32 -4.02 -7.90
CA GLY A 414 -11.31 -3.03 -8.30
C GLY A 414 -11.79 -2.01 -9.34
N ARG A 415 -13.02 -1.49 -9.20
CA ARG A 415 -13.49 -0.30 -9.92
C ARG A 415 -14.17 0.68 -8.97
N ASP A 416 -13.97 1.97 -9.25
CA ASP A 416 -14.66 3.04 -8.55
C ASP A 416 -16.17 3.01 -8.83
N GLU A 417 -16.99 3.14 -7.78
CA GLU A 417 -18.45 3.27 -7.92
C GLU A 417 -18.82 4.75 -8.06
N ILE A 418 -19.59 5.11 -9.09
CA ILE A 418 -19.90 6.50 -9.44
C ILE A 418 -21.42 6.75 -9.38
N ALA A 419 -21.83 7.74 -8.59
CA ALA A 419 -23.22 8.07 -8.30
C ALA A 419 -23.52 9.57 -8.51
N PRO A 420 -23.95 9.98 -9.72
CA PRO A 420 -24.34 11.35 -10.01
C PRO A 420 -25.78 11.66 -9.55
N PHE A 421 -26.02 12.85 -9.00
CA PHE A 421 -27.35 13.35 -8.64
C PHE A 421 -27.43 14.89 -8.70
N THR A 422 -28.59 15.44 -9.04
CA THR A 422 -28.80 16.89 -9.02
C THR A 422 -28.99 17.40 -7.58
N ALA A 423 -28.12 18.31 -7.16
CA ALA A 423 -28.12 18.95 -5.86
C ALA A 423 -28.96 20.24 -5.86
N THR A 424 -29.03 20.91 -4.71
CA THR A 424 -29.68 22.21 -4.54
C THR A 424 -29.03 22.93 -3.36
N ALA A 425 -28.61 24.16 -3.57
CA ALA A 425 -27.85 24.98 -2.64
C ALA A 425 -28.51 25.05 -1.26
N GLY A 426 -27.73 24.76 -0.22
CA GLY A 426 -28.14 24.75 1.18
C GLY A 426 -29.03 23.58 1.61
N GLN A 427 -29.32 22.60 0.74
CA GLN A 427 -29.99 21.36 1.16
C GLN A 427 -28.97 20.36 1.71
N THR A 428 -29.40 19.56 2.70
CA THR A 428 -28.58 18.45 3.21
C THR A 428 -28.85 17.19 2.38
N TYR A 429 -27.79 16.53 1.94
CA TYR A 429 -27.82 15.21 1.33
C TYR A 429 -26.99 14.24 2.18
N PHE A 430 -27.34 12.97 2.13
CA PHE A 430 -26.68 11.89 2.86
C PHE A 430 -26.15 10.84 1.91
N ILE A 431 -24.99 10.29 2.24
CA ILE A 431 -24.25 9.32 1.43
C ILE A 431 -24.03 8.10 2.30
N VAL A 432 -24.45 6.93 1.83
CA VAL A 432 -24.22 5.65 2.49
C VAL A 432 -23.23 4.86 1.65
N VAL A 433 -22.14 4.40 2.25
CA VAL A 433 -21.15 3.49 1.65
C VAL A 433 -21.23 2.16 2.38
N GLY A 434 -21.07 1.03 1.69
CA GLY A 434 -21.01 -0.29 2.34
C GLY A 434 -20.29 -1.36 1.52
N GLY A 435 -20.05 -2.53 2.13
CA GLY A 435 -19.25 -3.61 1.55
C GLY A 435 -19.96 -4.97 1.53
N PHE A 436 -19.78 -5.76 0.46
CA PHE A 436 -20.50 -7.01 0.23
C PHE A 436 -19.80 -8.31 0.68
N ARG A 437 -18.48 -8.30 0.96
CA ARG A 437 -17.72 -9.45 1.50
C ARG A 437 -16.30 -9.04 1.92
N GLN A 438 -15.88 -9.44 3.13
CA GLN A 438 -14.52 -9.19 3.69
C GLN A 438 -13.93 -7.79 3.40
N PRO A 439 -14.65 -6.69 3.67
CA PRO A 439 -14.21 -5.36 3.28
C PRO A 439 -13.25 -4.76 4.32
N ASP A 440 -12.23 -5.50 4.75
CA ASP A 440 -11.23 -5.00 5.71
C ASP A 440 -10.32 -4.00 4.97
N GLY A 441 -10.77 -2.75 4.83
CA GLY A 441 -10.16 -1.79 3.90
C GLY A 441 -10.57 -0.35 4.13
N ALA A 442 -9.57 0.53 4.13
CA ALA A 442 -9.78 1.97 4.01
C ALA A 442 -10.21 2.32 2.58
N TYR A 443 -11.16 3.24 2.46
CA TYR A 443 -11.69 3.73 1.18
C TYR A 443 -11.85 5.26 1.24
N SER A 444 -12.03 5.90 0.10
CA SER A 444 -12.30 7.34 0.04
C SER A 444 -13.58 7.67 -0.75
N VAL A 445 -14.24 8.75 -0.35
CA VAL A 445 -15.44 9.28 -1.00
C VAL A 445 -15.08 10.65 -1.57
N LEU A 446 -14.90 10.72 -2.88
CA LEU A 446 -14.69 11.98 -3.59
C LEU A 446 -16.04 12.55 -4.02
N ILE A 447 -16.20 13.84 -3.84
CA ILE A 447 -17.39 14.60 -4.20
C ILE A 447 -16.94 15.74 -5.10
N ALA A 448 -17.57 15.89 -6.26
CA ALA A 448 -17.26 16.90 -7.25
C ALA A 448 -18.53 17.44 -7.92
N ASP A 449 -18.53 18.71 -8.32
CA ASP A 449 -19.55 19.26 -9.23
C ASP A 449 -19.29 18.78 -10.68
N ASP A 450 -20.13 19.14 -11.65
CA ASP A 450 -19.97 18.60 -13.01
C ASP A 450 -18.64 19.05 -13.65
N HIS A 451 -18.28 20.33 -13.50
CA HIS A 451 -16.91 20.86 -13.58
C HIS A 451 -16.58 21.74 -12.36
N ALA A 452 -15.29 22.03 -12.13
CA ALA A 452 -14.87 22.79 -10.94
C ALA A 452 -15.16 24.29 -11.11
N ASP A 453 -15.31 25.03 -10.01
CA ASP A 453 -15.75 26.44 -10.06
C ASP A 453 -14.57 27.45 -10.08
N ALA A 454 -14.87 28.75 -10.25
CA ALA A 454 -13.92 29.87 -10.31
C ALA A 454 -13.13 30.08 -9.00
N GLY A 455 -12.08 29.29 -8.79
CA GLY A 455 -11.24 29.32 -7.59
C GLY A 455 -10.65 27.95 -7.24
N GLU A 456 -11.22 26.87 -7.78
CA GLU A 456 -10.88 25.49 -7.49
C GLU A 456 -9.88 24.88 -8.49
N TRP A 457 -8.84 25.64 -8.82
CA TRP A 457 -7.78 25.28 -9.78
C TRP A 457 -7.17 23.89 -9.59
N THR A 458 -7.07 23.40 -8.34
CA THR A 458 -6.58 22.04 -8.03
C THR A 458 -7.43 20.94 -8.66
N TYR A 459 -8.73 21.18 -8.86
CA TYR A 459 -9.73 20.20 -9.26
C TYR A 459 -10.28 20.43 -10.67
N ALA A 460 -9.72 21.39 -11.40
CA ALA A 460 -10.17 21.78 -12.74
C ALA A 460 -10.25 20.59 -13.71
N SER A 461 -11.36 20.52 -14.45
CA SER A 461 -11.75 19.37 -15.26
C SER A 461 -10.88 19.21 -16.51
N VAL A 462 -10.26 18.05 -16.71
CA VAL A 462 -9.23 17.89 -17.75
C VAL A 462 -9.83 17.82 -19.17
N ILE A 463 -9.41 18.72 -20.06
CA ILE A 463 -9.58 18.56 -21.51
C ILE A 463 -8.37 17.79 -22.03
N THR A 464 -8.59 16.51 -22.36
CA THR A 464 -7.56 15.67 -22.98
C THR A 464 -7.39 16.06 -24.43
N LEU A 465 -6.20 16.55 -24.79
CA LEU A 465 -5.82 16.79 -26.17
C LEU A 465 -5.43 15.46 -26.83
N ASN A 466 -5.76 15.31 -28.11
CA ASN A 466 -5.47 14.12 -28.92
C ASN A 466 -4.00 14.10 -29.38
N SER A 467 -3.66 13.31 -30.41
CA SER A 467 -2.33 13.37 -30.99
C SER A 467 -2.01 14.74 -31.59
N THR A 468 -2.87 15.32 -32.42
CA THR A 468 -2.72 16.58 -33.15
C THR A 468 -2.90 17.86 -32.31
N GLY A 469 -2.94 17.77 -30.98
CA GLY A 469 -3.13 18.94 -30.11
C GLY A 469 -4.60 19.33 -29.90
N ASP A 470 -5.55 18.72 -30.61
CA ASP A 470 -6.96 19.09 -30.51
C ASP A 470 -7.67 18.43 -29.32
N GLY A 471 -8.56 19.18 -28.66
CA GLY A 471 -9.42 18.70 -27.59
C GLY A 471 -10.84 19.25 -27.71
N THR A 472 -11.81 18.54 -27.15
CA THR A 472 -13.19 19.04 -27.03
C THR A 472 -13.80 18.53 -25.72
N ARG A 473 -14.51 19.40 -25.01
CA ARG A 473 -15.28 19.04 -23.81
C ARG A 473 -16.54 19.89 -23.73
N THR A 474 -17.65 19.27 -23.34
CA THR A 474 -18.96 19.92 -23.14
C THR A 474 -19.16 20.24 -21.67
N GLY A 475 -19.90 21.32 -21.37
CA GLY A 475 -20.37 21.65 -20.03
C GLY A 475 -21.74 22.36 -20.08
N VAL A 476 -22.31 22.65 -18.91
CA VAL A 476 -23.62 23.30 -18.77
C VAL A 476 -23.56 24.30 -17.63
N ILE A 477 -23.69 25.59 -17.95
CA ILE A 477 -23.95 26.58 -16.90
C ILE A 477 -25.41 26.39 -16.48
N ASP A 478 -25.65 26.02 -15.23
CA ASP A 478 -26.96 25.67 -14.67
C ASP A 478 -27.67 26.91 -14.10
N VAL A 479 -26.95 27.82 -13.44
CA VAL A 479 -27.53 28.97 -12.72
C VAL A 479 -26.72 30.28 -12.78
N SER A 480 -27.34 31.39 -12.37
CA SER A 480 -26.68 32.70 -12.31
C SER A 480 -25.55 32.77 -11.27
N GLY A 481 -24.31 32.74 -11.73
CA GLY A 481 -23.10 32.86 -10.91
C GLY A 481 -22.25 31.59 -10.87
N ASP A 482 -22.74 30.53 -11.50
CA ASP A 482 -22.08 29.26 -11.79
C ASP A 482 -21.00 29.41 -12.88
N THR A 483 -19.90 28.67 -12.75
CA THR A 483 -18.77 28.72 -13.68
C THR A 483 -18.03 27.38 -13.80
N ASP A 484 -17.61 27.03 -15.02
CA ASP A 484 -16.93 25.78 -15.31
C ASP A 484 -15.44 25.99 -15.59
N LEU A 485 -14.59 25.39 -14.76
CA LEU A 485 -13.14 25.48 -14.79
C LEU A 485 -12.54 24.16 -15.30
N PHE A 486 -11.85 24.29 -16.42
CA PHE A 486 -11.14 23.23 -17.10
C PHE A 486 -9.65 23.42 -17.00
N LYS A 487 -8.92 22.31 -17.07
CA LYS A 487 -7.47 22.27 -17.18
C LYS A 487 -7.10 21.57 -18.46
N PHE A 488 -6.07 22.06 -19.15
CA PHE A 488 -5.47 21.34 -20.26
C PHE A 488 -3.97 21.51 -20.22
N THR A 489 -3.28 20.55 -20.82
CA THR A 489 -1.85 20.59 -21.01
C THR A 489 -1.62 20.50 -22.51
N PRO A 490 -1.21 21.61 -23.17
CA PRO A 490 -0.80 21.60 -24.56
C PRO A 490 0.19 20.45 -24.80
N VAL A 491 -0.06 19.67 -25.84
CA VAL A 491 0.88 18.64 -26.28
C VAL A 491 2.14 19.31 -26.84
N PHE A 492 1.98 20.53 -27.36
CA PHE A 492 3.01 21.31 -28.05
C PHE A 492 3.08 22.77 -27.59
N SER A 493 4.16 23.46 -27.97
CA SER A 493 4.40 24.87 -27.63
C SER A 493 4.09 25.73 -28.85
N GLY A 494 2.87 26.24 -28.92
CA GLY A 494 2.35 26.91 -30.12
C GLY A 494 1.27 27.93 -29.78
N THR A 495 0.67 28.54 -30.80
CA THR A 495 -0.47 29.47 -30.61
C THR A 495 -1.79 28.73 -30.75
N ASN A 496 -2.17 27.98 -29.71
CA ASN A 496 -3.43 27.23 -29.73
C ASN A 496 -4.64 28.18 -29.79
N THR A 497 -5.72 27.70 -30.43
CA THR A 497 -7.00 28.40 -30.52
C THR A 497 -8.02 27.73 -29.60
N ILE A 498 -8.51 28.48 -28.62
CA ILE A 498 -9.54 28.05 -27.67
C ILE A 498 -10.88 28.65 -28.11
N LEU A 499 -11.84 27.78 -28.43
CA LEU A 499 -13.19 28.12 -28.86
C LEU A 499 -14.20 27.78 -27.76
N LEU A 500 -15.17 28.67 -27.53
CA LEU A 500 -16.42 28.36 -26.82
C LEU A 500 -17.56 28.38 -27.85
N ASP A 501 -18.12 27.22 -28.15
CA ASP A 501 -19.29 27.03 -29.03
C ASP A 501 -20.55 26.94 -28.16
N VAL A 502 -21.54 27.79 -28.40
CA VAL A 502 -22.71 27.95 -27.52
C VAL A 502 -23.96 27.36 -28.17
N ASP A 503 -24.26 26.11 -27.82
CA ASP A 503 -25.36 25.33 -28.41
C ASP A 503 -26.73 26.02 -28.29
N SER A 504 -27.12 26.43 -27.06
CA SER A 504 -28.36 27.17 -26.84
C SER A 504 -28.48 27.84 -25.46
N GLY A 505 -29.17 28.99 -25.43
CA GLY A 505 -29.66 29.62 -24.19
C GLY A 505 -28.66 30.54 -23.47
N LEU A 506 -27.40 30.12 -23.41
CA LEU A 506 -26.34 30.79 -22.66
C LEU A 506 -25.88 32.11 -23.31
N ASP A 507 -25.69 33.13 -22.49
CA ASP A 507 -24.98 34.38 -22.81
C ASP A 507 -23.59 34.32 -22.17
N GLY A 508 -22.69 33.57 -22.82
CA GLY A 508 -21.46 33.05 -22.22
C GLY A 508 -20.24 33.99 -22.27
N TRP A 509 -19.26 33.73 -21.42
CA TRP A 509 -17.93 34.32 -21.46
C TRP A 509 -16.86 33.25 -21.20
N ILE A 510 -15.62 33.51 -21.63
CA ILE A 510 -14.48 32.60 -21.51
C ILE A 510 -13.22 33.36 -21.06
N GLU A 511 -12.48 32.78 -20.12
CA GLU A 511 -11.22 33.29 -19.59
C GLU A 511 -10.13 32.21 -19.61
N LEU A 512 -8.90 32.61 -19.90
CA LEU A 512 -7.71 31.76 -19.93
C LEU A 512 -6.72 32.19 -18.84
N TYR A 513 -6.21 31.23 -18.08
CA TYR A 513 -5.29 31.43 -16.96
C TYR A 513 -4.01 30.60 -17.09
N ASP A 514 -2.91 31.11 -16.52
CA ASP A 514 -1.65 30.37 -16.39
C ASP A 514 -1.63 29.40 -15.19
N PHE A 515 -0.54 28.64 -15.07
CA PHE A 515 -0.31 27.71 -13.95
C PHE A 515 -0.23 28.39 -12.57
N GLY A 516 0.05 29.70 -12.53
CA GLY A 516 0.00 30.51 -11.30
C GLY A 516 -1.38 31.13 -11.04
N HIS A 517 -2.39 30.78 -11.84
CA HIS A 517 -3.75 31.30 -11.82
C HIS A 517 -3.84 32.81 -12.09
N ASN A 518 -2.90 33.36 -12.86
CA ASN A 518 -2.99 34.72 -13.38
C ASN A 518 -3.81 34.72 -14.68
N LEU A 519 -4.76 35.65 -14.79
CA LEU A 519 -5.55 35.82 -16.01
C LEU A 519 -4.65 36.27 -17.16
N LEU A 520 -4.63 35.48 -18.24
CA LEU A 520 -3.89 35.74 -19.47
C LEU A 520 -4.75 36.51 -20.48
N ALA A 521 -5.98 36.04 -20.72
CA ALA A 521 -6.91 36.64 -21.67
C ALA A 521 -8.38 36.33 -21.32
N SER A 522 -9.30 37.18 -21.75
CA SER A 522 -10.75 37.01 -21.56
C SER A 522 -11.57 37.54 -22.74
N ARG A 523 -12.77 36.97 -22.95
CA ARG A 523 -13.69 37.33 -24.03
C ARG A 523 -15.15 37.07 -23.63
N ASN A 524 -16.07 37.92 -24.09
CA ASN A 524 -17.49 37.88 -23.70
C ASN A 524 -18.39 37.87 -24.95
N ALA A 525 -19.33 36.93 -25.00
CA ALA A 525 -20.34 36.88 -26.05
C ALA A 525 -21.25 38.12 -26.00
N GLY A 526 -21.49 38.69 -27.17
CA GLY A 526 -22.33 39.87 -27.34
C GLY A 526 -23.82 39.53 -27.46
N ALA A 527 -24.48 39.15 -26.36
CA ALA A 527 -25.95 39.13 -26.20
C ALA A 527 -26.83 38.29 -27.15
N THR A 528 -26.26 37.60 -28.15
CA THR A 528 -26.99 36.68 -29.05
C THR A 528 -26.08 35.57 -29.58
N ASN A 529 -26.19 34.35 -29.04
CA ASN A 529 -25.67 33.07 -29.58
C ASN A 529 -24.39 33.21 -30.43
N GLY A 530 -23.30 33.69 -29.82
CA GLY A 530 -22.04 33.92 -30.52
C GLY A 530 -20.96 33.05 -29.92
N ASP A 531 -20.33 32.24 -30.76
CA ASP A 531 -19.14 31.48 -30.39
C ASP A 531 -17.99 32.45 -30.07
N GLU A 532 -17.26 32.18 -28.98
CA GLU A 532 -16.10 32.97 -28.59
C GLU A 532 -14.81 32.28 -29.00
N THR A 533 -13.78 33.06 -29.37
CA THR A 533 -12.50 32.53 -29.84
C THR A 533 -11.34 33.31 -29.23
N LEU A 534 -10.42 32.61 -28.59
CA LEU A 534 -9.26 33.14 -27.89
C LEU A 534 -8.01 32.40 -28.43
N ALA A 535 -7.06 33.14 -29.00
CA ALA A 535 -5.79 32.58 -29.46
C ALA A 535 -4.67 33.04 -28.51
N TRP A 536 -3.84 32.11 -28.04
CA TRP A 536 -2.76 32.41 -27.09
C TRP A 536 -1.56 31.49 -27.28
N SER A 537 -0.35 32.01 -27.06
CA SER A 537 0.87 31.20 -27.13
C SER A 537 1.08 30.43 -25.83
N LEU A 538 1.03 29.11 -25.91
CA LEU A 538 1.10 28.19 -24.78
C LEU A 538 2.40 27.36 -24.81
N THR A 539 2.77 26.78 -23.67
CA THR A 539 3.96 25.95 -23.51
C THR A 539 3.57 24.47 -23.39
N ALA A 540 4.19 23.60 -24.19
CA ALA A 540 4.07 22.14 -24.11
C ALA A 540 4.33 21.64 -22.68
N GLY A 541 3.47 20.76 -22.17
CA GLY A 541 3.66 20.17 -20.85
C GLY A 541 3.36 21.10 -19.66
N GLN A 542 3.17 22.41 -19.89
CA GLN A 542 2.70 23.33 -18.87
C GLN A 542 1.17 23.29 -18.82
N ALA A 543 0.59 23.23 -17.62
CA ALA A 543 -0.86 23.30 -17.46
C ALA A 543 -1.38 24.74 -17.59
N TYR A 544 -2.50 24.87 -18.30
CA TYR A 544 -3.31 26.09 -18.42
C TYR A 544 -4.75 25.78 -18.02
N PHE A 545 -5.49 26.83 -17.67
CA PHE A 545 -6.87 26.69 -17.23
C PHE A 545 -7.82 27.57 -18.04
N VAL A 546 -8.98 27.02 -18.40
CA VAL A 546 -10.06 27.72 -19.09
C VAL A 546 -11.24 27.81 -18.14
N LEU A 547 -11.74 29.01 -17.88
CA LEU A 547 -12.94 29.26 -17.09
C LEU A 547 -14.06 29.74 -18.01
N VAL A 548 -15.25 29.16 -17.90
CA VAL A 548 -16.45 29.54 -18.64
C VAL A 548 -17.54 29.95 -17.66
N GLY A 549 -18.37 30.93 -18.03
CA GLY A 549 -19.52 31.30 -17.21
C GLY A 549 -20.59 32.06 -17.98
N GLY A 550 -21.71 32.35 -17.30
CA GLY A 550 -22.85 33.09 -17.88
C GLY A 550 -22.92 34.56 -17.45
N TRP A 551 -23.51 35.43 -18.29
CA TRP A 551 -23.80 36.83 -17.95
C TRP A 551 -25.31 37.13 -17.82
N ARG A 552 -26.05 37.40 -18.90
CA ARG A 552 -27.44 37.92 -18.81
C ARG A 552 -28.53 36.86 -18.94
N ASN A 553 -28.27 35.84 -19.73
CA ASN A 553 -28.96 34.56 -19.69
C ASN A 553 -27.93 33.55 -19.18
N PRO A 554 -27.77 33.40 -17.85
CA PRO A 554 -26.65 32.65 -17.29
C PRO A 554 -27.04 31.19 -17.08
N SER A 555 -27.65 30.57 -18.09
CA SER A 555 -27.76 29.12 -18.14
C SER A 555 -27.99 28.59 -19.56
N GLY A 556 -27.43 27.42 -19.84
CA GLY A 556 -27.43 26.77 -21.15
C GLY A 556 -26.18 25.94 -21.39
N SER A 557 -26.27 25.01 -22.36
CA SER A 557 -25.18 24.11 -22.72
C SER A 557 -24.21 24.75 -23.72
N TYR A 558 -22.96 24.30 -23.67
CA TYR A 558 -21.88 24.73 -24.56
C TYR A 558 -20.85 23.61 -24.77
N SER A 559 -19.93 23.82 -25.71
CA SER A 559 -18.68 23.05 -25.79
C SER A 559 -17.45 23.96 -25.89
N ILE A 560 -16.39 23.62 -25.15
CA ILE A 560 -15.05 24.16 -25.35
C ILE A 560 -14.34 23.27 -26.35
N ARG A 561 -13.68 23.88 -27.32
CA ARG A 561 -12.75 23.22 -28.23
C ARG A 561 -11.39 23.88 -28.13
N ILE A 562 -10.34 23.09 -28.19
CA ILE A 562 -8.97 23.55 -28.29
C ILE A 562 -8.50 22.97 -29.61
N ASP A 563 -8.21 23.82 -30.57
CA ASP A 563 -7.63 23.44 -31.85
C ASP A 563 -6.15 23.88 -31.80
N ASP A 564 -5.23 23.12 -32.41
CA ASP A 564 -3.88 23.65 -32.66
C ASP A 564 -3.88 24.73 -33.77
N ASP A 565 -2.73 25.27 -34.13
CA ASP A 565 -2.68 26.68 -34.55
C ASP A 565 -3.40 27.08 -35.87
N HIS A 566 -3.66 26.16 -36.81
CA HIS A 566 -4.62 26.33 -37.93
C HIS A 566 -5.52 25.10 -38.20
N ALA A 567 -6.42 25.24 -39.17
CA ALA A 567 -7.39 24.19 -39.54
C ALA A 567 -6.77 23.11 -40.45
N ASP A 568 -7.13 21.86 -40.21
CA ASP A 568 -6.50 20.67 -40.81
C ASP A 568 -6.93 20.30 -42.26
N TYR A 569 -6.22 19.36 -42.89
CA TYR A 569 -6.56 18.83 -44.22
C TYR A 569 -8.01 18.31 -44.31
N GLY A 570 -8.74 18.79 -45.32
CA GLY A 570 -10.15 18.46 -45.54
C GLY A 570 -11.12 19.49 -44.97
N ALA A 571 -10.68 20.36 -44.05
CA ALA A 571 -11.48 21.44 -43.47
C ALA A 571 -11.53 22.71 -44.35
N TRP A 572 -11.66 22.57 -45.67
CA TRP A 572 -11.49 23.67 -46.66
C TRP A 572 -12.29 24.95 -46.40
N SER A 573 -13.46 24.86 -45.77
CA SER A 573 -14.28 26.02 -45.39
C SER A 573 -13.78 26.78 -44.16
N ARG A 574 -12.78 26.24 -43.45
CA ARG A 574 -12.13 26.77 -42.24
C ARG A 574 -10.69 27.26 -42.50
N ALA A 575 -10.20 27.20 -43.74
CA ALA A 575 -8.82 27.53 -44.11
C ALA A 575 -8.41 28.98 -43.73
N THR A 576 -7.21 29.13 -43.16
CA THR A 576 -6.68 30.41 -42.66
C THR A 576 -6.28 31.36 -43.79
N VAL A 577 -6.76 32.61 -43.77
CA VAL A 577 -6.52 33.56 -44.87
C VAL A 577 -5.16 34.26 -44.77
N ILE A 578 -4.35 34.17 -45.82
CA ILE A 578 -3.14 34.99 -46.04
C ILE A 578 -3.51 36.20 -46.90
N SER A 579 -3.28 37.41 -46.37
CA SER A 579 -3.54 38.67 -47.08
C SER A 579 -2.30 39.14 -47.84
N LEU A 580 -2.43 39.37 -49.16
CA LEU A 580 -1.34 39.83 -50.02
C LEU A 580 -1.40 41.34 -50.26
N ASN A 581 -0.23 41.98 -50.36
CA ASN A 581 -0.09 43.39 -50.70
C ASN A 581 -0.12 43.62 -52.24
N ALA A 582 0.10 44.87 -52.67
CA ALA A 582 0.04 45.25 -54.09
C ALA A 582 1.17 44.68 -54.96
N GLU A 583 2.29 44.28 -54.36
CA GLU A 583 3.47 43.68 -55.00
C GLU A 583 3.47 42.14 -54.84
N LEU A 584 2.34 41.58 -54.38
CA LEU A 584 2.12 40.18 -53.99
C LEU A 584 2.91 39.72 -52.74
N GLY A 585 3.51 40.66 -52.01
CA GLY A 585 4.11 40.43 -50.70
C GLY A 585 3.07 39.98 -49.67
N GLY A 586 3.29 38.82 -49.05
CA GLY A 586 2.40 38.26 -48.03
C GLY A 586 3.17 37.44 -47.01
N VAL A 587 2.77 37.52 -45.74
CA VAL A 587 3.40 36.78 -44.64
C VAL A 587 2.33 36.16 -43.76
N ARG A 588 2.52 34.88 -43.40
CA ARG A 588 1.75 34.17 -42.39
C ARG A 588 2.67 33.24 -41.61
N THR A 589 2.37 32.99 -40.35
CA THR A 589 3.05 31.99 -39.53
C THR A 589 2.07 30.89 -39.14
N GLY A 590 2.59 29.69 -38.95
CA GLY A 590 1.95 28.59 -38.24
C GLY A 590 3.01 27.68 -37.65
N VAL A 591 2.60 26.55 -37.09
CA VAL A 591 3.50 25.52 -36.54
C VAL A 591 2.97 24.16 -36.99
N VAL A 592 3.85 23.24 -37.38
CA VAL A 592 3.48 21.82 -37.47
C VAL A 592 4.27 21.07 -36.42
N GLU A 593 3.57 20.35 -35.57
CA GLU A 593 4.11 19.67 -34.41
C GLU A 593 4.05 18.14 -34.51
N ARG A 594 3.44 17.61 -35.59
CA ARG A 594 3.52 16.18 -35.93
C ARG A 594 3.55 15.84 -37.42
N VAL A 595 3.83 14.57 -37.69
CA VAL A 595 3.81 13.98 -39.04
C VAL A 595 2.38 13.84 -39.59
N ASP A 596 1.40 13.72 -38.70
CA ASP A 596 -0.02 13.53 -38.97
C ASP A 596 -0.86 14.84 -38.95
N ASP A 597 -0.20 15.96 -38.69
CA ASP A 597 -0.76 17.31 -38.51
C ASP A 597 -0.51 18.19 -39.75
N THR A 598 -1.50 19.02 -40.17
CA THR A 598 -1.50 19.69 -41.48
C THR A 598 -2.27 21.03 -41.61
N ASP A 599 -1.60 22.16 -41.39
CA ASP A 599 -2.21 23.49 -41.52
C ASP A 599 -2.70 23.86 -42.92
N LEU A 600 -3.97 24.27 -43.03
CA LEU A 600 -4.61 24.69 -44.27
C LEU A 600 -4.84 26.21 -44.33
N PHE A 601 -4.21 26.83 -45.31
CA PHE A 601 -4.33 28.25 -45.65
C PHE A 601 -5.04 28.50 -46.98
N THR A 602 -5.46 29.75 -47.20
CA THR A 602 -5.97 30.24 -48.49
C THR A 602 -5.47 31.67 -48.79
N PHE A 603 -5.21 31.97 -50.06
CA PHE A 603 -4.87 33.31 -50.54
C PHE A 603 -5.47 33.60 -51.93
N ALA A 604 -5.52 34.87 -52.32
CA ALA A 604 -5.98 35.28 -53.64
C ALA A 604 -5.06 36.35 -54.25
N ALA A 605 -4.61 36.13 -55.49
CA ALA A 605 -3.70 37.05 -56.17
C ALA A 605 -4.42 38.26 -56.77
N SER A 606 -3.83 39.45 -56.63
CA SER A 606 -4.34 40.71 -57.20
C SER A 606 -3.88 40.95 -58.64
N ILE A 607 -2.71 40.41 -59.02
CA ILE A 607 -2.09 40.48 -60.34
C ILE A 607 -1.46 39.13 -60.71
N SER A 608 -1.06 38.94 -61.97
CA SER A 608 -0.33 37.74 -62.42
C SER A 608 1.18 37.99 -62.50
N LYS A 609 1.94 37.31 -61.64
CA LYS A 609 3.41 37.25 -61.60
C LYS A 609 3.82 35.79 -61.32
N THR A 610 5.10 35.47 -61.49
CA THR A 610 5.73 34.41 -60.70
C THR A 610 5.98 34.97 -59.31
N ILE A 611 5.52 34.28 -58.27
CA ILE A 611 5.84 34.58 -56.87
C ILE A 611 6.76 33.49 -56.32
N THR A 612 7.74 33.86 -55.50
CA THR A 612 8.47 32.92 -54.65
C THR A 612 7.65 32.74 -53.38
N ILE A 613 6.99 31.59 -53.23
CA ILE A 613 6.43 31.13 -51.97
C ILE A 613 7.57 30.43 -51.24
N THR A 614 8.08 31.07 -50.20
CA THR A 614 9.06 30.49 -49.30
C THR A 614 8.33 29.97 -48.07
N LEU A 615 8.57 28.71 -47.74
CA LEU A 615 8.25 28.19 -46.41
C LEU A 615 9.54 28.27 -45.59
N ASP A 616 9.64 29.32 -44.78
CA ASP A 616 10.80 29.57 -43.91
C ASP A 616 10.59 28.76 -42.64
N VAL A 617 11.35 27.69 -42.44
CA VAL A 617 11.06 26.70 -41.38
C VAL A 617 12.13 26.71 -40.29
N ALA A 618 11.70 26.52 -39.03
CA ALA A 618 12.64 26.37 -37.93
C ALA A 618 13.66 25.25 -38.19
N ALA A 619 14.90 25.46 -37.76
CA ALA A 619 15.99 24.51 -37.98
C ALA A 619 15.65 23.12 -37.38
N GLY A 620 15.61 22.10 -38.24
CA GLY A 620 15.23 20.72 -37.89
C GLY A 620 13.85 20.28 -38.38
N PHE A 621 13.03 21.19 -38.91
CA PHE A 621 11.70 20.87 -39.45
C PHE A 621 11.78 20.04 -40.76
N ASP A 622 11.40 18.76 -40.69
CA ASP A 622 11.28 17.86 -41.85
C ASP A 622 9.80 17.74 -42.26
N GLY A 623 9.36 18.64 -43.13
CA GLY A 623 7.97 18.77 -43.55
C GLY A 623 7.78 18.91 -45.07
N TRP A 624 6.63 19.46 -45.46
CA TRP A 624 6.22 19.65 -46.84
C TRP A 624 5.13 20.72 -46.93
N PHE A 625 4.88 21.20 -48.14
CA PHE A 625 3.63 21.90 -48.44
C PHE A 625 3.09 21.52 -49.82
N GLU A 626 1.77 21.57 -49.94
CA GLU A 626 1.01 21.33 -51.15
C GLU A 626 0.17 22.55 -51.51
N LEU A 627 0.03 22.79 -52.81
CA LEU A 627 -0.76 23.91 -53.34
C LEU A 627 -1.93 23.35 -54.15
N TYR A 628 -3.09 23.97 -53.98
CA TYR A 628 -4.37 23.54 -54.56
C TYR A 628 -5.09 24.73 -55.22
N ASP A 629 -5.91 24.44 -56.23
CA ASP A 629 -6.76 25.43 -56.90
C ASP A 629 -8.09 25.69 -56.15
N ALA A 630 -8.89 26.63 -56.65
CA ALA A 630 -10.20 27.01 -56.10
C ALA A 630 -11.27 25.89 -56.09
N ASN A 631 -11.02 24.74 -56.72
CA ASN A 631 -11.87 23.55 -56.66
C ASN A 631 -11.25 22.42 -55.81
N HIS A 632 -10.19 22.74 -55.06
CA HIS A 632 -9.34 21.81 -54.31
C HIS A 632 -8.63 20.77 -55.22
N GLY A 633 -8.36 21.13 -56.47
CA GLY A 633 -7.51 20.36 -57.37
C GLY A 633 -6.03 20.56 -57.03
N TYR A 634 -5.31 19.48 -56.76
CA TYR A 634 -3.87 19.50 -56.48
C TYR A 634 -3.07 20.12 -57.65
N LEU A 635 -2.21 21.08 -57.35
CA LEU A 635 -1.33 21.77 -58.31
C LEU A 635 0.11 21.25 -58.22
N THR A 636 0.70 21.28 -57.02
CA THR A 636 2.10 20.90 -56.80
C THR A 636 2.39 20.64 -55.31
N ARG A 637 3.54 20.01 -55.04
CA ARG A 637 4.10 19.78 -53.70
C ARG A 637 5.56 20.23 -53.66
N GLN A 638 6.01 20.74 -52.53
CA GLN A 638 7.41 20.71 -52.15
C GLN A 638 7.59 19.85 -50.91
N ASN A 639 8.63 19.02 -50.93
CA ASN A 639 9.10 18.27 -49.77
C ASN A 639 10.38 18.94 -49.30
N LEU A 640 10.35 19.40 -48.05
CA LEU A 640 11.54 19.79 -47.32
C LEU A 640 12.30 18.50 -47.02
N ARG A 641 13.64 18.54 -46.96
CA ARG A 641 14.45 17.36 -46.58
C ARG A 641 15.58 17.72 -45.61
N GLY A 642 15.25 17.69 -44.32
CA GLY A 642 16.19 17.37 -43.25
C GLY A 642 17.37 18.30 -42.94
N ALA A 643 17.41 19.54 -43.43
CA ALA A 643 18.50 20.48 -43.09
C ALA A 643 18.09 21.97 -43.13
N GLY A 644 17.07 22.35 -42.34
CA GLY A 644 16.84 23.73 -41.86
C GLY A 644 17.13 24.87 -42.84
N GLY A 645 16.47 24.88 -43.99
CA GLY A 645 16.60 25.92 -45.01
C GLY A 645 15.24 26.38 -45.50
N ASP A 646 15.14 27.68 -45.77
CA ASP A 646 13.97 28.33 -46.34
C ASP A 646 13.69 27.76 -47.74
N GLU A 647 12.55 27.09 -47.91
CA GLU A 647 12.30 26.27 -49.10
C GLU A 647 11.37 26.97 -50.09
N VAL A 648 11.99 27.40 -51.19
CA VAL A 648 11.40 28.24 -52.24
C VAL A 648 10.63 27.40 -53.27
N ARG A 649 9.39 27.80 -53.54
CA ARG A 649 8.66 27.43 -54.77
C ARG A 649 8.16 28.63 -55.53
N THR A 650 8.44 28.63 -56.83
CA THR A 650 7.84 29.55 -57.77
C THR A 650 6.45 29.07 -58.19
N LEU A 651 5.43 29.93 -58.01
CA LEU A 651 4.05 29.70 -58.48
C LEU A 651 3.63 30.80 -59.46
N ALA A 652 3.03 30.40 -60.60
CA ALA A 652 2.40 31.32 -61.54
C ALA A 652 0.92 31.52 -61.16
N VAL A 653 0.58 32.71 -60.64
CA VAL A 653 -0.76 33.01 -60.11
C VAL A 653 -1.65 33.77 -61.10
N THR A 654 -2.97 33.52 -61.04
CA THR A 654 -3.99 34.21 -61.83
C THR A 654 -4.79 35.18 -60.97
N ALA A 655 -4.92 36.43 -61.40
CA ALA A 655 -5.66 37.45 -60.67
C ALA A 655 -7.11 37.00 -60.37
N GLY A 656 -7.57 37.28 -59.15
CA GLY A 656 -8.94 36.99 -58.68
C GLY A 656 -9.28 35.52 -58.44
N HIS A 657 -8.31 34.60 -58.55
CA HIS A 657 -8.50 33.20 -58.18
C HIS A 657 -8.04 32.96 -56.74
N ALA A 658 -8.78 32.13 -56.00
CA ALA A 658 -8.35 31.60 -54.73
C ALA A 658 -7.43 30.39 -54.93
N TYR A 659 -6.43 30.28 -54.07
CA TYR A 659 -5.49 29.17 -53.98
C TYR A 659 -5.43 28.73 -52.53
N TYR A 660 -5.31 27.42 -52.31
CA TYR A 660 -5.14 26.86 -50.97
C TYR A 660 -3.73 26.31 -50.84
N MET A 661 -3.17 26.42 -49.63
CA MET A 661 -1.84 25.91 -49.28
C MET A 661 -1.98 25.05 -48.03
N LEU A 662 -1.59 23.79 -48.13
CA LEU A 662 -1.55 22.85 -47.02
C LEU A 662 -0.09 22.66 -46.62
N VAL A 663 0.26 22.91 -45.36
CA VAL A 663 1.57 22.60 -44.79
C VAL A 663 1.45 21.28 -44.01
N GLY A 664 2.56 20.57 -43.78
CA GLY A 664 2.51 19.32 -43.00
C GLY A 664 3.87 18.67 -42.77
N GLY A 665 3.90 17.60 -41.95
CA GLY A 665 5.11 16.92 -41.50
C GLY A 665 5.51 15.65 -42.28
N TRP A 666 6.81 15.30 -42.24
CA TRP A 666 7.32 13.96 -42.63
C TRP A 666 7.92 13.18 -41.46
N ARG A 667 8.72 13.80 -40.59
CA ARG A 667 9.33 13.14 -39.41
C ARG A 667 9.52 14.09 -38.24
N VAL A 668 8.67 13.93 -37.22
CA VAL A 668 8.65 14.73 -35.97
C VAL A 668 8.97 16.21 -36.24
N PRO A 669 8.17 16.90 -37.09
CA PRO A 669 8.25 18.34 -37.11
C PRO A 669 7.86 18.82 -35.71
N ASN A 670 8.58 19.79 -35.18
CA ASN A 670 8.16 20.55 -34.02
C ASN A 670 8.82 21.90 -34.20
N GLY A 671 8.24 22.67 -35.12
CA GLY A 671 8.92 23.82 -35.71
C GLY A 671 7.94 24.78 -36.34
N GLY A 672 7.94 26.00 -35.80
CA GLY A 672 7.23 27.11 -36.42
C GLY A 672 7.78 27.37 -37.81
N TYR A 673 6.88 27.71 -38.73
CA TYR A 673 7.22 28.13 -40.07
C TYR A 673 6.61 29.49 -40.37
N THR A 674 7.26 30.24 -41.26
CA THR A 674 6.71 31.44 -41.85
C THR A 674 6.49 31.17 -43.34
N ILE A 675 5.24 31.23 -43.80
CA ILE A 675 4.93 31.36 -45.21
C ILE A 675 5.23 32.81 -45.58
N ARG A 676 6.31 33.03 -46.35
CA ARG A 676 6.58 34.30 -47.04
C ARG A 676 6.30 34.16 -48.52
N ILE A 677 5.85 35.25 -49.14
CA ILE A 677 5.59 35.32 -50.57
C ILE A 677 6.33 36.57 -51.09
N ASN A 678 7.47 36.36 -51.77
CA ASN A 678 8.56 37.33 -51.97
C ASN A 678 9.18 37.26 -53.41
N ASP A 679 10.26 38.03 -53.64
CA ASP A 679 11.34 37.84 -54.65
C ASP A 679 12.58 37.15 -54.00
N ASP A 680 13.75 37.11 -54.66
CA ASP A 680 14.88 36.16 -54.41
C ASP A 680 15.99 36.58 -53.42
N HIS A 681 16.67 37.73 -53.58
CA HIS A 681 17.70 38.23 -52.62
C HIS A 681 17.70 39.78 -52.47
N PRO A 682 18.26 40.36 -51.39
CA PRO A 682 18.28 41.81 -51.16
C PRO A 682 19.49 42.53 -51.80
N ASP A 683 19.18 43.49 -52.67
CA ASP A 683 20.15 44.29 -53.44
C ASP A 683 21.01 45.28 -52.62
N ALA A 684 22.07 45.83 -53.26
CA ALA A 684 23.12 46.67 -52.68
C ALA A 684 22.71 48.01 -52.02
N ASP A 685 21.42 48.38 -52.01
CA ASP A 685 20.90 49.53 -51.24
C ASP A 685 20.24 49.13 -49.89
N ALA A 686 20.16 47.83 -49.58
CA ALA A 686 19.49 47.28 -48.40
C ALA A 686 20.43 46.84 -47.24
N TRP A 687 21.41 47.66 -46.87
CA TRP A 687 22.46 47.34 -45.87
C TRP A 687 21.96 46.78 -44.51
N ASP A 688 20.87 47.32 -43.97
CA ASP A 688 20.25 46.82 -42.74
C ASP A 688 19.73 45.38 -42.89
N SER A 689 19.28 45.04 -44.10
CA SER A 689 18.70 43.75 -44.50
C SER A 689 19.73 42.77 -45.09
N ALA A 690 21.02 43.09 -45.07
CA ALA A 690 22.09 42.21 -45.56
C ALA A 690 22.07 40.82 -44.88
N SER A 691 22.27 39.77 -45.68
CA SER A 691 22.22 38.35 -45.29
C SER A 691 23.32 38.00 -44.29
N LEU A 692 22.98 37.35 -43.17
CA LEU A 692 23.94 37.06 -42.10
C LEU A 692 24.75 35.78 -42.39
N ILE A 693 26.08 35.88 -42.32
CA ILE A 693 27.00 34.75 -42.21
C ILE A 693 27.33 34.58 -40.73
N THR A 694 26.73 33.59 -40.10
CA THR A 694 26.96 33.28 -38.68
C THR A 694 28.31 32.59 -38.51
N LEU A 695 29.13 33.08 -37.58
CA LEU A 695 30.35 32.41 -37.14
C LEU A 695 30.03 31.50 -35.94
N ASN A 696 30.67 30.33 -35.88
CA ASN A 696 30.60 29.42 -34.74
C ASN A 696 31.50 29.92 -33.59
N SER A 697 31.53 29.18 -32.47
CA SER A 697 32.34 29.51 -31.30
C SER A 697 33.87 29.40 -31.52
N THR A 698 34.33 28.83 -32.64
CA THR A 698 35.74 28.78 -33.05
C THR A 698 36.11 29.87 -34.06
N GLY A 699 35.14 30.70 -34.49
CA GLY A 699 35.35 31.84 -35.39
C GLY A 699 35.12 31.53 -36.88
N ASP A 700 34.57 30.37 -37.21
CA ASP A 700 34.40 29.85 -38.58
C ASP A 700 32.95 29.99 -39.08
N GLY A 701 32.74 30.19 -40.39
CA GLY A 701 31.41 30.30 -41.00
C GLY A 701 31.40 30.19 -42.52
N ALA A 702 30.23 30.07 -43.15
CA ALA A 702 30.11 29.94 -44.62
C ALA A 702 28.74 30.41 -45.18
N SER A 703 28.67 30.71 -46.50
CA SER A 703 27.44 31.11 -47.21
C SER A 703 27.54 30.91 -48.74
N SER A 704 26.46 31.12 -49.50
CA SER A 704 26.39 30.97 -50.97
C SER A 704 25.20 31.71 -51.59
N GLY A 705 25.27 32.04 -52.88
CA GLY A 705 24.16 32.66 -53.66
C GLY A 705 24.31 32.50 -55.18
N ASN A 706 23.41 33.13 -55.94
CA ASN A 706 23.35 33.15 -57.41
C ASN A 706 23.11 34.59 -57.88
N ILE A 707 23.74 35.01 -58.97
CA ILE A 707 23.44 36.29 -59.64
C ILE A 707 22.62 36.02 -60.91
N ASP A 708 21.37 36.45 -60.97
CA ASP A 708 20.45 36.16 -62.06
C ASP A 708 20.43 37.24 -63.16
N LEU A 709 20.82 38.48 -62.86
CA LEU A 709 20.92 39.59 -63.82
C LEU A 709 22.22 40.42 -63.67
N PRO A 710 22.67 41.17 -64.69
CA PRO A 710 23.88 42.02 -64.57
C PRO A 710 23.71 43.26 -63.65
N SER A 711 22.51 43.43 -63.08
CA SER A 711 22.15 44.49 -62.14
C SER A 711 21.82 43.95 -60.75
N ASP A 712 21.81 42.63 -60.60
CA ASP A 712 21.50 41.90 -59.38
C ASP A 712 22.75 41.79 -58.50
N THR A 713 22.57 41.94 -57.19
CA THR A 713 23.66 42.08 -56.23
C THR A 713 23.32 41.47 -54.87
N ASP A 714 24.16 40.55 -54.40
CA ASP A 714 23.96 39.88 -53.11
C ASP A 714 24.81 40.52 -52.00
N LEU A 715 24.16 40.98 -50.93
CA LEU A 715 24.81 41.65 -49.81
C LEU A 715 24.74 40.84 -48.50
N PHE A 716 25.90 40.60 -47.88
CA PHE A 716 26.09 39.81 -46.66
C PHE A 716 26.75 40.59 -45.51
N LYS A 717 26.69 40.05 -44.29
CA LYS A 717 27.38 40.56 -43.08
C LYS A 717 27.83 39.45 -42.12
N PHE A 718 28.88 39.67 -41.34
CA PHE A 718 29.36 38.77 -40.27
C PHE A 718 29.97 39.55 -39.09
N THR A 719 29.99 38.96 -37.89
CA THR A 719 30.60 39.55 -36.69
C THR A 719 31.63 38.59 -36.14
N GLN A 720 32.86 39.03 -35.89
CA GLN A 720 33.89 38.21 -35.24
C GLN A 720 34.05 38.62 -33.77
N ASP A 721 33.95 37.65 -32.86
CA ASP A 721 33.91 37.90 -31.41
C ASP A 721 35.23 37.58 -30.69
N ILE A 722 36.20 36.98 -31.39
CA ILE A 722 37.54 36.69 -30.85
C ILE A 722 38.65 37.49 -31.54
N SER A 723 39.74 37.75 -30.81
CA SER A 723 40.89 38.56 -31.27
C SER A 723 41.94 37.71 -32.02
N ALA A 724 41.49 36.93 -33.00
CA ALA A 724 42.32 36.00 -33.77
C ALA A 724 42.53 36.48 -35.23
N THR A 725 43.22 35.70 -36.07
CA THR A 725 43.58 36.09 -37.46
C THR A 725 42.68 35.39 -38.47
N THR A 726 41.48 35.94 -38.59
CA THR A 726 40.41 35.40 -39.41
C THR A 726 40.73 35.44 -40.91
N THR A 727 40.49 34.34 -41.62
CA THR A 727 40.70 34.23 -43.07
C THR A 727 39.39 33.98 -43.82
N ILE A 728 39.05 34.89 -44.75
CA ILE A 728 37.90 34.77 -45.65
C ILE A 728 38.33 34.13 -46.97
N TRP A 729 37.53 33.22 -47.51
CA TRP A 729 37.66 32.58 -48.83
C TRP A 729 36.39 32.82 -49.66
N LEU A 730 36.55 33.02 -50.97
CA LEU A 730 35.48 33.00 -51.97
C LEU A 730 35.82 31.96 -53.05
N ASP A 731 34.91 30.99 -53.24
CA ASP A 731 34.95 30.00 -54.33
C ASP A 731 33.80 30.31 -55.30
N VAL A 732 34.14 30.58 -56.56
CA VAL A 732 33.19 30.95 -57.62
C VAL A 732 33.10 29.81 -58.64
N ALA A 733 31.87 29.44 -59.02
CA ALA A 733 31.67 28.44 -60.07
C ALA A 733 32.35 28.87 -61.38
N SER A 734 32.82 27.91 -62.17
CA SER A 734 33.73 28.09 -63.33
C SER A 734 33.26 29.06 -64.44
N ASP A 735 31.99 29.48 -64.37
CA ASP A 735 31.25 30.19 -65.40
C ASP A 735 30.92 31.64 -64.98
N LEU A 736 31.10 31.99 -63.69
CA LEU A 736 30.74 33.28 -63.09
C LEU A 736 31.89 34.30 -63.19
N ASP A 737 31.64 35.43 -63.87
CA ASP A 737 32.56 36.59 -63.95
C ASP A 737 32.29 37.55 -62.77
N GLY A 738 32.62 37.06 -61.56
CA GLY A 738 32.26 37.66 -60.27
C GLY A 738 33.33 38.59 -59.67
N TRP A 739 32.90 39.38 -58.69
CA TRP A 739 33.76 40.24 -57.85
C TRP A 739 33.22 40.29 -56.42
N PHE A 740 34.09 40.61 -55.45
CA PHE A 740 33.65 40.87 -54.07
C PHE A 740 34.31 42.08 -53.42
N GLU A 741 33.56 42.70 -52.50
CA GLU A 741 34.00 43.83 -51.68
C GLU A 741 33.74 43.54 -50.19
N LEU A 742 34.75 43.75 -49.35
CA LEU A 742 34.65 43.68 -47.89
C LEU A 742 34.63 45.09 -47.31
N TYR A 743 33.66 45.38 -46.44
CA TYR A 743 33.48 46.66 -45.77
C TYR A 743 33.56 46.54 -44.24
N ALA A 744 33.99 47.64 -43.62
CA ALA A 744 34.05 47.83 -42.17
C ALA A 744 32.65 48.15 -41.58
N PRO A 745 32.49 48.17 -40.25
CA PRO A 745 31.22 48.49 -39.58
C PRO A 745 30.65 49.89 -39.90
N ASP A 746 31.48 50.82 -40.38
CA ASP A 746 31.05 52.16 -40.83
C ASP A 746 30.76 52.22 -42.36
N HIS A 747 30.69 51.05 -42.99
CA HIS A 747 30.54 50.84 -44.43
C HIS A 747 31.69 51.43 -45.28
N SER A 748 32.85 51.68 -44.68
CA SER A 748 34.07 52.00 -45.44
C SER A 748 34.70 50.74 -46.04
N LEU A 749 35.14 50.82 -47.30
CA LEU A 749 35.72 49.68 -48.02
C LEU A 749 37.09 49.29 -47.44
N ILE A 750 37.23 48.03 -47.00
CA ILE A 750 38.49 47.44 -46.51
C ILE A 750 39.28 46.85 -47.67
N VAL A 751 38.65 46.01 -48.49
CA VAL A 751 39.29 45.40 -49.68
C VAL A 751 38.26 45.17 -50.79
N ARG A 752 38.69 45.37 -52.04
CA ARG A 752 37.98 44.95 -53.25
C ARG A 752 38.86 43.96 -54.00
N GLN A 753 38.36 42.76 -54.23
CA GLN A 753 38.93 41.81 -55.17
C GLN A 753 38.09 41.83 -56.45
N ASN A 754 38.76 41.88 -57.61
CA ASN A 754 38.10 41.84 -58.91
C ASN A 754 38.58 40.58 -59.63
N GLY A 755 37.70 39.59 -59.77
CA GLY A 755 38.02 38.26 -60.28
C GLY A 755 38.79 38.30 -61.61
N GLY A 756 40.03 37.83 -61.57
CA GLY A 756 40.99 37.89 -62.68
C GLY A 756 41.03 36.68 -63.61
N ALA A 757 39.89 36.02 -63.82
CA ALA A 757 39.67 34.85 -64.68
C ALA A 757 40.35 33.51 -64.29
N THR A 758 39.48 32.50 -64.09
CA THR A 758 39.71 31.04 -64.21
C THR A 758 40.62 30.34 -63.17
N ASN A 759 39.96 29.59 -62.27
CA ASN A 759 40.50 28.55 -61.37
C ASN A 759 41.47 29.01 -60.28
N GLY A 760 40.93 29.62 -59.22
CA GLY A 760 41.61 29.71 -57.93
C GLY A 760 40.77 30.43 -56.88
N ASP A 761 40.60 29.80 -55.72
CA ASP A 761 39.92 30.35 -54.55
C ASP A 761 40.56 31.69 -54.16
N GLU A 762 39.78 32.76 -54.06
CA GLU A 762 40.28 34.07 -53.63
C GLU A 762 40.18 34.17 -52.11
N PHE A 763 41.29 34.47 -51.42
CA PHE A 763 41.29 34.59 -49.96
C PHE A 763 41.93 35.88 -49.44
N PHE A 764 41.50 36.29 -48.25
CA PHE A 764 41.99 37.47 -47.54
C PHE A 764 41.99 37.24 -46.02
N SER A 765 43.16 37.36 -45.38
CA SER A 765 43.30 37.26 -43.92
C SER A 765 43.42 38.65 -43.30
N PHE A 766 42.72 38.89 -42.20
CA PHE A 766 42.81 40.12 -41.42
C PHE A 766 42.59 39.85 -39.93
N THR A 767 42.94 40.81 -39.07
CA THR A 767 42.67 40.74 -37.64
C THR A 767 41.48 41.66 -37.34
N PRO A 768 40.25 41.13 -37.24
CA PRO A 768 39.08 41.93 -36.87
C PRO A 768 39.19 42.46 -35.45
N VAL A 769 38.43 43.53 -35.18
CA VAL A 769 38.19 43.98 -33.80
C VAL A 769 37.03 43.16 -33.23
N PRO A 770 37.18 42.50 -32.07
CA PRO A 770 36.12 41.70 -31.46
C PRO A 770 34.80 42.47 -31.29
N GLY A 771 33.67 41.82 -31.61
CA GLY A 771 32.32 42.37 -31.48
C GLY A 771 31.96 43.42 -32.54
N GLN A 772 32.67 43.47 -33.67
CA GLN A 772 32.40 44.38 -34.78
C GLN A 772 31.89 43.63 -36.02
N THR A 773 30.91 44.21 -36.71
CA THR A 773 30.25 43.62 -37.88
C THR A 773 30.84 44.13 -39.18
N TYR A 774 31.24 43.22 -40.06
CA TYR A 774 31.81 43.49 -41.39
C TYR A 774 30.84 43.02 -42.47
N PHE A 775 30.89 43.62 -43.66
CA PHE A 775 29.94 43.34 -44.75
C PHE A 775 30.67 42.84 -46.00
N ILE A 776 30.07 41.89 -46.72
CA ILE A 776 30.59 41.33 -47.97
C ILE A 776 29.54 41.57 -49.07
N LEU A 777 29.90 42.27 -50.14
CA LEU A 777 29.04 42.47 -51.31
C LEU A 777 29.58 41.63 -52.48
N VAL A 778 28.69 40.91 -53.17
CA VAL A 778 29.00 40.05 -54.32
C VAL A 778 28.16 40.47 -55.52
N GLY A 779 28.73 40.41 -56.73
CA GLY A 779 28.00 40.69 -57.96
C GLY A 779 28.70 40.19 -59.23
N GLY A 780 27.99 40.23 -60.35
CA GLY A 780 28.47 39.77 -61.67
C GLY A 780 28.55 40.87 -62.73
N TRP A 781 29.49 40.78 -63.68
CA TRP A 781 29.69 41.83 -64.69
C TRP A 781 28.92 41.65 -66.01
N ARG A 782 29.00 40.47 -66.65
CA ARG A 782 28.57 40.31 -68.08
C ARG A 782 27.88 39.01 -68.44
N ASN A 783 28.14 37.92 -67.73
CA ASN A 783 27.39 36.67 -67.78
C ASN A 783 27.00 36.35 -66.33
N PRO A 784 25.77 36.65 -65.88
CA PRO A 784 25.46 36.61 -64.45
C PRO A 784 25.25 35.18 -63.93
N GLY A 785 24.49 34.36 -64.70
CA GLY A 785 24.00 33.06 -64.25
C GLY A 785 25.10 32.07 -63.86
N GLY A 786 25.42 32.05 -62.57
CA GLY A 786 26.39 31.17 -61.93
C GLY A 786 26.38 31.40 -60.42
N GLY A 787 26.63 30.33 -59.66
CA GLY A 787 26.67 30.38 -58.19
C GLY A 787 28.08 30.61 -57.62
N TYR A 788 28.13 31.00 -56.35
CA TYR A 788 29.37 31.20 -55.58
C TYR A 788 29.20 30.76 -54.13
N SER A 789 30.31 30.62 -53.39
CA SER A 789 30.31 30.34 -51.95
C SER A 789 31.44 31.06 -51.20
N ILE A 790 31.22 31.35 -49.92
CA ILE A 790 32.08 32.11 -49.00
C ILE A 790 32.43 31.23 -47.79
N LYS A 791 33.65 31.28 -47.25
CA LYS A 791 34.07 30.62 -45.99
C LYS A 791 34.97 31.49 -45.11
N ILE A 792 34.90 31.33 -43.79
CA ILE A 792 35.62 32.05 -42.71
C ILE A 792 36.22 31.02 -41.70
N ASP A 793 37.39 31.26 -41.07
CA ASP A 793 38.18 30.28 -40.27
C ASP A 793 39.24 30.94 -39.31
N ASP A 794 39.72 30.26 -38.24
CA ASP A 794 40.82 30.73 -37.34
C ASP A 794 41.89 29.66 -36.86
N ASP A 795 42.17 29.38 -35.54
CA ASP A 795 43.30 28.48 -35.09
C ASP A 795 43.25 27.87 -33.64
N HIS A 796 43.38 26.52 -33.52
CA HIS A 796 44.23 25.82 -32.52
C HIS A 796 44.74 24.46 -33.11
N PRO A 797 45.84 23.82 -32.64
CA PRO A 797 46.61 22.89 -33.49
C PRO A 797 46.29 21.40 -33.35
N ASP A 798 45.69 20.80 -34.39
CA ASP A 798 45.59 19.35 -34.61
C ASP A 798 46.92 18.60 -34.38
N TYR A 799 47.06 17.78 -33.34
CA TYR A 799 48.29 17.01 -33.11
C TYR A 799 48.34 15.69 -33.91
N ARG A 800 48.38 15.82 -35.24
CA ARG A 800 48.45 14.69 -36.17
C ARG A 800 49.82 14.00 -36.09
N THR A 801 49.82 12.74 -35.64
CA THR A 801 50.90 11.71 -35.63
C THR A 801 51.75 11.54 -34.36
N PHE A 802 51.76 10.29 -33.87
CA PHE A 802 52.65 9.77 -32.83
C PHE A 802 53.98 9.30 -33.44
N THR A 803 55.12 9.76 -32.89
CA THR A 803 56.38 9.01 -32.94
C THR A 803 57.06 9.05 -31.58
N ASP A 804 57.43 7.88 -31.08
CA ASP A 804 57.96 7.62 -29.73
C ASP A 804 59.33 8.26 -29.47
N THR A 805 59.36 9.49 -28.94
CA THR A 805 60.58 10.10 -28.34
C THR A 805 60.30 11.07 -27.18
N LEU A 806 60.47 10.58 -25.94
CA LEU A 806 61.26 11.22 -24.86
C LEU A 806 61.14 12.75 -24.60
N ALA A 807 59.94 13.33 -24.64
CA ALA A 807 59.68 14.68 -24.11
C ALA A 807 58.55 14.64 -23.06
N PRO A 808 58.65 15.39 -21.92
CA PRO A 808 57.54 15.50 -20.96
C PRO A 808 56.38 16.26 -21.60
N TRP A 809 55.14 15.79 -21.37
CA TRP A 809 53.93 16.30 -22.03
C TRP A 809 53.54 17.67 -21.43
N PRO A 810 53.85 18.82 -22.07
CA PRO A 810 53.83 20.13 -21.40
C PRO A 810 52.51 20.89 -21.55
N ARG A 811 51.50 20.27 -22.19
CA ARG A 811 50.24 20.91 -22.63
C ARG A 811 48.98 20.17 -22.13
N ALA A 812 49.09 19.41 -21.04
CA ALA A 812 47.96 18.69 -20.43
C ALA A 812 47.17 19.58 -19.45
N SER A 813 45.84 19.51 -19.49
CA SER A 813 44.95 20.21 -18.56
C SER A 813 44.91 19.52 -17.19
N ALA A 814 44.93 20.29 -16.09
CA ALA A 814 45.01 19.73 -14.74
C ALA A 814 43.63 19.55 -14.09
N ILE A 815 43.39 18.37 -13.51
CA ILE A 815 42.23 18.06 -12.66
C ILE A 815 42.66 18.22 -11.20
N SER A 816 41.97 19.07 -10.45
CA SER A 816 42.22 19.28 -9.02
C SER A 816 41.36 18.35 -8.18
N LEU A 817 42.00 17.50 -7.36
CA LEU A 817 41.31 16.71 -6.34
C LEU A 817 41.13 17.56 -5.07
N ASN A 818 39.92 17.58 -4.51
CA ASN A 818 39.57 18.51 -3.44
C ASN A 818 39.93 17.91 -2.07
N SER A 819 40.84 18.56 -1.33
CA SER A 819 41.55 17.88 -0.23
C SER A 819 40.98 18.12 1.19
N ALA A 820 39.83 18.77 1.35
CA ALA A 820 39.07 18.84 2.63
C ALA A 820 37.68 19.50 2.50
N ILE A 821 36.78 19.13 3.42
CA ILE A 821 35.58 19.85 3.94
C ILE A 821 34.18 19.50 3.36
N ASP A 822 33.36 18.93 4.27
CA ASP A 822 31.90 19.06 4.48
C ASP A 822 30.89 18.34 3.55
N GLY A 823 30.43 17.16 4.02
CA GLY A 823 29.02 17.05 4.40
C GLY A 823 27.95 17.09 3.32
N SER A 824 28.09 16.36 2.21
CA SER A 824 26.98 15.53 1.67
C SER A 824 27.37 14.71 0.44
N ARG A 825 26.77 13.50 0.36
CA ARG A 825 26.82 12.52 -0.75
C ARG A 825 28.13 11.72 -0.87
N SER A 826 27.95 10.46 -1.27
CA SER A 826 29.02 9.48 -1.43
C SER A 826 30.13 9.95 -2.39
N GLY A 827 31.36 10.00 -1.85
CA GLY A 827 32.56 9.52 -2.54
C GLY A 827 33.26 10.37 -3.61
N VAL A 828 32.71 11.47 -4.16
CA VAL A 828 33.37 12.15 -5.30
C VAL A 828 34.54 13.07 -4.88
N ILE A 829 35.74 12.77 -5.36
CA ILE A 829 37.02 13.42 -4.98
C ILE A 829 37.47 14.48 -6.02
N GLY A 830 36.96 14.45 -7.27
CA GLY A 830 37.23 15.48 -8.28
C GLY A 830 36.48 15.30 -9.62
N VAL A 831 36.28 16.39 -10.38
CA VAL A 831 35.47 16.45 -11.63
C VAL A 831 36.05 17.43 -12.67
N THR A 832 35.83 17.20 -13.97
CA THR A 832 36.19 18.13 -15.09
C THR A 832 35.00 18.87 -15.71
N GLY A 833 35.27 19.90 -16.53
CA GLY A 833 34.26 20.58 -17.35
C GLY A 833 33.70 19.72 -18.50
N ARG A 834 32.80 20.32 -19.27
CA ARG A 834 32.14 19.76 -20.47
C ARG A 834 32.95 20.09 -21.72
N TYR A 835 33.28 19.09 -22.55
CA TYR A 835 34.13 19.22 -23.75
C TYR A 835 33.53 18.49 -24.95
N THR A 836 33.87 18.92 -26.17
CA THR A 836 33.34 18.40 -27.44
C THR A 836 34.45 18.21 -28.47
N PHE A 837 34.53 17.03 -29.09
CA PHE A 837 35.37 16.79 -30.26
C PHE A 837 34.70 17.33 -31.54
N ASP A 838 35.47 17.94 -32.46
CA ASP A 838 34.92 18.56 -33.68
C ASP A 838 35.24 17.80 -35.00
N LYS A 839 36.24 16.89 -34.99
CA LYS A 839 36.64 16.15 -36.19
C LYS A 839 37.17 14.75 -35.91
N ALA A 840 36.97 13.84 -36.87
CA ALA A 840 37.45 12.46 -36.75
C ALA A 840 39.00 12.43 -36.68
N GLY A 841 39.54 11.96 -35.55
CA GLY A 841 40.96 12.01 -35.24
C GLY A 841 41.40 13.14 -34.29
N ASP A 842 40.44 13.89 -33.71
CA ASP A 842 40.67 14.81 -32.59
C ASP A 842 40.94 14.05 -31.27
N THR A 843 41.71 14.63 -30.33
CA THR A 843 42.19 13.96 -29.11
C THR A 843 42.58 14.95 -27.99
N ASP A 844 41.94 14.79 -26.83
CA ASP A 844 42.09 15.62 -25.62
C ASP A 844 42.97 14.95 -24.54
N LEU A 845 43.57 15.77 -23.65
CA LEU A 845 44.57 15.32 -22.68
C LEU A 845 44.52 16.01 -21.30
N PHE A 846 44.37 15.21 -20.24
CA PHE A 846 44.21 15.64 -18.84
C PHE A 846 45.23 14.99 -17.87
N ARG A 847 45.38 15.54 -16.65
CA ARG A 847 46.29 15.04 -15.59
C ARG A 847 45.74 15.21 -14.16
N PHE A 848 45.90 14.22 -13.28
CA PHE A 848 45.56 14.27 -11.84
C PHE A 848 46.63 13.63 -10.92
N ARG A 849 46.51 13.83 -9.59
CA ARG A 849 47.41 13.28 -8.53
C ARG A 849 46.68 13.15 -7.18
N ARG A 850 46.61 11.94 -6.57
CA ARG A 850 46.10 11.70 -5.19
C ARG A 850 47.26 11.81 -4.16
N PRO A 851 47.06 12.35 -2.95
CA PRO A 851 48.11 12.39 -1.91
C PRO A 851 48.47 11.00 -1.35
N GLU A 852 47.48 10.13 -1.24
CA GLU A 852 47.55 8.81 -0.60
C GLU A 852 47.33 7.68 -1.63
N SER A 853 47.74 6.47 -1.28
CA SER A 853 47.54 5.29 -2.13
C SER A 853 46.20 4.62 -1.80
N GLY A 854 45.48 4.15 -2.80
CA GLY A 854 44.19 3.47 -2.62
C GLY A 854 43.57 3.09 -3.97
N THR A 855 42.46 2.36 -3.93
CA THR A 855 41.59 2.20 -5.12
C THR A 855 40.95 3.56 -5.44
N VAL A 856 40.69 3.85 -6.71
CA VAL A 856 39.77 4.92 -7.13
C VAL A 856 38.96 4.45 -8.32
N THR A 857 37.68 4.76 -8.31
CA THR A 857 36.79 4.57 -9.47
C THR A 857 36.85 5.84 -10.32
N ILE A 858 37.39 5.75 -11.54
CA ILE A 858 37.31 6.82 -12.54
C ILE A 858 36.10 6.55 -13.42
N THR A 859 35.16 7.48 -13.51
CA THR A 859 33.97 7.37 -14.36
C THR A 859 34.03 8.41 -15.47
N LEU A 860 33.89 7.97 -16.71
CA LEU A 860 33.64 8.81 -17.88
C LEU A 860 32.13 8.81 -18.15
N ASP A 861 31.49 9.94 -17.84
CA ASP A 861 30.07 10.20 -18.13
C ASP A 861 30.00 10.81 -19.54
N VAL A 862 29.32 10.11 -20.45
CA VAL A 862 29.30 10.41 -21.89
C VAL A 862 27.88 10.57 -22.40
N ALA A 863 27.66 11.62 -23.20
CA ALA A 863 26.37 11.81 -23.86
C ALA A 863 26.03 10.63 -24.80
N ALA A 864 24.75 10.25 -24.84
CA ALA A 864 24.27 9.13 -25.63
C ALA A 864 24.61 9.29 -27.12
N GLY A 865 25.44 8.39 -27.64
CA GLY A 865 25.91 8.39 -29.03
C GLY A 865 27.44 8.50 -29.21
N PHE A 866 28.20 8.70 -28.13
CA PHE A 866 29.67 8.75 -28.16
C PHE A 866 30.32 7.45 -28.70
N ASP A 867 31.18 7.58 -29.73
CA ASP A 867 32.03 6.51 -30.30
C ASP A 867 33.51 6.91 -30.19
N GLY A 868 34.09 6.64 -29.01
CA GLY A 868 35.44 7.04 -28.66
C GLY A 868 36.20 6.02 -27.82
N TRP A 869 37.39 6.41 -27.38
CA TRP A 869 38.30 5.61 -26.59
C TRP A 869 38.94 6.50 -25.52
N PHE A 870 39.36 5.87 -24.42
CA PHE A 870 40.25 6.52 -23.46
C PHE A 870 41.41 5.60 -23.06
N GLN A 871 42.55 6.23 -22.76
CA GLN A 871 43.77 5.58 -22.34
C GLN A 871 44.29 6.23 -21.06
N LEU A 872 44.70 5.39 -20.11
CA LEU A 872 45.28 5.83 -18.84
C LEU A 872 46.79 5.56 -18.82
N TYR A 873 47.55 6.60 -18.48
CA TYR A 873 49.00 6.54 -18.35
C TYR A 873 49.46 6.92 -16.95
N ARG A 874 50.34 6.12 -16.37
CA ARG A 874 51.13 6.49 -15.20
C ARG A 874 52.47 7.09 -15.62
N HIS A 875 52.91 8.15 -14.94
CA HIS A 875 54.26 8.70 -14.83
C HIS A 875 55.24 8.56 -16.04
N ALA A 876 55.79 9.68 -16.54
CA ALA A 876 56.75 9.68 -17.66
C ALA A 876 58.10 8.98 -17.34
N PRO A 877 58.65 8.11 -18.21
CA PRO A 877 58.14 7.70 -19.52
C PRO A 877 56.94 6.76 -19.39
N ALA A 878 55.87 7.12 -20.10
CA ALA A 878 54.54 6.62 -19.86
C ALA A 878 54.42 5.11 -20.17
N TYR A 879 54.10 4.32 -19.15
CA TYR A 879 53.57 2.98 -19.35
C TYR A 879 52.05 3.11 -19.49
N LEU A 880 51.52 2.70 -20.65
CA LEU A 880 50.08 2.46 -20.85
C LEU A 880 49.62 1.49 -19.76
N PHE A 881 48.72 1.94 -18.90
CA PHE A 881 48.28 1.19 -17.73
C PHE A 881 46.95 0.47 -17.99
N LEU A 882 46.08 1.10 -18.78
CA LEU A 882 44.88 0.49 -19.35
C LEU A 882 44.49 1.20 -20.65
N GLU A 883 43.90 0.45 -21.58
CA GLU A 883 43.26 0.94 -22.80
C GLU A 883 41.85 0.36 -22.86
N MET A 884 40.83 1.22 -22.94
CA MET A 884 39.44 0.80 -23.11
C MET A 884 38.91 1.36 -24.43
N ASN A 885 38.41 0.45 -25.27
CA ASN A 885 37.81 0.75 -26.56
C ASN A 885 36.30 0.59 -26.40
N ASN A 886 35.58 1.70 -26.31
CA ASN A 886 34.13 1.65 -26.17
C ASN A 886 33.53 1.01 -27.43
N LYS A 887 32.59 0.08 -27.23
CA LYS A 887 31.82 -0.55 -28.30
C LYS A 887 30.33 -0.53 -27.98
N ALA A 888 29.79 0.66 -28.21
CA ALA A 888 28.39 1.01 -28.46
C ALA A 888 27.51 1.37 -27.24
N ALA A 889 26.84 2.52 -27.43
CA ALA A 889 25.52 2.87 -26.93
C ALA A 889 25.35 3.17 -25.42
N GLY A 890 25.94 4.30 -24.98
CA GLY A 890 25.23 5.22 -24.09
C GLY A 890 25.07 4.81 -22.63
N GLY A 891 26.13 4.27 -22.02
CA GLY A 891 26.26 4.17 -20.58
C GLY A 891 27.59 4.74 -20.11
N ASP A 892 27.62 5.29 -18.89
CA ASP A 892 28.84 5.73 -18.21
C ASP A 892 29.84 4.57 -18.12
N GLU A 893 31.10 4.79 -18.53
CA GLU A 893 32.17 3.80 -18.36
C GLU A 893 32.99 4.12 -17.11
N SER A 894 32.90 3.23 -16.11
CA SER A 894 33.70 3.31 -14.88
C SER A 894 34.84 2.29 -14.86
N VAL A 895 36.04 2.72 -14.49
CA VAL A 895 37.21 1.87 -14.27
C VAL A 895 37.76 2.05 -12.86
N LYS A 896 37.88 0.95 -12.10
CA LYS A 896 38.63 0.94 -10.84
C LYS A 896 40.13 0.78 -11.11
N ILE A 897 40.95 1.65 -10.52
CA ILE A 897 42.42 1.58 -10.58
C ILE A 897 43.04 1.78 -9.20
N ASN A 898 44.20 1.18 -8.96
CA ASN A 898 44.95 1.39 -7.72
C ASN A 898 45.98 2.51 -7.97
N VAL A 899 45.81 3.65 -7.31
CA VAL A 899 46.74 4.79 -7.40
C VAL A 899 47.77 4.75 -6.27
N VAL A 900 48.96 5.27 -6.56
CA VAL A 900 50.07 5.43 -5.61
C VAL A 900 50.14 6.89 -5.18
N GLY A 901 50.12 7.12 -3.86
CA GLY A 901 50.14 8.45 -3.29
C GLY A 901 51.34 9.28 -3.77
N GLY A 902 51.05 10.43 -4.37
CA GLY A 902 52.03 11.41 -4.83
C GLY A 902 52.47 11.33 -6.31
N GLU A 903 52.06 10.32 -7.08
CA GLU A 903 52.38 10.20 -8.51
C GLU A 903 51.38 10.93 -9.44
N ASP A 904 51.86 11.37 -10.62
CA ASP A 904 51.01 11.94 -11.67
C ASP A 904 50.44 10.86 -12.59
N TYR A 905 49.13 10.93 -12.80
CA TYR A 905 48.36 10.12 -13.74
C TYR A 905 47.78 10.99 -14.84
N TYR A 906 47.72 10.47 -16.07
CA TYR A 906 47.28 11.19 -17.27
C TYR A 906 46.16 10.42 -17.98
N ILE A 907 45.13 11.14 -18.42
CA ILE A 907 43.98 10.59 -19.14
C ILE A 907 43.98 11.20 -20.54
N LEU A 908 43.99 10.35 -21.57
CA LEU A 908 43.90 10.71 -22.98
C LEU A 908 42.56 10.23 -23.52
N VAL A 909 41.80 11.07 -24.22
CA VAL A 909 40.45 10.76 -24.73
C VAL A 909 40.38 11.14 -26.22
N GLY A 910 39.79 10.29 -27.07
CA GLY A 910 39.67 10.59 -28.50
C GLY A 910 38.48 9.89 -29.18
N GLY A 911 38.05 10.43 -30.33
CA GLY A 911 36.91 9.91 -31.11
C GLY A 911 37.32 9.06 -32.31
N TRP A 912 36.58 7.97 -32.58
CA TRP A 912 36.90 7.04 -33.69
C TRP A 912 36.33 7.46 -35.04
N ARG A 913 34.99 7.67 -35.16
CA ARG A 913 34.35 7.84 -36.49
C ARG A 913 33.27 8.89 -36.65
N VAL A 914 32.61 9.37 -35.59
CA VAL A 914 31.73 10.55 -35.65
C VAL A 914 31.88 11.34 -34.34
N PRO A 915 32.44 12.57 -34.36
CA PRO A 915 32.65 13.35 -33.15
C PRO A 915 31.58 14.45 -33.06
N SER A 916 30.57 14.20 -32.23
CA SER A 916 29.70 15.23 -31.69
C SER A 916 29.04 14.64 -30.43
N GLY A 917 29.66 14.86 -29.29
CA GLY A 917 29.20 14.33 -28.01
C GLY A 917 29.98 14.95 -26.86
N ASP A 918 29.24 15.37 -25.84
CA ASP A 918 29.82 15.89 -24.61
C ASP A 918 30.31 14.76 -23.70
N TYR A 919 31.37 15.02 -22.94
CA TYR A 919 31.83 14.12 -21.89
C TYR A 919 32.30 14.88 -20.63
N THR A 920 32.25 14.20 -19.48
CA THR A 920 32.84 14.65 -18.20
C THR A 920 33.53 13.49 -17.47
N ILE A 921 34.54 13.79 -16.65
CA ILE A 921 35.32 12.79 -15.89
C ILE A 921 35.08 12.99 -14.39
N ARG A 922 34.81 11.90 -13.64
CA ARG A 922 34.65 11.86 -12.16
C ARG A 922 35.60 10.83 -11.52
N ILE A 923 35.95 11.00 -10.24
CA ILE A 923 36.83 10.08 -9.47
C ILE A 923 36.31 9.85 -8.03
N SER A 924 36.18 8.60 -7.53
CA SER A 924 35.59 8.27 -6.20
C SER A 924 36.13 7.03 -5.42
N ASP A 925 35.81 6.92 -4.11
CA ASP A 925 36.08 5.80 -3.14
C ASP A 925 34.80 4.99 -2.77
N ASP A 926 34.93 3.87 -2.02
CA ASP A 926 33.87 2.88 -1.71
C ASP A 926 33.12 3.06 -0.36
N HIS A 927 33.82 3.09 0.78
CA HIS A 927 33.24 3.15 2.14
C HIS A 927 34.00 4.13 3.06
N ALA A 928 33.53 4.29 4.31
CA ALA A 928 34.09 5.23 5.29
C ALA A 928 35.02 4.56 6.31
N ASP A 929 36.18 5.17 6.54
CA ASP A 929 37.30 4.65 7.33
C ASP A 929 37.20 4.88 8.86
N ALA A 930 38.03 4.14 9.60
CA ALA A 930 38.23 4.27 11.05
C ALA A 930 38.52 5.71 11.51
N GLY A 931 37.51 6.35 12.11
CA GLY A 931 37.58 7.70 12.65
C GLY A 931 36.50 8.64 12.12
N ASP A 932 35.85 8.31 11.00
CA ASP A 932 34.73 9.06 10.44
C ASP A 932 33.36 8.49 10.85
N TRP A 933 33.14 8.42 12.17
CA TRP A 933 31.91 7.89 12.78
C TRP A 933 30.62 8.58 12.30
N SER A 934 30.73 9.82 11.80
CA SER A 934 29.64 10.59 11.20
C SER A 934 29.13 10.03 9.87
N ASN A 935 29.99 9.33 9.12
CA ASN A 935 29.71 8.83 7.77
C ASN A 935 29.67 7.29 7.71
N ALA A 936 29.53 6.62 8.86
CA ALA A 936 29.36 5.18 8.95
C ALA A 936 28.19 4.67 8.09
N SER A 937 28.40 3.57 7.38
CA SER A 937 27.40 2.95 6.51
C SER A 937 26.25 2.38 7.34
N ALA A 938 25.05 2.97 7.23
CA ALA A 938 23.91 2.57 8.05
C ALA A 938 23.31 1.24 7.58
N MET A 939 23.37 0.22 8.43
CA MET A 939 22.68 -1.06 8.24
C MET A 939 21.28 -0.96 8.84
N SER A 940 20.27 -1.23 8.01
CA SER A 940 18.87 -1.24 8.45
C SER A 940 18.50 -2.66 8.89
N ILE A 941 18.19 -2.82 10.17
CA ILE A 941 17.56 -4.06 10.67
C ILE A 941 16.14 -4.13 10.09
N ASN A 942 15.85 -5.24 9.41
CA ASN A 942 14.57 -5.47 8.74
C ASN A 942 13.52 -6.00 9.74
N ALA A 943 12.35 -6.40 9.22
CA ALA A 943 11.28 -6.95 10.05
C ALA A 943 11.56 -8.36 10.61
N SER A 944 12.49 -9.14 10.05
CA SER A 944 12.95 -10.43 10.59
C SER A 944 14.14 -10.29 11.54
N LEU A 945 14.46 -9.07 11.99
CA LEU A 945 15.62 -8.72 12.82
C LEU A 945 16.99 -8.96 12.15
N ASP A 946 16.99 -9.18 10.84
CA ASP A 946 18.20 -9.34 10.04
C ASP A 946 18.73 -7.99 9.50
N SER A 947 20.04 -7.86 9.37
CA SER A 947 20.66 -6.87 8.47
C SER A 947 21.90 -7.44 7.77
N LEU A 948 22.14 -6.99 6.54
CA LEU A 948 23.29 -7.36 5.73
C LEU A 948 24.05 -6.10 5.30
N GLY A 949 25.32 -6.00 5.70
CA GLY A 949 26.32 -5.18 5.05
C GLY A 949 27.19 -6.04 4.13
N GLU A 950 27.44 -5.61 2.89
CA GLU A 950 28.49 -6.19 2.05
C GLU A 950 29.63 -5.17 1.97
N GLY A 951 30.88 -5.66 1.93
CA GLY A 951 32.06 -4.80 1.85
C GLY A 951 33.29 -5.56 1.36
N LYS A 952 34.41 -4.85 1.21
CA LYS A 952 35.65 -5.41 0.68
C LYS A 952 36.83 -4.63 1.25
N VAL A 953 37.67 -5.31 2.02
CA VAL A 953 38.99 -4.75 2.36
C VAL A 953 39.96 -5.07 1.23
N GLU A 954 40.72 -4.08 0.80
CA GLU A 954 41.55 -4.07 -0.40
C GLU A 954 43.04 -3.80 -0.12
N ALA A 955 43.36 -3.22 1.04
CA ALA A 955 44.72 -2.89 1.43
C ALA A 955 45.02 -3.08 2.92
N THR A 956 46.30 -3.20 3.27
CA THR A 956 46.71 -3.27 4.68
C THR A 956 46.61 -1.88 5.32
N GLY A 957 45.58 -1.67 6.14
CA GLY A 957 45.29 -0.42 6.84
C GLY A 957 44.00 0.27 6.40
N ASP A 958 43.33 -0.29 5.40
CA ASP A 958 41.98 0.04 4.94
C ASP A 958 40.92 -0.61 5.86
N THR A 959 39.81 0.09 6.10
CA THR A 959 38.76 -0.28 7.05
C THR A 959 37.37 0.20 6.65
N ASP A 960 36.37 -0.67 6.81
CA ASP A 960 34.97 -0.34 6.54
C ASP A 960 34.19 -0.10 7.85
N LEU A 961 33.56 1.06 7.98
CA LEU A 961 32.75 1.42 9.16
C LEU A 961 31.24 1.37 8.88
N PHE A 962 30.52 0.59 9.68
CA PHE A 962 29.06 0.44 9.68
C PHE A 962 28.44 0.92 10.98
N THR A 963 27.14 1.22 10.96
CA THR A 963 26.33 1.54 12.16
C THR A 963 24.94 0.91 12.09
N PHE A 964 24.40 0.52 13.24
CA PHE A 964 23.03 0.03 13.38
C PHE A 964 22.44 0.43 14.75
N THR A 965 21.12 0.39 14.88
CA THR A 965 20.41 0.63 16.15
C THR A 965 19.46 -0.53 16.43
N SER A 966 19.59 -1.16 17.60
CA SER A 966 18.71 -2.26 18.00
C SER A 966 17.27 -1.79 18.25
N SER A 967 16.30 -2.50 17.68
CA SER A 967 14.87 -2.40 18.00
C SER A 967 14.44 -3.33 19.14
N VAL A 968 15.31 -4.25 19.57
CA VAL A 968 15.02 -5.33 20.54
C VAL A 968 15.96 -5.29 21.76
N SER A 969 15.65 -6.06 22.80
CA SER A 969 16.50 -6.26 23.97
C SER A 969 16.76 -7.74 24.16
N GLY A 970 18.01 -8.18 23.99
CA GLY A 970 18.37 -9.59 23.86
C GLY A 970 19.85 -9.73 23.54
N ALA A 971 20.24 -10.76 22.80
CA ALA A 971 21.58 -10.88 22.21
C ALA A 971 21.44 -10.98 20.69
N LEU A 972 22.13 -10.13 19.94
CA LEU A 972 22.17 -10.23 18.48
C LEU A 972 23.46 -10.93 18.04
N THR A 973 23.33 -11.86 17.10
CA THR A 973 24.46 -12.56 16.50
C THR A 973 25.07 -11.70 15.40
N ILE A 974 26.29 -11.18 15.61
CA ILE A 974 27.06 -10.52 14.54
C ILE A 974 27.96 -11.57 13.89
N THR A 975 27.76 -11.83 12.60
CA THR A 975 28.53 -12.80 11.81
C THR A 975 29.31 -12.10 10.72
N LEU A 976 30.63 -12.34 10.66
CA LEU A 976 31.47 -11.95 9.53
C LEU A 976 31.68 -13.17 8.64
N ASP A 977 30.85 -13.31 7.60
CA ASP A 977 30.97 -14.28 6.51
C ASP A 977 32.04 -13.80 5.53
N ALA A 978 33.06 -14.62 5.33
CA ALA A 978 34.31 -14.20 4.71
C ALA A 978 34.62 -15.04 3.46
N ALA A 979 34.70 -14.38 2.29
CA ALA A 979 35.02 -15.08 1.05
C ALA A 979 36.38 -15.80 1.15
N SER A 980 36.49 -16.95 0.47
CA SER A 980 37.60 -17.88 0.62
C SER A 980 38.97 -17.21 0.44
N GLY A 981 39.72 -17.05 1.54
CA GLY A 981 41.06 -16.43 1.54
C GLY A 981 41.16 -15.09 2.27
N PHE A 982 40.05 -14.48 2.70
CA PHE A 982 40.07 -13.28 3.53
C PHE A 982 40.64 -13.57 4.94
N ASP A 983 41.59 -12.74 5.39
CA ASP A 983 42.28 -12.79 6.69
C ASP A 983 42.09 -11.45 7.40
N GLY A 984 41.02 -11.35 8.17
CA GLY A 984 40.52 -10.09 8.73
C GLY A 984 40.07 -10.15 10.18
N TRP A 985 39.40 -9.10 10.60
CA TRP A 985 38.89 -8.87 11.95
C TRP A 985 37.72 -7.90 11.90
N PHE A 986 36.87 -7.93 12.93
CA PHE A 986 35.92 -6.86 13.19
C PHE A 986 35.99 -6.38 14.64
N GLU A 987 35.65 -5.12 14.84
CA GLU A 987 35.56 -4.46 16.15
C GLU A 987 34.17 -3.85 16.32
N VAL A 988 33.55 -4.12 17.48
CA VAL A 988 32.23 -3.60 17.84
C VAL A 988 32.39 -2.52 18.90
N TYR A 989 31.77 -1.36 18.66
CA TYR A 989 31.84 -0.17 19.51
C TYR A 989 30.43 0.25 19.96
N SER A 990 30.31 0.79 21.17
CA SER A 990 29.09 1.44 21.66
C SER A 990 28.88 2.82 21.03
N ALA A 991 27.68 3.40 21.22
CA ALA A 991 27.31 4.75 20.76
C ALA A 991 28.24 5.91 21.22
N ASP A 992 29.08 5.71 22.24
CA ASP A 992 30.11 6.65 22.69
C ASP A 992 31.51 6.38 22.09
N HIS A 993 31.56 5.47 21.11
CA HIS A 993 32.75 4.95 20.44
C HIS A 993 33.74 4.23 21.38
N THR A 994 33.27 3.68 22.51
CA THR A 994 34.05 2.77 23.35
C THR A 994 34.08 1.37 22.72
N LEU A 995 35.29 0.80 22.55
CA LEU A 995 35.46 -0.57 22.04
C LEU A 995 34.88 -1.59 23.03
N LEU A 996 33.88 -2.36 22.59
CA LEU A 996 33.26 -3.44 23.36
C LEU A 996 33.95 -4.77 23.09
N ARG A 997 34.24 -5.07 21.82
CA ARG A 997 34.82 -6.35 21.39
C ARG A 997 35.70 -6.19 20.15
N ARG A 998 36.78 -6.97 20.08
CA ARG A 998 37.48 -7.33 18.84
C ARG A 998 37.36 -8.83 18.62
N GLN A 999 36.99 -9.24 17.41
CA GLN A 999 37.00 -10.62 16.95
C GLN A 999 37.93 -10.71 15.73
N ASN A 1000 38.75 -11.77 15.64
CA ASN A 1000 39.73 -11.94 14.56
C ASN A 1000 39.49 -13.29 13.91
N LEU A 1001 39.51 -13.35 12.57
CA LEU A 1001 39.42 -14.63 11.85
C LEU A 1001 40.67 -15.47 12.13
N TRP A 1002 40.47 -16.69 12.64
CA TRP A 1002 41.57 -17.61 12.94
C TRP A 1002 41.89 -18.60 11.80
N ALA A 1003 41.06 -18.62 10.75
CA ALA A 1003 41.32 -19.31 9.49
C ALA A 1003 40.81 -18.47 8.30
N ALA A 1004 41.56 -18.45 7.19
CA ALA A 1004 41.20 -17.66 6.04
C ALA A 1004 40.02 -18.28 5.27
N GLY A 1005 38.93 -17.54 5.09
CA GLY A 1005 37.69 -18.04 4.48
C GLY A 1005 36.86 -18.94 5.41
N GLY A 1006 36.77 -18.58 6.68
CA GLY A 1006 35.81 -19.15 7.63
C GLY A 1006 35.14 -18.04 8.43
N ASP A 1007 33.91 -18.31 8.86
CA ASP A 1007 33.04 -17.31 9.48
C ASP A 1007 33.38 -17.15 10.97
N GLU A 1008 33.30 -15.92 11.47
CA GLU A 1008 33.46 -15.63 12.91
C GLU A 1008 32.21 -14.92 13.43
N THR A 1009 31.66 -15.42 14.53
CA THR A 1009 30.47 -14.86 15.17
C THR A 1009 30.79 -14.18 16.50
N TYR A 1010 29.98 -13.20 16.88
CA TYR A 1010 30.01 -12.58 18.20
C TYR A 1010 28.59 -12.25 18.68
N GLN A 1011 28.22 -12.82 19.82
CA GLN A 1011 26.99 -12.47 20.53
C GLN A 1011 27.12 -11.11 21.23
N LEU A 1012 26.33 -10.13 20.79
CA LEU A 1012 26.28 -8.79 21.35
C LEU A 1012 25.01 -8.60 22.20
N PRO A 1013 25.12 -8.41 23.53
CA PRO A 1013 23.98 -8.02 24.35
C PRO A 1013 23.50 -6.61 24.00
N VAL A 1014 22.23 -6.48 23.65
CA VAL A 1014 21.61 -5.22 23.22
C VAL A 1014 20.42 -4.85 24.10
N THR A 1015 20.10 -3.55 24.13
CA THR A 1015 18.84 -3.04 24.67
C THR A 1015 18.12 -2.20 23.61
N ASN A 1016 16.79 -2.14 23.68
CA ASN A 1016 15.98 -1.45 22.68
C ASN A 1016 16.38 0.03 22.60
N THR A 1017 16.52 0.55 21.37
CA THR A 1017 17.01 1.87 20.97
C THR A 1017 18.52 2.10 21.13
N GLN A 1018 19.32 1.07 21.42
CA GLN A 1018 20.77 1.20 21.56
C GLN A 1018 21.50 1.14 20.20
N THR A 1019 22.28 2.18 19.90
CA THR A 1019 23.13 2.27 18.70
C THR A 1019 24.52 1.68 18.93
N PHE A 1020 25.04 1.01 17.91
CA PHE A 1020 26.39 0.45 17.87
C PHE A 1020 27.07 0.77 16.52
N PHE A 1021 28.39 0.61 16.51
CA PHE A 1021 29.21 0.72 15.30
C PHE A 1021 30.05 -0.56 15.14
N ILE A 1022 30.24 -0.99 13.90
CA ILE A 1022 31.08 -2.14 13.56
C ILE A 1022 32.15 -1.67 12.56
N LEU A 1023 33.41 -1.88 12.91
CA LEU A 1023 34.56 -1.59 12.06
C LEU A 1023 35.14 -2.92 11.58
N VAL A 1024 35.21 -3.13 10.26
CA VAL A 1024 35.82 -4.32 9.64
C VAL A 1024 37.18 -3.95 9.06
N GLY A 1025 38.16 -4.83 9.17
CA GLY A 1025 39.50 -4.57 8.65
C GLY A 1025 40.33 -5.83 8.42
N GLY A 1026 41.44 -5.66 7.70
CA GLY A 1026 42.33 -6.76 7.29
C GLY A 1026 43.64 -6.86 8.06
N TRP A 1027 44.28 -8.04 8.06
CA TRP A 1027 45.60 -8.25 8.71
C TRP A 1027 46.80 -8.21 7.75
N ARG A 1028 46.92 -9.18 6.83
CA ARG A 1028 48.17 -9.41 6.06
C ARG A 1028 48.01 -9.73 4.57
N VAL A 1029 46.88 -10.29 4.17
CA VAL A 1029 46.49 -10.43 2.75
C VAL A 1029 45.04 -9.94 2.60
N PRO A 1030 44.82 -8.63 2.77
CA PRO A 1030 43.48 -8.07 2.91
C PRO A 1030 42.94 -7.70 1.53
N THR A 1031 42.65 -8.71 0.72
CA THR A 1031 41.95 -8.55 -0.55
C THR A 1031 40.89 -9.64 -0.63
N GLY A 1032 39.70 -9.34 -0.12
CA GLY A 1032 38.60 -10.29 -0.06
C GLY A 1032 37.28 -9.58 0.17
N ASP A 1033 36.27 -10.03 -0.55
CA ASP A 1033 34.88 -9.64 -0.30
C ASP A 1033 34.41 -10.29 1.01
N TYR A 1034 33.58 -9.60 1.78
CA TYR A 1034 32.98 -10.15 2.99
C TYR A 1034 31.54 -9.67 3.14
N ARG A 1035 30.81 -10.37 4.01
CA ARG A 1035 29.45 -10.06 4.42
C ARG A 1035 29.41 -9.94 5.93
N LEU A 1036 28.79 -8.87 6.39
CA LEU A 1036 28.50 -8.62 7.78
C LEU A 1036 27.00 -8.83 7.99
N LEU A 1037 26.64 -9.93 8.64
CA LEU A 1037 25.27 -10.24 9.00
C LEU A 1037 25.04 -9.90 10.47
N ILE A 1038 23.85 -9.40 10.77
CA ILE A 1038 23.30 -9.34 12.14
C ILE A 1038 21.97 -10.09 12.09
N SER A 1039 21.75 -11.05 12.99
CA SER A 1039 20.50 -11.84 13.07
C SER A 1039 20.16 -12.26 14.50
N ASP A 1040 18.86 -12.48 14.75
CA ASP A 1040 18.32 -13.43 15.76
C ASP A 1040 18.22 -14.83 15.11
N ASP A 1041 17.95 -15.90 15.86
CA ASP A 1041 17.64 -17.22 15.29
C ASP A 1041 16.12 -17.43 15.07
N HIS A 1042 15.27 -16.97 16.00
CA HIS A 1042 13.81 -16.90 15.86
C HIS A 1042 13.19 -15.61 16.41
N ALA A 1043 11.89 -15.41 16.17
CA ALA A 1043 11.18 -14.19 16.59
C ALA A 1043 10.69 -14.26 18.05
N ASP A 1044 10.91 -13.18 18.80
CA ASP A 1044 10.75 -13.14 20.25
C ASP A 1044 9.28 -12.96 20.75
N ALA A 1045 9.02 -13.29 22.02
CA ALA A 1045 7.70 -13.21 22.65
C ALA A 1045 7.10 -11.79 22.59
N GLY A 1046 6.01 -11.64 21.84
CA GLY A 1046 5.30 -10.38 21.67
C GLY A 1046 5.31 -9.85 20.24
N ILE A 1047 6.11 -10.44 19.34
CA ILE A 1047 6.25 -10.04 17.93
C ILE A 1047 5.47 -11.01 17.00
N TRP A 1048 4.25 -11.37 17.39
CA TRP A 1048 3.40 -12.40 16.75
C TRP A 1048 3.26 -12.37 15.22
N PRO A 1049 3.19 -11.21 14.52
CA PRO A 1049 3.10 -11.20 13.05
C PRO A 1049 4.32 -11.81 12.35
N LEU A 1050 5.45 -11.91 13.05
CA LEU A 1050 6.76 -12.31 12.53
C LEU A 1050 7.20 -13.71 13.00
N ALA A 1051 6.29 -14.46 13.63
CA ALA A 1051 6.50 -15.84 14.06
C ALA A 1051 6.90 -16.77 12.89
N THR A 1052 7.87 -17.65 13.13
CA THR A 1052 8.42 -18.61 12.14
C THR A 1052 7.37 -19.65 11.73
N ASP A 1053 7.15 -19.86 10.43
CA ASP A 1053 6.17 -20.82 9.92
C ASP A 1053 6.66 -22.28 10.03
N ILE A 1054 5.95 -23.13 10.80
CA ILE A 1054 6.11 -24.59 10.77
C ILE A 1054 5.23 -25.14 9.65
N ALA A 1055 5.84 -25.77 8.65
CA ALA A 1055 5.12 -26.43 7.57
C ALA A 1055 4.53 -27.79 8.02
N LEU A 1056 3.21 -27.92 8.01
CA LEU A 1056 2.53 -29.18 8.35
C LEU A 1056 2.25 -30.07 7.13
N SER A 1057 2.40 -31.38 7.32
CA SER A 1057 1.94 -32.44 6.44
C SER A 1057 0.41 -32.49 6.40
N SER A 1058 -0.18 -33.24 5.45
CA SER A 1058 -1.63 -33.47 5.39
C SER A 1058 -2.21 -34.21 6.61
N THR A 1059 -1.36 -34.80 7.44
CA THR A 1059 -1.66 -35.46 8.72
C THR A 1059 -1.21 -34.59 9.91
N VAL A 1060 -1.09 -33.27 9.74
CA VAL A 1060 -0.79 -32.33 10.84
C VAL A 1060 0.62 -32.52 11.45
N ASP A 1061 1.48 -33.32 10.81
CA ASP A 1061 2.87 -33.51 11.26
C ASP A 1061 3.78 -32.37 10.80
N GLY A 1062 4.63 -31.86 11.68
CA GLY A 1062 5.67 -30.89 11.35
C GLY A 1062 6.75 -30.84 12.42
N SER A 1063 7.90 -30.26 12.09
CA SER A 1063 8.99 -30.11 13.07
C SER A 1063 9.88 -28.93 12.71
N GLU A 1064 10.29 -28.16 13.70
CA GLU A 1064 11.34 -27.14 13.58
C GLU A 1064 12.37 -27.25 14.72
N THR A 1065 13.53 -26.66 14.51
CA THR A 1065 14.65 -26.64 15.47
C THR A 1065 15.07 -25.21 15.76
N GLY A 1066 15.27 -24.87 17.03
CA GLY A 1066 15.81 -23.58 17.46
C GLY A 1066 16.90 -23.73 18.52
N VAL A 1067 17.45 -22.61 18.96
CA VAL A 1067 18.39 -22.49 20.07
C VAL A 1067 17.77 -21.58 21.12
N ILE A 1068 18.13 -21.75 22.39
CA ILE A 1068 17.94 -20.67 23.36
C ILE A 1068 19.31 -20.29 23.91
N GLU A 1069 19.75 -19.08 23.55
CA GLU A 1069 21.07 -18.52 23.80
C GLU A 1069 21.15 -17.97 25.22
N SER A 1070 20.04 -17.45 25.77
CA SER A 1070 20.09 -16.78 27.08
C SER A 1070 18.86 -16.91 27.98
N ALA A 1071 18.97 -16.44 29.22
CA ALA A 1071 17.88 -16.52 30.19
C ALA A 1071 16.92 -15.33 30.05
N GLY A 1072 15.79 -15.56 29.38
CA GLY A 1072 14.76 -14.55 29.08
C GLY A 1072 14.38 -14.46 27.60
N ASP A 1073 15.13 -15.18 26.79
CA ASP A 1073 15.05 -15.42 25.35
C ASP A 1073 13.97 -16.46 25.00
N THR A 1074 13.29 -16.28 23.86
CA THR A 1074 12.13 -17.10 23.46
C THR A 1074 11.87 -17.16 21.96
N ASP A 1075 11.47 -18.33 21.47
CA ASP A 1075 11.23 -18.55 20.04
C ASP A 1075 9.74 -18.71 19.73
N LEU A 1076 9.22 -17.88 18.84
CA LEU A 1076 7.81 -17.87 18.46
C LEU A 1076 7.61 -18.44 17.05
N PHE A 1077 6.92 -19.58 17.01
CA PHE A 1077 6.48 -20.25 15.80
C PHE A 1077 4.99 -20.05 15.54
N ARG A 1078 4.56 -20.25 14.30
CA ARG A 1078 3.15 -20.33 13.89
C ARG A 1078 2.92 -21.46 12.89
N PHE A 1079 1.69 -21.94 12.81
CA PHE A 1079 1.28 -22.86 11.75
C PHE A 1079 -0.22 -22.75 11.48
N ALA A 1080 -0.65 -23.14 10.28
CA ALA A 1080 -2.06 -23.29 9.94
C ALA A 1080 -2.46 -24.77 10.07
N ALA A 1081 -3.48 -25.07 10.89
CA ALA A 1081 -3.99 -26.42 11.04
C ALA A 1081 -4.66 -26.89 9.73
N VAL A 1082 -4.11 -27.92 9.09
CA VAL A 1082 -4.65 -28.43 7.81
C VAL A 1082 -5.86 -29.36 7.98
N ALA A 1083 -6.04 -29.91 9.19
CA ALA A 1083 -7.14 -30.77 9.58
C ALA A 1083 -7.63 -30.43 10.99
N THR A 1084 -8.80 -30.95 11.36
CA THR A 1084 -9.34 -30.89 12.73
C THR A 1084 -8.95 -32.18 13.43
N ALA A 1085 -7.98 -32.11 14.35
CA ALA A 1085 -7.33 -33.25 14.98
C ALA A 1085 -6.76 -32.85 16.36
N ASN A 1086 -6.29 -33.80 17.16
CA ASN A 1086 -5.74 -33.56 18.50
C ASN A 1086 -4.21 -33.60 18.50
N ALA A 1087 -3.58 -32.67 17.78
CA ALA A 1087 -2.14 -32.68 17.57
C ALA A 1087 -1.35 -32.63 18.88
N THR A 1088 -0.33 -33.48 18.97
CA THR A 1088 0.60 -33.55 20.09
C THR A 1088 1.86 -32.74 19.79
N PHE A 1089 2.15 -31.80 20.67
CA PHE A 1089 3.36 -30.97 20.65
C PHE A 1089 4.39 -31.62 21.55
N THR A 1090 5.57 -31.91 21.03
CA THR A 1090 6.69 -32.51 21.78
C THR A 1090 7.92 -31.61 21.64
N LEU A 1091 8.52 -31.25 22.78
CA LEU A 1091 9.79 -30.53 22.82
C LEU A 1091 10.90 -31.52 23.18
N ASP A 1092 11.68 -31.93 22.18
CA ASP A 1092 12.83 -32.82 22.31
C ASP A 1092 13.97 -32.08 23.04
N ALA A 1093 14.49 -32.71 24.09
CA ALA A 1093 15.49 -32.15 24.98
C ALA A 1093 16.91 -32.73 24.77
N SER A 1094 17.22 -33.12 23.54
CA SER A 1094 18.57 -33.52 23.12
C SER A 1094 19.62 -32.47 23.52
N ASP A 1095 20.84 -32.96 23.80
CA ASP A 1095 21.98 -32.21 24.33
C ASP A 1095 21.80 -31.44 25.65
N GLY A 1096 20.65 -31.60 26.32
CA GLY A 1096 20.47 -31.26 27.74
C GLY A 1096 19.78 -29.92 28.03
N PHE A 1097 18.99 -29.45 27.08
CA PHE A 1097 18.10 -28.30 27.20
C PHE A 1097 17.18 -28.35 28.45
N ASP A 1098 16.95 -27.20 29.08
CA ASP A 1098 16.14 -27.02 30.30
C ASP A 1098 15.19 -25.82 30.09
N GLY A 1099 14.03 -26.09 29.47
CA GLY A 1099 13.13 -25.06 28.94
C GLY A 1099 11.64 -25.30 29.20
N TRP A 1100 10.81 -24.66 28.41
CA TRP A 1100 9.35 -24.72 28.46
C TRP A 1100 8.76 -24.38 27.09
N PHE A 1101 7.50 -24.77 26.86
CA PHE A 1101 6.75 -24.31 25.70
C PHE A 1101 5.28 -24.00 26.04
N GLU A 1102 4.70 -23.10 25.25
CA GLU A 1102 3.32 -22.63 25.35
C GLU A 1102 2.66 -22.62 23.96
N VAL A 1103 1.44 -23.15 23.84
CA VAL A 1103 0.67 -23.16 22.58
C VAL A 1103 -0.51 -22.18 22.72
N TYR A 1104 -0.74 -21.38 21.69
CA TYR A 1104 -1.76 -20.33 21.64
C TYR A 1104 -2.64 -20.45 20.40
N ASP A 1105 -3.89 -19.96 20.48
CA ASP A 1105 -4.74 -19.75 19.30
C ASP A 1105 -4.41 -18.43 18.57
N ALA A 1106 -5.05 -18.20 17.42
CA ALA A 1106 -4.95 -16.96 16.63
C ALA A 1106 -5.28 -15.68 17.41
N SER A 1107 -5.95 -15.76 18.57
CA SER A 1107 -6.26 -14.63 19.45
C SER A 1107 -5.26 -14.45 20.60
N GLN A 1108 -4.13 -15.17 20.56
CA GLN A 1108 -3.08 -15.19 21.58
C GLN A 1108 -3.59 -15.69 22.95
N MET A 1109 -4.64 -16.51 22.95
CA MET A 1109 -5.12 -17.19 24.16
C MET A 1109 -4.35 -18.50 24.37
N LEU A 1110 -3.75 -18.64 25.55
CA LEU A 1110 -2.97 -19.82 25.95
C LEU A 1110 -3.87 -21.08 26.02
N LEU A 1111 -3.55 -22.07 25.22
CA LEU A 1111 -4.22 -23.38 25.13
C LEU A 1111 -3.50 -24.44 25.98
N LEU A 1112 -2.17 -24.45 25.94
CA LEU A 1112 -1.31 -25.44 26.61
C LEU A 1112 -0.04 -24.76 27.12
N ARG A 1113 0.45 -25.17 28.29
CA ARG A 1113 1.80 -24.87 28.79
C ARG A 1113 2.45 -26.15 29.32
N LYS A 1114 3.69 -26.42 28.91
CA LYS A 1114 4.56 -27.46 29.49
C LYS A 1114 5.88 -26.85 29.93
N ASN A 1115 6.46 -27.40 31.00
CA ASN A 1115 7.78 -26.99 31.50
C ASN A 1115 8.62 -28.24 31.68
N LEU A 1116 9.80 -28.28 31.08
CA LEU A 1116 10.79 -29.32 31.30
C LEU A 1116 11.48 -29.01 32.64
N TRP A 1117 11.81 -30.05 33.40
CA TRP A 1117 12.47 -29.89 34.71
C TRP A 1117 13.69 -30.81 34.79
N GLY A 1118 14.81 -30.36 34.21
CA GLY A 1118 16.07 -31.07 34.19
C GLY A 1118 16.39 -31.74 32.84
N SER A 1119 17.68 -31.89 32.59
CA SER A 1119 18.22 -32.25 31.27
C SER A 1119 17.93 -33.69 30.84
N GLY A 1120 17.38 -33.85 29.63
CA GLY A 1120 17.36 -35.11 28.89
C GLY A 1120 16.08 -35.95 28.98
N THR A 1121 14.92 -35.32 29.14
CA THR A 1121 13.61 -35.97 28.87
C THR A 1121 12.69 -35.02 28.12
N ASP A 1122 12.19 -35.47 26.97
CA ASP A 1122 11.22 -34.75 26.16
C ASP A 1122 9.92 -34.52 26.96
N GLU A 1123 9.28 -33.37 26.77
CA GLU A 1123 7.94 -33.09 27.30
C GLU A 1123 6.96 -32.90 26.16
N SER A 1124 5.78 -33.52 26.27
CA SER A 1124 4.75 -33.43 25.24
C SER A 1124 3.37 -33.09 25.80
N GLY A 1125 2.50 -32.51 24.99
CA GLY A 1125 1.09 -32.28 25.33
C GLY A 1125 0.26 -31.96 24.11
N SER A 1126 -1.01 -32.36 24.14
CA SER A 1126 -1.91 -32.29 22.97
C SER A 1126 -2.87 -31.11 23.03
N VAL A 1127 -3.24 -30.59 21.86
CA VAL A 1127 -4.21 -29.51 21.69
C VAL A 1127 -5.18 -29.86 20.56
N ALA A 1128 -6.47 -29.74 20.82
CA ALA A 1128 -7.50 -29.88 19.80
C ALA A 1128 -7.44 -28.72 18.79
N LEU A 1129 -6.98 -29.01 17.58
CA LEU A 1129 -6.88 -28.08 16.46
C LEU A 1129 -8.15 -28.10 15.61
N THR A 1130 -8.43 -27.00 14.92
CA THR A 1130 -9.54 -26.86 13.96
C THR A 1130 -8.99 -26.46 12.60
N ALA A 1131 -9.37 -27.20 11.56
CA ALA A 1131 -8.90 -26.97 10.19
C ALA A 1131 -9.13 -25.52 9.73
N GLY A 1132 -8.09 -24.93 9.12
CA GLY A 1132 -8.09 -23.57 8.59
C GLY A 1132 -7.83 -22.47 9.62
N LEU A 1133 -7.61 -22.79 10.90
CA LEU A 1133 -7.18 -21.81 11.91
C LEU A 1133 -5.66 -21.79 12.05
N VAL A 1134 -5.12 -20.61 12.39
CA VAL A 1134 -3.71 -20.41 12.73
C VAL A 1134 -3.52 -20.55 14.24
N TYR A 1135 -2.41 -21.16 14.62
CA TYR A 1135 -1.97 -21.37 15.99
C TYR A 1135 -0.51 -20.93 16.12
N TYR A 1136 -0.08 -20.63 17.33
CA TYR A 1136 1.28 -20.22 17.65
C TYR A 1136 1.88 -21.12 18.73
N VAL A 1137 3.19 -21.34 18.68
CA VAL A 1137 3.94 -22.04 19.73
C VAL A 1137 5.11 -21.15 20.16
N LEU A 1138 5.20 -20.87 21.46
CA LEU A 1138 6.30 -20.12 22.06
C LEU A 1138 7.17 -21.10 22.86
N VAL A 1139 8.47 -21.12 22.60
CA VAL A 1139 9.48 -21.91 23.32
C VAL A 1139 10.36 -20.96 24.14
N GLY A 1140 10.92 -21.42 25.26
CA GLY A 1140 11.85 -20.61 26.05
C GLY A 1140 12.70 -21.40 27.03
N GLY A 1141 13.85 -20.84 27.42
CA GLY A 1141 14.82 -21.47 28.32
C GLY A 1141 14.71 -21.01 29.78
N TRP A 1142 15.17 -21.84 30.72
CA TRP A 1142 15.25 -21.47 32.15
C TRP A 1142 16.66 -21.09 32.62
N ARG A 1143 17.70 -21.90 32.32
CA ARG A 1143 18.99 -21.83 33.07
C ARG A 1143 20.30 -22.23 32.36
N VAL A 1144 20.29 -22.67 31.11
CA VAL A 1144 21.50 -23.12 30.39
C VAL A 1144 21.82 -22.12 29.28
N PRO A 1145 23.08 -21.63 29.14
CA PRO A 1145 23.50 -20.93 27.94
C PRO A 1145 23.74 -21.95 26.81
N ASP A 1146 23.25 -21.64 25.62
CA ASP A 1146 23.43 -22.41 24.37
C ASP A 1146 22.74 -23.80 24.43
N GLY A 1147 21.40 -23.83 24.43
CA GLY A 1147 20.62 -25.07 24.42
C GLY A 1147 19.80 -25.26 23.14
N HIS A 1148 20.20 -26.20 22.28
CA HIS A 1148 19.41 -26.64 21.12
C HIS A 1148 18.16 -27.42 21.54
N TYR A 1149 17.08 -27.32 20.77
CA TYR A 1149 15.90 -28.17 20.92
C TYR A 1149 15.28 -28.51 19.55
N THR A 1150 14.38 -29.49 19.52
CA THR A 1150 13.47 -29.74 18.37
C THR A 1150 12.03 -29.68 18.85
N LEU A 1151 11.22 -28.83 18.24
CA LEU A 1151 9.77 -28.80 18.42
C LEU A 1151 9.14 -29.69 17.35
N VAL A 1152 8.39 -30.72 17.77
CA VAL A 1152 7.67 -31.64 16.89
C VAL A 1152 6.17 -31.52 17.15
N ILE A 1153 5.39 -31.46 16.07
CA ILE A 1153 3.93 -31.53 16.06
C ILE A 1153 3.57 -32.83 15.32
N SER A 1154 2.70 -33.67 15.88
CA SER A 1154 2.27 -34.93 15.24
C SER A 1154 0.84 -35.34 15.57
N ASP A 1155 0.23 -36.08 14.65
CA ASP A 1155 -1.10 -36.71 14.72
C ASP A 1155 -1.06 -37.95 13.80
N ASP A 1156 -1.27 -39.17 14.33
CA ASP A 1156 -1.01 -40.37 13.54
C ASP A 1156 -2.24 -40.84 12.73
N HIS A 1157 -3.45 -40.83 13.32
CA HIS A 1157 -4.71 -41.14 12.65
C HIS A 1157 -5.92 -40.31 13.11
N ALA A 1158 -6.98 -40.31 12.28
CA ALA A 1158 -8.20 -39.55 12.57
C ALA A 1158 -8.98 -40.12 13.76
N ASP A 1159 -9.47 -39.23 14.63
CA ASP A 1159 -10.03 -39.58 15.93
C ASP A 1159 -11.48 -40.14 15.92
N ALA A 1160 -11.93 -40.68 17.05
CA ALA A 1160 -13.33 -41.10 17.25
C ALA A 1160 -14.32 -39.96 16.92
N LEU A 1161 -15.40 -40.33 16.22
CA LEU A 1161 -16.43 -39.43 15.68
C LEU A 1161 -16.03 -38.59 14.46
N ALA A 1162 -14.77 -38.60 14.01
CA ALA A 1162 -14.32 -37.95 12.78
C ALA A 1162 -14.55 -38.79 11.51
N TRP A 1163 -15.73 -39.41 11.38
CA TRP A 1163 -16.02 -40.46 10.37
C TRP A 1163 -15.76 -40.08 8.91
N SER A 1164 -15.86 -38.80 8.55
CA SER A 1164 -15.56 -38.30 7.20
C SER A 1164 -14.06 -38.28 6.86
N SER A 1165 -13.20 -38.37 7.88
CA SER A 1165 -11.75 -38.21 7.80
C SER A 1165 -10.99 -39.51 8.07
N ALA A 1166 -11.70 -40.63 8.27
CA ALA A 1166 -11.14 -41.92 8.63
C ALA A 1166 -10.07 -42.43 7.64
N THR A 1167 -8.96 -42.94 8.17
CA THR A 1167 -7.79 -43.40 7.40
C THR A 1167 -8.15 -44.59 6.51
N ALA A 1168 -8.00 -44.44 5.19
CA ALA A 1168 -8.44 -45.46 4.22
C ALA A 1168 -7.48 -46.67 4.14
N LEU A 1169 -7.93 -47.82 4.65
CA LEU A 1169 -7.25 -49.11 4.53
C LEU A 1169 -7.48 -49.69 3.13
N THR A 1170 -6.47 -49.61 2.27
CA THR A 1170 -6.54 -50.11 0.89
C THR A 1170 -6.07 -51.57 0.82
N PRO A 1171 -6.94 -52.54 0.45
CA PRO A 1171 -6.54 -53.93 0.29
C PRO A 1171 -5.64 -54.14 -0.93
N ASN A 1172 -4.67 -55.04 -0.79
CA ASN A 1172 -3.86 -55.56 -1.89
C ASN A 1172 -4.63 -56.59 -2.74
N GLU A 1173 -3.99 -57.15 -3.78
CA GLU A 1173 -4.62 -58.12 -4.69
C GLU A 1173 -5.11 -59.41 -4.01
N ASP A 1174 -4.56 -59.75 -2.84
CA ASP A 1174 -4.94 -60.92 -2.03
C ASP A 1174 -6.01 -60.58 -0.96
N GLY A 1175 -6.50 -59.33 -0.90
CA GLY A 1175 -7.52 -58.86 0.05
C GLY A 1175 -6.98 -58.19 1.31
N HIS A 1176 -5.67 -58.31 1.57
CA HIS A 1176 -5.06 -57.89 2.82
C HIS A 1176 -4.82 -56.37 2.86
N ALA A 1177 -5.18 -55.72 3.96
CA ALA A 1177 -4.90 -54.31 4.23
C ALA A 1177 -4.34 -54.15 5.64
N GLY A 1178 -3.45 -53.18 5.87
CA GLY A 1178 -2.99 -52.88 7.22
C GLY A 1178 -2.30 -51.54 7.34
N ALA A 1179 -2.28 -51.00 8.56
CA ALA A 1179 -1.65 -49.74 8.93
C ALA A 1179 -0.99 -49.88 10.30
N PRO A 1180 0.23 -49.34 10.50
CA PRO A 1180 0.77 -49.09 11.83
C PRO A 1180 0.02 -47.91 12.47
N GLY A 1181 -0.11 -47.92 13.79
CA GLY A 1181 -0.60 -46.77 14.57
C GLY A 1181 0.02 -46.74 15.97
N LEU A 1182 -0.25 -45.70 16.73
CA LEU A 1182 0.34 -45.42 18.03
C LEU A 1182 -0.70 -44.74 18.92
N ILE A 1183 -1.18 -45.46 19.94
CA ILE A 1183 -2.03 -44.83 20.95
C ILE A 1183 -1.14 -44.20 22.04
N GLU A 1184 -1.10 -42.86 22.13
CA GLU A 1184 -0.36 -42.08 23.13
C GLU A 1184 -1.19 -41.68 24.36
N SER A 1185 -2.52 -41.81 24.31
CA SER A 1185 -3.40 -41.36 25.38
C SER A 1185 -4.53 -42.37 25.70
N ALA A 1186 -5.15 -42.25 26.87
CA ALA A 1186 -6.26 -43.14 27.24
C ALA A 1186 -7.61 -42.70 26.63
N ASP A 1187 -7.65 -41.45 26.14
CA ASP A 1187 -8.80 -40.83 25.48
C ASP A 1187 -8.59 -40.68 23.96
N ASP A 1188 -7.50 -41.25 23.45
CA ASP A 1188 -7.00 -41.18 22.07
C ASP A 1188 -7.34 -42.47 21.29
N THR A 1189 -7.66 -42.34 19.99
CA THR A 1189 -8.32 -43.39 19.19
C THR A 1189 -8.15 -43.30 17.68
N ASP A 1190 -7.70 -44.37 17.03
CA ASP A 1190 -7.47 -44.36 15.57
C ASP A 1190 -8.66 -44.91 14.77
N LEU A 1191 -9.23 -44.09 13.89
CA LEU A 1191 -10.37 -44.43 13.05
C LEU A 1191 -9.96 -44.72 11.60
N PHE A 1192 -10.12 -45.98 11.20
CA PHE A 1192 -9.87 -46.47 9.86
C PHE A 1192 -11.16 -46.75 9.09
N LEU A 1193 -11.08 -46.65 7.76
CA LEU A 1193 -12.14 -46.97 6.81
C LEU A 1193 -11.68 -48.11 5.90
N TYR A 1194 -12.40 -49.23 5.90
CA TYR A 1194 -12.17 -50.36 4.99
C TYR A 1194 -13.40 -50.60 4.09
N THR A 1195 -13.16 -50.82 2.79
CA THR A 1195 -14.22 -51.20 1.84
C THR A 1195 -13.79 -52.47 1.10
N PRO A 1196 -14.48 -53.62 1.29
CA PRO A 1196 -14.04 -54.90 0.76
C PRO A 1196 -14.15 -54.98 -0.76
N ALA A 1197 -13.09 -55.44 -1.42
CA ALA A 1197 -13.08 -55.69 -2.85
C ALA A 1197 -13.93 -56.92 -3.27
N ALA A 1198 -14.23 -57.83 -2.33
CA ALA A 1198 -15.07 -59.00 -2.51
C ALA A 1198 -15.87 -59.32 -1.23
N THR A 1199 -16.93 -60.13 -1.35
CA THR A 1199 -17.69 -60.63 -0.19
C THR A 1199 -16.97 -61.87 0.35
N GLY A 1200 -16.47 -61.81 1.59
CA GLY A 1200 -15.59 -62.81 2.18
C GLY A 1200 -15.64 -62.82 3.70
N ALA A 1201 -14.90 -63.73 4.32
CA ALA A 1201 -14.71 -63.78 5.76
C ALA A 1201 -13.33 -63.20 6.07
N VAL A 1202 -13.29 -61.95 6.54
CA VAL A 1202 -12.05 -61.21 6.80
C VAL A 1202 -11.68 -61.34 8.27
N THR A 1203 -10.38 -61.48 8.51
CA THR A 1203 -9.76 -61.66 9.81
C THR A 1203 -9.06 -60.36 10.22
N ILE A 1204 -9.60 -59.67 11.23
CA ILE A 1204 -8.95 -58.49 11.83
C ILE A 1204 -8.03 -58.94 12.95
N THR A 1205 -6.80 -58.43 12.95
CA THR A 1205 -5.77 -58.65 13.95
C THR A 1205 -5.16 -57.31 14.38
N LEU A 1206 -5.08 -57.10 15.69
CA LEU A 1206 -4.32 -56.00 16.29
C LEU A 1206 -3.01 -56.56 16.86
N ASP A 1207 -1.90 -56.42 16.13
CA ASP A 1207 -0.56 -56.80 16.61
C ASP A 1207 0.02 -55.62 17.39
N ALA A 1208 0.38 -55.80 18.66
CA ALA A 1208 0.78 -54.71 19.53
C ALA A 1208 2.05 -55.01 20.32
N VAL A 1209 2.88 -53.98 20.50
CA VAL A 1209 4.14 -54.11 21.25
C VAL A 1209 3.85 -54.53 22.70
N ARG A 1210 4.66 -55.48 23.21
CA ARG A 1210 4.50 -56.06 24.55
C ARG A 1210 4.34 -55.00 25.64
N GLY A 1211 3.15 -54.94 26.21
CA GLY A 1211 2.80 -54.05 27.31
C GLY A 1211 1.57 -53.18 27.03
N PHE A 1212 1.17 -53.06 25.76
CA PHE A 1212 -0.07 -52.38 25.38
C PHE A 1212 -1.31 -53.14 25.85
N ASP A 1213 -2.27 -52.40 26.42
CA ASP A 1213 -3.61 -52.85 26.81
C ASP A 1213 -4.61 -52.02 26.00
N GLY A 1214 -4.96 -52.53 24.82
CA GLY A 1214 -5.81 -51.84 23.83
C GLY A 1214 -7.12 -52.55 23.53
N TRP A 1215 -7.90 -51.95 22.64
CA TRP A 1215 -9.18 -52.47 22.15
C TRP A 1215 -9.43 -51.99 20.73
N PHE A 1216 -10.34 -52.65 20.02
CA PHE A 1216 -10.88 -52.14 18.76
C PHE A 1216 -12.39 -52.38 18.64
N GLU A 1217 -13.05 -51.49 17.92
CA GLU A 1217 -14.48 -51.48 17.63
C GLU A 1217 -14.71 -51.43 16.12
N ILE A 1218 -15.73 -52.16 15.64
CA ILE A 1218 -16.07 -52.22 14.22
C ILE A 1218 -17.48 -51.69 14.02
N TYR A 1219 -17.66 -50.81 13.05
CA TYR A 1219 -18.91 -50.14 12.74
C TYR A 1219 -19.33 -50.35 11.28
N ASN A 1220 -20.64 -50.33 11.02
CA ASN A 1220 -21.20 -50.22 9.67
C ASN A 1220 -21.04 -48.80 9.10
N ALA A 1221 -21.30 -48.64 7.80
CA ALA A 1221 -21.42 -47.33 7.13
C ALA A 1221 -22.49 -46.38 7.69
N ASP A 1222 -23.43 -46.86 8.52
CA ASP A 1222 -24.41 -46.04 9.26
C ASP A 1222 -23.97 -45.73 10.71
N TYR A 1223 -22.70 -45.99 11.03
CA TYR A 1223 -22.06 -45.80 12.33
C TYR A 1223 -22.70 -46.64 13.45
N THR A 1224 -23.42 -47.72 13.12
CA THR A 1224 -23.88 -48.70 14.12
C THR A 1224 -22.75 -49.64 14.51
N LEU A 1225 -22.48 -49.76 15.82
CA LEU A 1225 -21.48 -50.67 16.37
C LEU A 1225 -21.86 -52.13 16.09
N ILE A 1226 -21.03 -52.81 15.32
CA ILE A 1226 -21.12 -54.25 15.07
C ILE A 1226 -20.55 -55.02 16.25
N ARG A 1227 -19.35 -54.64 16.71
CA ARG A 1227 -18.63 -55.36 17.75
C ARG A 1227 -17.51 -54.53 18.40
N ARG A 1228 -17.32 -54.71 19.72
CA ARG A 1228 -16.08 -54.39 20.45
C ARG A 1228 -15.27 -55.66 20.74
N VAL A 1229 -13.95 -55.56 20.61
CA VAL A 1229 -12.95 -56.55 21.02
C VAL A 1229 -11.96 -55.84 21.93
N ASN A 1230 -11.70 -56.38 23.12
CA ASN A 1230 -10.69 -55.84 24.03
C ASN A 1230 -9.52 -56.81 24.04
N THR A 1231 -8.29 -56.31 23.91
CA THR A 1231 -7.11 -57.15 24.08
C THR A 1231 -6.95 -57.55 25.54
N THR A 1232 -6.37 -58.72 25.79
CA THR A 1232 -5.97 -59.14 27.13
C THR A 1232 -4.46 -58.95 27.31
N GLY A 1233 -4.05 -57.98 28.16
CA GLY A 1233 -2.69 -57.44 28.32
C GLY A 1233 -1.54 -58.42 28.64
N ALA A 1234 -1.26 -59.34 27.72
CA ALA A 1234 -0.18 -60.32 27.75
C ALA A 1234 0.60 -60.41 26.41
N GLY A 1235 0.35 -59.48 25.47
CA GLY A 1235 1.11 -59.33 24.23
C GLY A 1235 0.97 -60.52 23.28
N GLY A 1236 -0.23 -60.72 22.74
CA GLY A 1236 -0.50 -61.67 21.67
C GLY A 1236 -1.69 -61.22 20.82
N ASP A 1237 -1.60 -61.51 19.53
CA ASP A 1237 -2.55 -61.20 18.47
C ASP A 1237 -4.01 -61.52 18.87
N GLU A 1238 -4.86 -60.49 18.98
CA GLU A 1238 -6.30 -60.68 19.16
C GLU A 1238 -6.98 -60.69 17.79
N VAL A 1239 -7.55 -61.85 17.46
CA VAL A 1239 -7.97 -62.21 16.09
C VAL A 1239 -9.48 -62.41 16.04
N TRP A 1240 -10.18 -61.63 15.20
CA TRP A 1240 -11.62 -61.78 14.99
C TRP A 1240 -12.00 -61.89 13.51
N GLY A 1241 -12.68 -62.98 13.16
CA GLY A 1241 -13.19 -63.25 11.82
C GLY A 1241 -14.67 -62.91 11.67
N PHE A 1242 -15.04 -62.16 10.63
CA PHE A 1242 -16.42 -61.80 10.32
C PHE A 1242 -16.66 -61.66 8.82
N HIS A 1243 -17.92 -61.84 8.40
CA HIS A 1243 -18.28 -61.73 6.98
C HIS A 1243 -18.49 -60.27 6.58
N LEU A 1244 -17.72 -59.84 5.59
CA LEU A 1244 -17.78 -58.52 4.97
C LEU A 1244 -18.47 -58.59 3.61
N THR A 1245 -19.22 -57.54 3.26
CA THR A 1245 -19.97 -57.45 1.99
C THR A 1245 -19.21 -56.56 1.00
N GLN A 1246 -19.01 -57.05 -0.23
CA GLN A 1246 -18.35 -56.31 -1.31
C GLN A 1246 -18.93 -54.90 -1.49
N GLY A 1247 -18.05 -53.88 -1.49
CA GLY A 1247 -18.43 -52.49 -1.74
C GLY A 1247 -19.23 -51.80 -0.63
N GLN A 1248 -19.50 -52.46 0.49
CA GLN A 1248 -20.02 -51.81 1.69
C GLN A 1248 -18.86 -51.28 2.52
N SER A 1249 -18.93 -50.04 2.99
CA SER A 1249 -17.91 -49.47 3.88
C SER A 1249 -18.11 -49.91 5.33
N TYR A 1250 -16.98 -50.13 6.01
CA TYR A 1250 -16.90 -50.48 7.43
C TYR A 1250 -15.82 -49.63 8.07
N PHE A 1251 -16.07 -49.17 9.29
CA PHE A 1251 -15.06 -48.43 10.06
C PHE A 1251 -14.49 -49.32 11.16
N VAL A 1252 -13.20 -49.15 11.45
CA VAL A 1252 -12.51 -49.80 12.57
C VAL A 1252 -11.90 -48.70 13.43
N LEU A 1253 -12.33 -48.60 14.69
CA LEU A 1253 -11.81 -47.67 15.69
C LEU A 1253 -10.89 -48.44 16.64
N VAL A 1254 -9.66 -48.00 16.86
CA VAL A 1254 -8.70 -48.58 17.80
C VAL A 1254 -8.55 -47.63 19.01
N GLY A 1255 -8.16 -48.14 20.19
CA GLY A 1255 -7.87 -47.28 21.35
C GLY A 1255 -7.22 -48.02 22.52
N GLY A 1256 -6.83 -47.29 23.56
CA GLY A 1256 -6.15 -47.80 24.76
C GLY A 1256 -7.03 -47.90 26.01
N THR A 1257 -6.55 -48.57 27.07
CA THR A 1257 -7.20 -48.55 28.40
C THR A 1257 -6.30 -48.18 29.58
N LEU A 1258 -5.04 -48.63 29.65
CA LEU A 1258 -4.12 -48.30 30.76
C LEU A 1258 -2.65 -48.26 30.31
N ALA A 1259 -1.95 -47.16 30.64
CA ALA A 1259 -0.57 -46.86 30.22
C ALA A 1259 -0.33 -46.89 28.68
N PRO A 1260 -1.01 -46.01 27.92
CA PRO A 1260 -0.87 -45.91 26.47
C PRO A 1260 0.38 -45.11 26.12
N ASN A 1261 1.39 -45.83 25.64
CA ASN A 1261 2.46 -45.34 24.76
C ASN A 1261 2.76 -46.55 23.86
N GLY A 1262 1.75 -46.95 23.09
CA GLY A 1262 1.62 -48.30 22.55
C GLY A 1262 1.54 -48.32 21.03
N ARG A 1263 2.68 -48.56 20.37
CA ARG A 1263 2.70 -48.87 18.94
C ARG A 1263 2.00 -50.20 18.67
N TYR A 1264 1.19 -50.21 17.63
CA TYR A 1264 0.51 -51.39 17.12
C TYR A 1264 0.53 -51.43 15.59
N THR A 1265 0.01 -52.50 15.01
CA THR A 1265 -0.30 -52.60 13.58
C THR A 1265 -1.64 -53.31 13.42
N LEU A 1266 -2.61 -52.59 12.87
CA LEU A 1266 -3.91 -53.14 12.50
C LEU A 1266 -3.76 -53.86 11.17
N ASN A 1267 -4.15 -55.13 11.11
CA ASN A 1267 -4.11 -55.95 9.91
C ASN A 1267 -5.48 -56.59 9.66
N LEU A 1268 -5.98 -56.46 8.44
CA LEU A 1268 -7.16 -57.15 7.90
C LEU A 1268 -6.63 -58.13 6.85
N ASN A 1269 -6.88 -59.43 7.04
CA ASN A 1269 -6.39 -60.51 6.16
C ASN A 1269 -7.55 -61.40 5.69
N ASP A 1270 -7.34 -62.11 4.58
CA ASP A 1270 -8.37 -62.84 3.80
C ASP A 1270 -9.53 -61.95 3.24
#